data_AF-A0A1C0VXH9-F1
#
_entry.id   AF-A0A1C0VXH9-F1
#
_cell.length_a   1.000
_cell.length_b   1.000
_cell.length_c   1.000
_cell.angle_alpha   90.00
_cell.angle_beta   90.00
_cell.angle_gamma   90.00
#
_symmetry.space_group_name_H-M   'P 1'
#
loop_
_entity.id
_entity.type
_entity.pdbx_description
1 polymer ?
#
loop_
_entity_poly.entity_id
_entity_poly.type
_entity_poly.pdbx_seq_one_letter_code
_entity_poly.pdbx_strand_id
1 'polypeptide(L)'
;MEFSNSVTLLDRLDRHSNQDKIAKEMLIAIDSRIKAPLMLAAGVLTGAKVIILDIEKDGIEQISEALADTNLSNLHIICHGEPGCLYLGKTPLTSANLTQYRHQLTPGRLQSIHLYSCNVAAGETGANFLQQLHTLTGANIAASANPIGSAELGGDWNLEVQIGSIETSVPINHNTLKTYSGVLGFAPKVNFPNDKGPAFVSIGDFNGDSKPDLAVSSYYDSNVSVLLNTTPTGDTTPTFAPKVTIALPTGSNPFPVSIGDFNGDGKPDLAIGNRYGNNVSILLNTTTTGAATPTFATKVDFATGSFPRDISIEDINGDGKPDLVTANFDSDNASILLNTTPQGAATPTFAPQITFPTDKRSASVKIGDINGDGKPDLAVANFGINSLLLFLNTTPTGATTPTFAPQVNLTISSNSASVSIGDINGDGKPDLVTANNGTKNASILLNTTPKGAATPTFAPEVTFPNGDKSLALTLGDLNGDGKPDLAVANSNGNNASILFNTTPTGATTPTFTPQALFPTGDGSASIRIGDLNSDGKPDLVTANFFSDNISILLNNTPKVTAVTATSTDGSYGVGSTIPITVTFDAAVNVTGTPQLQLETGTTDQFANYASGSGGKVLTFNYVVQAGDSTTDLQYLATNSLSLNGGTIKETAATAFDAFLILPELTSAQSLGGSKAIVIDTVAPTANLTSTAGTVINSPFQVTATFSKSVTGFTDTDVSVTNATVSGLSGSGTTYNFTVTPKTDGLVTVNLPSGSVQDAANNNNTAAATLARAYDITAPTVSLFSTSPTITNKPFTVTATFSESVTGFTDTKVNVTNGKVSEFSGNESTYNFTVTPTTDGVVTVNIPGGSFQDIANNNNTASTDLTRTNDTAGPTAKLEPAISSITTGGDTSQTFTVTFSDNNAIDVSSLDSSDIVVNGASGAITTKFVSVTPTTNGTPRTATYSFTPPGGSWDVADNGNYTVSLQKEQVKDTLGNAANTGNLGTFSVDIQTSTLALNLDGQCPTIPSNSSFVNLPSSLSQNGRILGTRNAETLIGTSSADSLFGNSDNDTILGQAGRDSIYAGKGDDLSYGGTEDDQIFGDRGNDTIAGGDGDDLGRGGKGNDLLDGNSGNDLLFGDSGNDTLCGNEGNDTLYGDNDNSNTNNANDQKDYLIGGSGDDLVFGGEAEDTIYGGDGNDSLIGGNANDILVGGAGNDSLVGGSENDVFVLVSGGGSDAIADFRIGQDLIGLAGGLRFSQLTISQGNNGTLIRSGNELLATLEGVQASQLLANSFSQVSTLI
;
A
#
# COMPACT_ATOMS: atom_id res chain seq x y z
N MET A 1 -12.06 36.11 -21.27
CA MET A 1 -11.43 37.44 -21.37
C MET A 1 -10.06 37.28 -22.00
N GLU A 2 -9.45 38.37 -22.48
CA GLU A 2 -8.38 38.34 -23.48
C GLU A 2 -6.96 38.65 -22.95
N PHE A 3 -5.99 38.05 -23.64
CA PHE A 3 -4.58 38.44 -23.85
C PHE A 3 -3.53 38.55 -22.72
N SER A 4 -2.41 37.87 -23.02
CA SER A 4 -0.99 38.18 -22.75
C SER A 4 -0.46 38.29 -21.31
N ASN A 5 0.47 37.39 -20.97
CA ASN A 5 1.89 37.76 -21.09
C ASN A 5 2.83 36.53 -21.15
N SER A 6 3.33 36.21 -22.35
CA SER A 6 4.40 35.23 -22.57
C SER A 6 5.74 35.95 -22.78
N VAL A 7 6.59 36.01 -21.76
CA VAL A 7 7.97 36.50 -21.90
C VAL A 7 8.86 35.34 -22.29
N THR A 8 9.47 35.39 -23.48
CA THR A 8 10.22 34.28 -24.06
C THR A 8 11.71 34.31 -23.71
N LEU A 9 12.37 33.15 -23.90
CA LEU A 9 13.75 32.86 -23.49
C LEU A 9 14.82 33.81 -24.08
N LEU A 10 14.48 34.56 -25.14
CA LEU A 10 15.40 35.50 -25.81
C LEU A 10 15.88 36.63 -24.89
N ASP A 11 15.02 37.14 -23.99
CA ASP A 11 15.33 38.27 -23.11
C ASP A 11 16.34 37.94 -21.98
N ARG A 12 16.71 36.65 -21.83
CA ARG A 12 17.82 36.20 -20.98
C ARG A 12 19.17 36.14 -21.71
N LEU A 13 19.18 36.01 -23.04
CA LEU A 13 20.40 35.93 -23.85
C LEU A 13 21.06 37.30 -24.03
N ASP A 14 20.28 38.34 -24.35
CA ASP A 14 20.81 39.70 -24.47
C ASP A 14 21.38 40.23 -23.14
N ARG A 15 20.78 39.85 -22.00
CA ARG A 15 21.31 40.21 -20.66
C ARG A 15 22.64 39.54 -20.33
N HIS A 16 22.83 38.26 -20.69
CA HIS A 16 24.15 37.63 -20.58
C HIS A 16 25.19 38.37 -21.43
N SER A 17 24.84 38.75 -22.67
CA SER A 17 25.78 39.43 -23.59
C SER A 17 26.32 40.78 -23.06
N ASN A 18 25.59 41.44 -22.15
CA ASN A 18 26.02 42.68 -21.50
C ASN A 18 26.81 42.43 -20.20
N GLN A 19 26.38 41.52 -19.32
CA GLN A 19 27.17 41.24 -18.10
C GLN A 19 28.55 40.67 -18.42
N ASP A 20 28.62 39.80 -19.43
CA ASP A 20 29.86 39.21 -19.96
C ASP A 20 30.75 40.26 -20.66
N LYS A 21 30.22 41.46 -20.92
CA LYS A 21 30.94 42.64 -21.43
C LYS A 21 31.47 43.49 -20.28
N ILE A 22 30.61 43.83 -19.32
CA ILE A 22 30.96 44.69 -18.18
C ILE A 22 32.03 44.03 -17.30
N ALA A 23 31.92 42.71 -17.06
CA ALA A 23 32.94 41.96 -16.30
C ALA A 23 34.34 42.11 -16.90
N LYS A 24 34.48 42.12 -18.23
CA LYS A 24 35.76 42.28 -18.94
C LYS A 24 36.36 43.70 -18.85
N GLU A 25 35.63 44.66 -18.27
CA GLU A 25 36.11 46.01 -17.94
C GLU A 25 36.33 46.23 -16.42
N MET A 26 36.20 45.19 -15.58
CA MET A 26 36.41 45.27 -14.13
C MET A 26 37.83 44.89 -13.69
N LEU A 27 38.40 45.68 -12.79
CA LEU A 27 39.51 45.29 -11.90
C LEU A 27 38.98 45.10 -10.47
N ILE A 28 39.22 43.92 -9.88
CA ILE A 28 38.99 43.65 -8.46
C ILE A 28 40.35 43.64 -7.77
N ALA A 29 40.56 44.58 -6.84
CA ALA A 29 41.75 44.67 -6.01
C ALA A 29 41.44 44.24 -4.57
N ILE A 30 42.10 43.18 -4.10
CA ILE A 30 41.83 42.54 -2.82
C ILE A 30 43.06 42.70 -1.91
N ASP A 31 42.92 43.40 -0.79
CA ASP A 31 44.02 43.58 0.16
C ASP A 31 44.31 42.30 0.95
N SER A 32 45.57 41.84 0.97
CA SER A 32 45.91 40.54 1.58
C SER A 32 45.80 40.47 3.11
N ARG A 33 45.41 41.56 3.80
CA ARG A 33 45.04 41.53 5.24
C ARG A 33 43.65 40.95 5.50
N ILE A 34 42.74 40.96 4.53
CA ILE A 34 41.39 40.41 4.76
C ILE A 34 41.47 38.88 4.90
N LYS A 35 40.55 38.29 5.65
CA LYS A 35 40.51 36.83 5.88
C LYS A 35 40.29 36.09 4.55
N ALA A 36 41.01 34.99 4.33
CA ALA A 36 40.89 34.12 3.16
C ALA A 36 40.79 34.86 1.78
N PRO A 37 41.74 35.76 1.44
CA PRO A 37 41.60 36.64 0.27
C PRO A 37 41.56 35.88 -1.06
N LEU A 38 42.19 34.70 -1.11
CA LEU A 38 42.16 33.80 -2.26
C LEU A 38 40.78 33.15 -2.50
N MET A 39 39.96 33.00 -1.45
CA MET A 39 38.59 32.50 -1.59
C MET A 39 37.70 33.54 -2.26
N LEU A 40 37.76 34.79 -1.80
CA LEU A 40 37.04 35.91 -2.42
C LEU A 40 37.50 36.12 -3.87
N ALA A 41 38.81 35.97 -4.15
CA ALA A 41 39.36 35.99 -5.50
C ALA A 41 38.82 34.86 -6.40
N ALA A 42 38.78 33.62 -5.89
CA ALA A 42 38.22 32.48 -6.61
C ALA A 42 36.71 32.61 -6.86
N GLY A 43 36.01 33.43 -6.07
CA GLY A 43 34.60 33.74 -6.26
C GLY A 43 34.29 34.83 -7.29
N VAL A 44 35.27 35.57 -7.79
CA VAL A 44 35.03 36.69 -8.72
C VAL A 44 34.38 36.22 -10.03
N LEU A 45 33.48 37.04 -10.57
CA LEU A 45 32.78 36.76 -11.82
C LEU A 45 33.73 36.58 -13.01
N THR A 46 33.49 35.52 -13.80
CA THR A 46 34.32 35.10 -14.93
C THR A 46 34.56 36.25 -15.93
N GLY A 47 35.83 36.53 -16.22
CA GLY A 47 36.26 37.53 -17.20
C GLY A 47 36.77 38.84 -16.60
N ALA A 48 36.53 39.10 -15.31
CA ALA A 48 37.14 40.22 -14.61
C ALA A 48 38.60 39.96 -14.20
N LYS A 49 39.41 41.03 -14.12
CA LYS A 49 40.80 40.94 -13.68
C LYS A 49 40.88 41.03 -12.16
N VAL A 50 41.56 40.09 -11.50
CA VAL A 50 41.76 40.10 -10.04
C VAL A 50 43.24 40.33 -9.72
N ILE A 51 43.51 41.13 -8.70
CA ILE A 51 44.84 41.26 -8.07
C ILE A 51 44.71 41.11 -6.55
N ILE A 52 45.69 40.44 -5.95
CA ILE A 52 45.91 40.45 -4.51
C ILE A 52 47.00 41.49 -4.21
N LEU A 53 46.71 42.47 -3.35
CA LEU A 53 47.66 43.53 -3.01
C LEU A 53 48.67 43.02 -1.96
N ASP A 54 49.95 43.22 -2.23
CA ASP A 54 51.05 43.00 -1.30
C ASP A 54 51.07 44.11 -0.23
N ILE A 55 51.05 43.72 1.05
CA ILE A 55 51.08 44.62 2.20
C ILE A 55 52.39 45.41 2.35
N GLU A 56 53.50 44.93 1.75
CA GLU A 56 54.79 45.62 1.85
C GLU A 56 55.02 46.67 0.75
N LYS A 57 54.14 46.73 -0.27
CA LYS A 57 54.17 47.69 -1.38
C LYS A 57 53.01 48.69 -1.26
N ASP A 58 53.11 49.85 -1.91
CA ASP A 58 51.99 50.81 -1.93
C ASP A 58 50.78 50.23 -2.69
N GLY A 59 49.57 50.33 -2.13
CA GLY A 59 48.38 49.75 -2.73
C GLY A 59 47.91 50.47 -4.01
N ILE A 60 48.10 51.78 -4.09
CA ILE A 60 47.67 52.58 -5.24
C ILE A 60 48.65 52.47 -6.40
N GLU A 61 49.95 52.31 -6.12
CA GLU A 61 50.94 51.95 -7.12
C GLU A 61 50.60 50.60 -7.79
N GLN A 62 50.36 49.55 -7.00
CA GLN A 62 49.96 48.23 -7.50
C GLN A 62 48.66 48.25 -8.34
N ILE A 63 47.62 48.96 -7.88
CA ILE A 63 46.38 49.13 -8.65
C ILE A 63 46.65 49.88 -9.97
N SER A 64 47.51 50.89 -9.95
CA SER A 64 47.83 51.69 -11.14
C SER A 64 48.64 50.94 -12.19
N GLU A 65 49.57 50.08 -11.75
CA GLU A 65 50.27 49.10 -12.59
C GLU A 65 49.28 48.10 -13.20
N ALA A 66 48.36 47.55 -12.39
CA ALA A 66 47.36 46.60 -12.88
C ALA A 66 46.39 47.19 -13.91
N LEU A 67 46.13 48.50 -13.85
CA LEU A 67 45.36 49.27 -14.83
C LEU A 67 46.19 49.77 -16.04
N ALA A 68 47.51 49.64 -16.03
CA ALA A 68 48.40 50.39 -16.93
C ALA A 68 48.28 50.04 -18.42
N ASP A 69 47.89 48.80 -18.72
CA ASP A 69 47.99 48.19 -20.06
C ASP A 69 46.66 47.51 -20.48
N THR A 70 45.53 48.06 -20.02
CA THR A 70 44.22 47.39 -20.10
C THR A 70 43.04 48.36 -20.25
N ASN A 71 41.98 47.94 -20.95
CA ASN A 71 40.70 48.67 -21.10
C ASN A 71 39.80 48.63 -19.85
N LEU A 72 40.36 48.48 -18.64
CA LEU A 72 39.58 48.36 -17.41
C LEU A 72 39.12 49.75 -16.95
N SER A 73 37.80 49.90 -16.82
CA SER A 73 37.14 51.18 -16.55
C SER A 73 36.39 51.20 -15.21
N ASN A 74 36.20 50.04 -14.58
CA ASN A 74 35.48 49.86 -13.31
C ASN A 74 36.42 49.24 -12.26
N LEU A 75 36.54 49.86 -11.09
CA LEU A 75 37.48 49.45 -10.05
C LEU A 75 36.77 49.09 -8.74
N HIS A 76 36.75 47.80 -8.41
CA HIS A 76 36.23 47.29 -7.14
C HIS A 76 37.40 47.05 -6.18
N ILE A 77 37.35 47.62 -4.98
CA ILE A 77 38.38 47.52 -3.95
C ILE A 77 37.80 46.83 -2.73
N ILE A 78 38.44 45.76 -2.26
CA ILE A 78 38.04 44.98 -1.07
C ILE A 78 39.18 45.03 -0.05
N CYS A 79 38.95 45.69 1.08
CA CYS A 79 39.97 45.91 2.11
C CYS A 79 39.37 46.21 3.49
N HIS A 80 40.22 46.32 4.51
CA HIS A 80 39.83 46.94 5.78
C HIS A 80 39.95 48.47 5.70
N GLY A 81 39.22 49.17 6.55
CA GLY A 81 39.29 50.63 6.65
C GLY A 81 38.42 51.16 7.79
N GLU A 82 38.25 52.48 7.80
CA GLU A 82 37.55 53.26 8.81
C GLU A 82 37.02 54.57 8.17
N PRO A 83 36.23 55.42 8.85
CA PRO A 83 35.60 56.60 8.26
C PRO A 83 36.58 57.55 7.52
N GLY A 84 36.50 57.57 6.18
CA GLY A 84 37.38 58.35 5.30
C GLY A 84 38.79 57.78 5.10
N CYS A 85 39.01 56.48 5.36
CA CYS A 85 40.30 55.81 5.24
C CYS A 85 40.18 54.38 4.68
N LEU A 86 41.07 54.02 3.75
CA LEU A 86 41.22 52.67 3.19
C LEU A 86 42.63 52.13 3.52
N TYR A 87 42.73 50.91 4.07
CA TYR A 87 44.01 50.25 4.30
C TYR A 87 44.41 49.43 3.06
N LEU A 88 45.26 50.01 2.20
CA LEU A 88 45.64 49.46 0.90
C LEU A 88 47.16 49.30 0.77
N GLY A 89 47.63 48.06 0.81
CA GLY A 89 49.07 47.77 0.90
C GLY A 89 49.71 48.47 2.10
N LYS A 90 50.92 49.00 1.90
CA LYS A 90 51.75 49.63 2.94
C LYS A 90 51.20 50.97 3.47
N THR A 91 50.47 51.72 2.65
CA THR A 91 50.10 53.12 2.93
C THR A 91 48.58 53.28 2.95
N PRO A 92 47.96 53.66 4.09
CA PRO A 92 46.54 54.01 4.11
C PRO A 92 46.21 55.18 3.18
N LEU A 93 45.15 55.06 2.38
CA LEU A 93 44.62 56.15 1.57
C LEU A 93 43.59 56.95 2.37
N THR A 94 43.77 58.26 2.45
CA THR A 94 42.94 59.20 3.24
C THR A 94 42.84 60.54 2.52
N SER A 95 41.90 61.40 2.90
CA SER A 95 41.81 62.78 2.39
C SER A 95 43.12 63.59 2.50
N ALA A 96 43.99 63.25 3.47
CA ALA A 96 45.25 63.96 3.70
C ALA A 96 46.36 63.63 2.68
N ASN A 97 46.37 62.42 2.11
CA ASN A 97 47.37 61.99 1.12
C ASN A 97 46.79 61.69 -0.28
N LEU A 98 45.47 61.59 -0.43
CA LEU A 98 44.77 61.33 -1.69
C LEU A 98 45.25 62.19 -2.88
N THR A 99 45.50 63.49 -2.65
CA THR A 99 45.97 64.41 -3.69
C THR A 99 47.41 64.14 -4.19
N GLN A 100 48.20 63.36 -3.46
CA GLN A 100 49.55 62.93 -3.87
C GLN A 100 49.46 61.92 -5.01
N TYR A 101 48.45 61.05 -4.98
CA TYR A 101 48.18 60.01 -5.98
C TYR A 101 47.46 60.52 -7.25
N ARG A 102 47.35 61.84 -7.45
CA ARG A 102 46.63 62.46 -8.59
C ARG A 102 47.13 62.05 -9.98
N HIS A 103 48.37 61.55 -10.07
CA HIS A 103 48.97 61.12 -11.34
C HIS A 103 48.63 59.66 -11.64
N GLN A 104 48.63 58.81 -10.60
CA GLN A 104 48.16 57.43 -10.59
C GLN A 104 46.64 57.35 -10.90
N LEU A 105 45.84 58.10 -10.15
CA LEU A 105 44.37 58.11 -10.18
C LEU A 105 43.81 59.07 -11.25
N THR A 106 44.33 58.98 -12.48
CA THR A 106 44.17 59.98 -13.54
C THR A 106 42.69 60.36 -13.80
N PRO A 107 42.32 61.66 -13.84
CA PRO A 107 40.94 62.09 -14.06
C PRO A 107 40.33 61.54 -15.36
N GLY A 108 39.12 60.97 -15.30
CA GLY A 108 38.39 60.42 -16.43
C GLY A 108 38.90 59.05 -16.94
N ARG A 109 39.86 58.42 -16.25
CA ARG A 109 40.34 57.07 -16.57
C ARG A 109 39.41 55.96 -16.08
N LEU A 110 38.78 56.16 -14.93
CA LEU A 110 37.80 55.25 -14.33
C LEU A 110 36.40 55.84 -14.49
N GLN A 111 35.44 55.00 -14.86
CA GLN A 111 34.00 55.34 -14.90
C GLN A 111 33.33 55.11 -13.54
N SER A 112 33.77 54.08 -12.82
CA SER A 112 33.24 53.72 -11.49
C SER A 112 34.32 53.25 -10.52
N ILE A 113 34.09 53.49 -9.22
CA ILE A 113 34.88 52.98 -8.10
C ILE A 113 33.95 52.44 -7.02
N HIS A 114 34.16 51.19 -6.60
CA HIS A 114 33.36 50.50 -5.58
C HIS A 114 34.23 50.16 -4.37
N LEU A 115 33.88 50.67 -3.19
CA LEU A 115 34.68 50.56 -1.97
C LEU A 115 34.04 49.64 -0.95
N TYR A 116 34.34 48.34 -1.05
CA TYR A 116 34.00 47.31 -0.07
C TYR A 116 35.01 47.39 1.08
N SER A 117 34.81 48.39 1.94
CA SER A 117 35.65 48.66 3.11
C SER A 117 34.80 49.13 4.29
N CYS A 118 35.07 48.56 5.46
CA CYS A 118 34.30 48.80 6.68
C CYS A 118 34.19 50.30 7.01
N ASN A 119 32.95 50.80 7.10
CA ASN A 119 32.57 52.13 7.55
C ASN A 119 33.22 53.30 6.78
N VAL A 120 33.80 53.08 5.58
CA VAL A 120 34.60 54.10 4.90
C VAL A 120 33.80 55.35 4.53
N ALA A 121 32.50 55.17 4.22
CA ALA A 121 31.58 56.26 3.91
C ALA A 121 30.90 56.88 5.15
N ALA A 122 31.14 56.35 6.35
CA ALA A 122 30.38 56.74 7.53
C ALA A 122 30.67 58.19 7.97
N GLY A 123 29.60 58.92 8.28
CA GLY A 123 29.65 60.28 8.81
C GLY A 123 30.29 61.32 7.88
N GLU A 124 30.52 62.51 8.44
CA GLU A 124 31.04 63.66 7.69
C GLU A 124 32.48 63.43 7.17
N THR A 125 33.31 62.67 7.89
CA THR A 125 34.66 62.31 7.44
C THR A 125 34.63 61.43 6.19
N GLY A 126 33.78 60.40 6.17
CA GLY A 126 33.59 59.53 5.01
C GLY A 126 33.03 60.29 3.81
N ALA A 127 31.96 61.06 4.01
CA ALA A 127 31.38 61.89 2.96
C ALA A 127 32.39 62.86 2.31
N ASN A 128 33.23 63.53 3.13
CA ASN A 128 34.27 64.42 2.62
C ASN A 128 35.38 63.68 1.85
N PHE A 129 35.78 62.48 2.29
CA PHE A 129 36.74 61.64 1.57
C PHE A 129 36.23 61.20 0.20
N LEU A 130 35.00 60.68 0.14
CA LEU A 130 34.38 60.24 -1.11
C LEU A 130 34.17 61.41 -2.08
N GLN A 131 33.75 62.58 -1.59
CA GLN A 131 33.58 63.77 -2.43
C GLN A 131 34.92 64.25 -3.00
N GLN A 132 36.02 64.17 -2.25
CA GLN A 132 37.37 64.45 -2.76
C GLN A 132 37.85 63.40 -3.78
N LEU A 133 37.59 62.12 -3.54
CA LEU A 133 37.93 61.03 -4.46
C LEU A 133 37.15 61.15 -5.79
N HIS A 134 35.87 61.50 -5.74
CA HIS A 134 35.05 61.79 -6.92
C HIS A 134 35.58 62.99 -7.69
N THR A 135 35.91 64.08 -6.99
CA THR A 135 36.43 65.32 -7.62
C THR A 135 37.83 65.11 -8.23
N LEU A 136 38.64 64.21 -7.65
CA LEU A 136 39.97 63.90 -8.15
C LEU A 136 39.95 62.95 -9.37
N THR A 137 39.07 61.95 -9.36
CA THR A 137 39.04 60.89 -10.39
C THR A 137 38.03 61.16 -11.51
N GLY A 138 36.97 61.90 -11.25
CA GLY A 138 35.81 62.03 -12.15
C GLY A 138 34.92 60.78 -12.24
N ALA A 139 35.26 59.70 -11.52
CA ALA A 139 34.50 58.45 -11.51
C ALA A 139 33.25 58.58 -10.63
N ASN A 140 32.17 57.87 -10.97
CA ASN A 140 31.07 57.66 -10.02
C ASN A 140 31.57 56.74 -8.89
N ILE A 141 31.10 56.93 -7.66
CA ILE A 141 31.61 56.20 -6.49
C ILE A 141 30.47 55.56 -5.72
N ALA A 142 30.65 54.30 -5.32
CA ALA A 142 29.80 53.59 -4.37
C ALA A 142 30.67 53.07 -3.22
N ALA A 143 30.24 53.29 -1.98
CA ALA A 143 31.03 52.97 -0.80
C ALA A 143 30.13 52.58 0.38
N SER A 144 30.63 51.69 1.24
CA SER A 144 29.86 51.27 2.43
C SER A 144 29.97 52.26 3.59
N ALA A 145 28.84 52.54 4.22
CA ALA A 145 28.75 53.25 5.50
C ALA A 145 28.78 52.30 6.71
N ASN A 146 28.71 50.99 6.48
CA ASN A 146 28.61 49.94 7.50
C ASN A 146 29.86 49.03 7.50
N PRO A 147 30.01 48.08 8.45
CA PRO A 147 31.00 47.03 8.33
C PRO A 147 30.76 46.20 7.06
N ILE A 148 31.84 45.74 6.42
CA ILE A 148 31.80 44.92 5.19
C ILE A 148 32.34 43.52 5.48
N GLY A 149 31.67 42.49 4.98
CA GLY A 149 32.14 41.11 5.03
C GLY A 149 31.04 40.09 5.37
N SER A 150 31.31 39.20 6.33
CA SER A 150 30.33 38.21 6.77
C SER A 150 29.25 38.85 7.66
N ALA A 151 27.99 38.50 7.39
CA ALA A 151 26.81 38.87 8.18
C ALA A 151 26.97 38.52 9.67
N GLU A 152 27.74 37.48 9.97
CA GLU A 152 28.01 36.98 11.32
C GLU A 152 28.86 37.93 12.17
N LEU A 153 29.68 38.75 11.51
CA LEU A 153 30.47 39.80 12.15
C LEU A 153 29.77 41.17 12.09
N GLY A 154 28.47 41.19 11.76
CA GLY A 154 27.65 42.40 11.69
C GLY A 154 27.95 43.32 10.50
N GLY A 155 28.49 42.76 9.40
CA GLY A 155 28.72 43.49 8.15
C GLY A 155 28.06 42.82 6.95
N ASP A 156 27.91 43.54 5.84
CA ASP A 156 27.32 43.00 4.62
C ASP A 156 28.19 43.28 3.37
N TRP A 157 27.58 43.32 2.18
CA TRP A 157 28.26 43.67 0.92
C TRP A 157 27.59 44.84 0.18
N ASN A 158 26.79 45.64 0.90
CA ASN A 158 26.07 46.79 0.37
C ASN A 158 26.97 48.03 0.30
N LEU A 159 26.65 48.92 -0.64
CA LEU A 159 27.34 50.20 -0.84
C LEU A 159 26.29 51.32 -0.78
N GLU A 160 25.94 51.71 0.44
CA GLU A 160 24.78 52.56 0.74
C GLU A 160 25.00 54.03 0.37
N VAL A 161 26.25 54.47 0.27
CA VAL A 161 26.62 55.84 -0.09
C VAL A 161 27.13 55.89 -1.52
N GLN A 162 26.44 56.67 -2.35
CA GLN A 162 26.75 56.82 -3.77
C GLN A 162 26.96 58.29 -4.14
N ILE A 163 27.94 58.56 -5.01
CA ILE A 163 28.21 59.87 -5.61
C ILE A 163 28.23 59.69 -7.12
N GLY A 164 27.24 60.30 -7.79
CA GLY A 164 26.95 60.06 -9.20
C GLY A 164 26.06 58.83 -9.43
N SER A 165 25.92 58.41 -10.68
CA SER A 165 25.07 57.27 -11.07
C SER A 165 25.94 56.03 -11.26
N ILE A 166 25.70 54.97 -10.47
CA ILE A 166 26.55 53.78 -10.42
C ILE A 166 25.73 52.51 -10.16
N GLU A 167 26.03 51.43 -10.87
CA GLU A 167 25.50 50.10 -10.58
C GLU A 167 26.34 49.45 -9.46
N THR A 168 25.70 48.96 -8.40
CA THR A 168 26.39 48.40 -7.21
C THR A 168 26.26 46.89 -7.11
N SER A 169 26.24 46.18 -8.23
CA SER A 169 26.31 44.72 -8.25
C SER A 169 27.67 44.24 -7.72
N VAL A 170 27.66 43.25 -6.82
CA VAL A 170 28.89 42.73 -6.20
C VAL A 170 29.59 41.80 -7.22
N PRO A 171 30.90 42.00 -7.51
CA PRO A 171 31.61 41.26 -8.56
C PRO A 171 32.04 39.85 -8.13
N ILE A 172 31.46 39.31 -7.06
CA ILE A 172 31.76 37.99 -6.49
C ILE A 172 30.46 37.19 -6.50
N ASN A 173 30.53 35.92 -6.89
CA ASN A 173 29.34 35.06 -6.97
C ASN A 173 28.70 34.84 -5.59
N HIS A 174 27.37 34.68 -5.61
CA HIS A 174 26.52 34.59 -4.41
C HIS A 174 26.89 33.42 -3.48
N ASN A 175 27.40 32.31 -4.03
CA ASN A 175 27.78 31.15 -3.23
C ASN A 175 29.05 31.44 -2.43
N THR A 176 30.08 32.05 -3.03
CA THR A 176 31.30 32.45 -2.30
C THR A 176 31.02 33.51 -1.24
N LEU A 177 30.07 34.44 -1.49
CA LEU A 177 29.65 35.42 -0.47
C LEU A 177 28.89 34.76 0.68
N LYS A 178 28.10 33.70 0.41
CA LYS A 178 27.40 32.91 1.43
C LYS A 178 28.32 31.99 2.25
N THR A 179 29.29 31.33 1.62
CA THR A 179 30.19 30.37 2.30
C THR A 179 31.39 31.02 2.97
N TYR A 180 31.46 32.36 3.01
CA TYR A 180 32.56 33.13 3.64
C TYR A 180 32.58 33.04 5.19
N SER A 181 31.79 32.12 5.75
CA SER A 181 31.88 31.60 7.11
C SER A 181 31.25 30.18 7.14
N GLY A 182 31.67 29.39 8.13
CA GLY A 182 31.50 27.93 8.16
C GLY A 182 32.75 27.29 8.74
N VAL A 183 32.89 27.32 10.07
CA VAL A 183 34.11 26.92 10.79
C VAL A 183 33.72 26.01 11.96
N LEU A 184 34.33 24.83 12.00
CA LEU A 184 34.25 23.86 13.09
C LEU A 184 34.54 24.54 14.45
N GLY A 185 33.62 24.35 15.40
CA GLY A 185 33.67 24.95 16.72
C GLY A 185 34.57 24.21 17.69
N PHE A 186 35.87 24.14 17.41
CA PHE A 186 36.81 23.54 18.35
C PHE A 186 37.02 24.40 19.60
N ALA A 187 37.01 23.75 20.76
CA ALA A 187 37.46 24.29 22.02
C ALA A 187 38.92 24.80 21.93
N PRO A 188 39.31 25.81 22.72
CA PRO A 188 40.71 26.23 22.81
C PRO A 188 41.62 25.05 23.15
N LYS A 189 42.64 24.79 22.29
CA LYS A 189 43.50 23.62 22.41
C LYS A 189 44.07 23.45 23.83
N VAL A 190 44.04 22.22 24.34
CA VAL A 190 44.68 21.86 25.61
C VAL A 190 45.91 21.01 25.31
N ASN A 191 47.07 21.40 25.88
CA ASN A 191 48.33 20.69 25.68
C ASN A 191 48.68 19.85 26.90
N PHE A 192 48.94 18.55 26.69
CA PHE A 192 49.40 17.63 27.74
C PHE A 192 50.90 17.31 27.54
N PRO A 193 51.78 17.60 28.54
CA PRO A 193 53.21 17.32 28.44
C PRO A 193 53.51 15.83 28.25
N ASN A 194 54.42 15.51 27.33
CA ASN A 194 54.81 14.14 27.01
C ASN A 194 56.36 13.94 27.07
N ASP A 195 56.85 12.72 26.85
CA ASP A 195 58.29 12.44 26.71
C ASP A 195 58.79 12.94 25.34
N LYS A 196 60.10 13.20 25.22
CA LYS A 196 60.63 14.07 24.16
C LYS A 196 60.50 13.54 22.75
N GLY A 197 60.20 14.46 21.85
CA GLY A 197 59.89 14.18 20.45
C GLY A 197 58.66 13.30 20.24
N PRO A 198 57.45 13.70 20.67
CA PRO A 198 56.21 12.99 20.36
C PRO A 198 56.06 12.82 18.84
N ALA A 199 56.19 11.59 18.34
CA ALA A 199 56.27 11.31 16.91
C ALA A 199 54.93 10.84 16.33
N PHE A 200 54.21 10.01 17.09
CA PHE A 200 52.97 9.38 16.65
C PHE A 200 52.02 9.21 17.83
N VAL A 201 50.71 9.30 17.57
CA VAL A 201 49.65 9.07 18.55
C VAL A 201 48.61 8.15 17.93
N SER A 202 48.11 7.21 18.71
CA SER A 202 46.98 6.33 18.38
C SER A 202 46.03 6.24 19.56
N ILE A 203 44.76 5.95 19.26
CA ILE A 203 43.62 6.04 20.18
C ILE A 203 43.06 4.62 20.41
N GLY A 204 42.68 4.29 21.65
CA GLY A 204 42.02 3.03 21.99
C GLY A 204 41.74 2.94 23.49
N ASP A 205 40.74 2.16 23.91
CA ASP A 205 40.35 2.00 25.32
C ASP A 205 41.25 0.95 26.01
N PHE A 206 42.30 1.37 26.70
CA PHE A 206 43.26 0.46 27.35
C PHE A 206 42.77 -0.08 28.69
N ASN A 207 41.81 0.57 29.35
CA ASN A 207 41.31 0.15 30.66
C ASN A 207 39.89 -0.44 30.63
N GLY A 208 39.22 -0.51 29.48
CA GLY A 208 37.87 -1.04 29.32
C GLY A 208 36.77 -0.19 29.97
N ASP A 209 36.96 1.12 30.17
CA ASP A 209 35.95 2.02 30.74
C ASP A 209 35.07 2.74 29.69
N SER A 210 35.23 2.38 28.42
CA SER A 210 34.54 2.90 27.23
C SER A 210 34.91 4.33 26.84
N LYS A 211 35.99 4.88 27.40
CA LYS A 211 36.59 6.15 26.94
C LYS A 211 37.83 5.88 26.09
N PRO A 212 38.04 6.60 24.98
CA PRO A 212 39.24 6.39 24.20
C PRO A 212 40.46 7.02 24.88
N ASP A 213 41.44 6.18 25.23
CA ASP A 213 42.74 6.59 25.77
C ASP A 213 43.76 6.88 24.67
N LEU A 214 44.93 7.39 25.04
CA LEU A 214 46.00 7.76 24.10
C LEU A 214 47.29 6.99 24.35
N ALA A 215 47.83 6.36 23.31
CA ALA A 215 49.21 5.87 23.27
C ALA A 215 50.07 6.76 22.36
N VAL A 216 51.20 7.23 22.87
CA VAL A 216 52.06 8.23 22.21
C VAL A 216 53.52 7.79 22.19
N SER A 217 54.13 7.69 21.02
CA SER A 217 55.56 7.38 20.87
C SER A 217 56.43 8.63 21.04
N SER A 218 57.52 8.49 21.81
CA SER A 218 58.46 9.57 22.10
C SER A 218 59.86 9.22 21.62
N TYR A 219 60.22 9.82 20.50
CA TYR A 219 61.36 9.44 19.67
C TYR A 219 62.71 9.61 20.37
N TYR A 220 62.91 10.71 21.11
CA TYR A 220 64.23 11.03 21.66
C TYR A 220 64.53 10.29 22.97
N ASP A 221 63.54 10.19 23.87
CA ASP A 221 63.72 9.50 25.15
C ASP A 221 63.61 7.96 25.02
N SER A 222 63.23 7.43 23.85
CA SER A 222 63.03 5.99 23.56
C SER A 222 61.90 5.34 24.36
N ASN A 223 60.77 6.05 24.48
CA ASN A 223 59.62 5.64 25.30
C ASN A 223 58.32 5.58 24.48
N VAL A 224 57.32 4.87 25.01
CA VAL A 224 55.90 5.11 24.71
C VAL A 224 55.19 5.54 25.98
N SER A 225 54.40 6.61 25.93
CA SER A 225 53.54 7.03 27.04
C SER A 225 52.10 6.61 26.76
N VAL A 226 51.43 6.04 27.77
CA VAL A 226 49.98 5.80 27.75
C VAL A 226 49.29 6.75 28.73
N LEU A 227 48.24 7.43 28.26
CA LEU A 227 47.46 8.40 29.03
C LEU A 227 46.01 7.92 29.07
N LEU A 228 45.53 7.52 30.25
CA LEU A 228 44.12 7.13 30.43
C LEU A 228 43.22 8.37 30.48
N ASN A 229 42.10 8.34 29.77
CA ASN A 229 41.19 9.44 29.59
C ASN A 229 40.19 9.54 30.76
N THR A 230 40.27 10.62 31.52
CA THR A 230 39.38 10.86 32.67
C THR A 230 38.25 11.86 32.37
N THR A 231 38.17 12.38 31.14
CA THR A 231 37.21 13.40 30.72
C THR A 231 35.77 12.98 31.04
N PRO A 232 35.01 13.76 31.82
CA PRO A 232 33.58 13.49 32.04
C PRO A 232 32.76 13.57 30.75
N THR A 233 31.67 12.82 30.68
CA THR A 233 30.80 12.77 29.49
C THR A 233 30.22 14.15 29.19
N GLY A 234 30.52 14.73 28.04
CA GLY A 234 30.09 16.06 27.63
C GLY A 234 30.88 17.25 28.21
N ASP A 235 32.02 17.02 28.88
CA ASP A 235 32.86 18.12 29.36
C ASP A 235 33.61 18.80 28.19
N THR A 236 33.65 20.14 28.21
CA THR A 236 34.30 20.96 27.18
C THR A 236 35.79 21.23 27.47
N THR A 237 36.41 20.42 28.33
CA THR A 237 37.85 20.46 28.63
C THR A 237 38.35 19.05 28.90
N PRO A 238 39.32 18.53 28.11
CA PRO A 238 39.82 17.17 28.28
C PRO A 238 40.59 17.02 29.59
N THR A 239 40.54 15.85 30.20
CA THR A 239 41.36 15.49 31.37
C THR A 239 41.90 14.07 31.22
N PHE A 240 43.12 13.85 31.71
CA PHE A 240 43.81 12.56 31.65
C PHE A 240 44.45 12.24 33.00
N ALA A 241 44.52 10.94 33.31
CA ALA A 241 45.30 10.41 34.41
C ALA A 241 46.81 10.71 34.22
N PRO A 242 47.63 10.69 35.28
CA PRO A 242 49.08 10.80 35.15
C PRO A 242 49.62 9.71 34.21
N LYS A 243 50.30 10.14 33.14
CA LYS A 243 50.78 9.24 32.10
C LYS A 243 51.68 8.12 32.65
N VAL A 244 51.59 6.93 32.04
CA VAL A 244 52.52 5.82 32.29
C VAL A 244 53.53 5.75 31.15
N THR A 245 54.79 6.01 31.48
CA THR A 245 55.93 5.87 30.56
C THR A 245 56.43 4.42 30.53
N ILE A 246 56.35 3.79 29.36
CA ILE A 246 56.94 2.50 29.04
C ILE A 246 58.29 2.75 28.37
N ALA A 247 59.39 2.41 29.07
CA ALA A 247 60.74 2.59 28.54
C ALA A 247 61.16 1.41 27.64
N LEU A 248 61.70 1.72 26.45
CA LEU A 248 62.26 0.74 25.52
C LEU A 248 63.80 0.74 25.61
N PRO A 249 64.49 -0.27 25.05
CA PRO A 249 65.94 -0.31 25.01
C PRO A 249 66.55 0.96 24.39
N THR A 250 67.65 1.44 24.98
CA THR A 250 68.33 2.66 24.54
C THR A 250 68.80 2.55 23.09
N GLY A 251 68.30 3.43 22.21
CA GLY A 251 68.60 3.42 20.78
C GLY A 251 67.53 2.76 19.91
N SER A 252 66.40 2.31 20.47
CA SER A 252 65.26 1.85 19.68
C SER A 252 64.63 2.98 18.84
N ASN A 253 64.51 4.18 19.42
CA ASN A 253 63.82 5.36 18.85
C ASN A 253 62.45 4.99 18.22
N PRO A 254 61.41 4.75 19.05
CA PRO A 254 60.10 4.37 18.55
C PRO A 254 59.54 5.48 17.66
N PHE A 255 59.00 5.11 16.50
CA PHE A 255 58.37 6.06 15.58
C PHE A 255 56.86 5.80 15.45
N PRO A 256 56.34 4.82 14.71
CA PRO A 256 54.91 4.51 14.78
C PRO A 256 54.56 3.77 16.08
N VAL A 257 53.36 4.03 16.59
CA VAL A 257 52.67 3.19 17.58
C VAL A 257 51.24 2.96 17.08
N SER A 258 50.86 1.69 16.97
CA SER A 258 49.55 1.25 16.50
C SER A 258 48.97 0.24 17.50
N ILE A 259 47.66 0.01 17.42
CA ILE A 259 46.86 -0.64 18.46
C ILE A 259 46.02 -1.75 17.82
N GLY A 260 45.88 -2.90 18.49
CA GLY A 260 45.05 -4.03 18.06
C GLY A 260 45.05 -5.14 19.12
N ASP A 261 44.08 -6.05 19.09
CA ASP A 261 43.97 -7.17 20.04
C ASP A 261 44.70 -8.41 19.48
N PHE A 262 46.00 -8.56 19.79
CA PHE A 262 46.82 -9.62 19.20
C PHE A 262 46.63 -10.97 19.88
N ASN A 263 46.10 -11.03 21.10
CA ASN A 263 45.82 -12.27 21.82
C ASN A 263 44.32 -12.65 21.86
N GLY A 264 43.41 -11.85 21.30
CA GLY A 264 41.99 -12.13 21.28
C GLY A 264 41.33 -12.13 22.66
N ASP A 265 41.84 -11.36 23.63
CA ASP A 265 41.27 -11.22 24.98
C ASP A 265 40.30 -10.04 25.16
N GLY A 266 40.08 -9.27 24.09
CA GLY A 266 39.14 -8.16 24.02
C GLY A 266 39.73 -6.81 24.40
N LYS A 267 41.06 -6.72 24.56
CA LYS A 267 41.76 -5.49 24.96
C LYS A 267 42.70 -4.99 23.86
N PRO A 268 42.89 -3.67 23.73
CA PRO A 268 43.83 -3.15 22.76
C PRO A 268 45.28 -3.27 23.28
N ASP A 269 46.13 -3.98 22.55
CA ASP A 269 47.57 -4.09 22.79
C ASP A 269 48.35 -2.97 22.08
N LEU A 270 49.67 -2.90 22.32
CA LEU A 270 50.57 -1.96 21.65
C LEU A 270 51.50 -2.67 20.65
N ALA A 271 51.54 -2.19 19.41
CA ALA A 271 52.59 -2.48 18.42
C ALA A 271 53.43 -1.23 18.14
N ILE A 272 54.75 -1.31 18.39
CA ILE A 272 55.65 -0.15 18.37
C ILE A 272 56.80 -0.38 17.39
N GLY A 273 56.92 0.46 16.36
CA GLY A 273 58.01 0.37 15.38
C GLY A 273 59.29 1.03 15.88
N ASN A 274 60.34 0.24 16.12
CA ASN A 274 61.62 0.72 16.62
C ASN A 274 62.54 1.09 15.45
N ARG A 275 62.67 2.38 15.16
CA ARG A 275 63.29 2.87 13.91
C ARG A 275 64.69 2.31 13.68
N TYR A 276 65.60 2.41 14.66
CA TYR A 276 66.97 1.86 14.53
C TYR A 276 67.11 0.45 15.09
N GLY A 277 66.06 -0.09 15.71
CA GLY A 277 65.97 -1.49 16.10
C GLY A 277 65.67 -2.44 14.93
N ASN A 278 65.08 -1.93 13.84
CA ASN A 278 64.62 -2.69 12.67
C ASN A 278 63.69 -3.86 13.08
N ASN A 279 62.80 -3.56 14.03
CA ASN A 279 61.84 -4.50 14.60
C ASN A 279 60.58 -3.76 15.09
N VAL A 280 59.52 -4.52 15.31
CA VAL A 280 58.32 -4.11 16.05
C VAL A 280 58.32 -4.76 17.43
N SER A 281 58.14 -3.96 18.48
CA SER A 281 57.86 -4.46 19.84
C SER A 281 56.36 -4.61 20.03
N ILE A 282 55.91 -5.77 20.49
CA ILE A 282 54.52 -6.04 20.89
C ILE A 282 54.43 -6.13 22.41
N LEU A 283 53.45 -5.43 22.99
CA LEU A 283 53.14 -5.45 24.42
C LEU A 283 51.66 -5.74 24.62
N LEU A 284 51.37 -6.93 25.15
CA LEU A 284 50.00 -7.33 25.45
C LEU A 284 49.43 -6.55 26.66
N ASN A 285 48.18 -6.16 26.59
CA ASN A 285 47.52 -5.33 27.60
C ASN A 285 46.97 -6.16 28.75
N THR A 286 47.63 -6.08 29.92
CA THR A 286 47.23 -6.82 31.13
C THR A 286 46.35 -6.00 32.06
N THR A 287 45.94 -4.79 31.66
CA THR A 287 45.10 -3.88 32.46
C THR A 287 43.79 -4.56 32.86
N THR A 288 43.39 -4.37 34.11
CA THR A 288 42.08 -4.82 34.63
C THR A 288 41.02 -3.77 34.36
N THR A 289 39.81 -4.19 33.98
CA THR A 289 38.72 -3.28 33.61
C THR A 289 38.45 -2.21 34.66
N GLY A 290 38.38 -0.93 34.26
CA GLY A 290 38.20 0.22 35.14
C GLY A 290 39.42 0.63 35.97
N ALA A 291 40.62 0.16 35.64
CA ALA A 291 41.85 0.55 36.35
C ALA A 291 42.26 2.00 36.03
N ALA A 292 42.62 2.77 37.05
CA ALA A 292 43.17 4.12 36.93
C ALA A 292 44.68 4.16 36.58
N THR A 293 45.25 3.04 36.12
CA THR A 293 46.66 2.93 35.69
C THR A 293 46.80 1.73 34.75
N PRO A 294 47.31 1.90 33.51
CA PRO A 294 47.46 0.81 32.55
C PRO A 294 48.67 -0.07 32.91
N THR A 295 48.57 -1.36 32.59
CA THR A 295 49.62 -2.35 32.83
C THR A 295 49.78 -3.25 31.62
N PHE A 296 51.02 -3.51 31.20
CA PHE A 296 51.33 -4.32 30.03
C PHE A 296 52.26 -5.48 30.37
N ALA A 297 52.21 -6.54 29.56
CA ALA A 297 53.16 -7.64 29.58
C ALA A 297 54.58 -7.18 29.19
N THR A 298 55.58 -8.05 29.43
CA THR A 298 56.95 -7.78 28.96
C THR A 298 57.00 -7.80 27.43
N LYS A 299 57.56 -6.75 26.84
CA LYS A 299 57.65 -6.60 25.37
C LYS A 299 58.37 -7.77 24.68
N VAL A 300 57.87 -8.17 23.52
CA VAL A 300 58.51 -9.13 22.60
C VAL A 300 58.81 -8.44 21.28
N ASP A 301 60.00 -8.65 20.72
CA ASP A 301 60.44 -8.01 19.47
C ASP A 301 60.38 -8.98 18.29
N PHE A 302 59.80 -8.54 17.18
CA PHE A 302 59.77 -9.28 15.91
C PHE A 302 60.43 -8.45 14.80
N ALA A 303 61.31 -9.06 14.02
CA ALA A 303 62.12 -8.35 13.03
C ALA A 303 61.28 -7.80 11.87
N THR A 304 61.59 -6.58 11.42
CA THR A 304 61.00 -5.90 10.25
C THR A 304 62.08 -5.60 9.21
N GLY A 305 61.77 -4.80 8.18
CA GLY A 305 62.79 -4.09 7.41
C GLY A 305 63.42 -2.94 8.19
N SER A 306 64.28 -2.18 7.51
CA SER A 306 65.02 -1.05 8.09
C SER A 306 64.16 0.21 8.21
N PHE A 307 64.18 0.83 9.38
CA PHE A 307 63.42 2.04 9.71
C PHE A 307 61.89 1.88 9.49
N PRO A 308 61.19 1.01 10.25
CA PRO A 308 59.72 0.99 10.25
C PRO A 308 59.18 2.39 10.60
N ARG A 309 58.42 3.01 9.68
CA ARG A 309 57.88 4.38 9.81
C ARG A 309 56.38 4.43 10.04
N ASP A 310 55.65 3.42 9.58
CA ASP A 310 54.20 3.28 9.75
C ASP A 310 53.85 1.81 9.97
N ILE A 311 52.77 1.56 10.71
CA ILE A 311 52.26 0.23 11.03
C ILE A 311 50.74 0.26 10.85
N SER A 312 50.23 -0.63 10.01
CA SER A 312 48.80 -0.97 9.96
C SER A 312 48.59 -2.42 10.40
N ILE A 313 47.38 -2.68 10.90
CA ILE A 313 46.97 -3.91 11.58
C ILE A 313 45.61 -4.31 11.01
N GLU A 314 45.53 -5.51 10.44
CA GLU A 314 44.31 -6.11 9.88
C GLU A 314 44.56 -7.61 9.62
N ASP A 315 43.51 -8.41 9.40
CA ASP A 315 43.60 -9.85 9.12
C ASP A 315 43.94 -10.11 7.63
N ILE A 316 45.24 -10.20 7.29
CA ILE A 316 45.71 -10.29 5.89
C ILE A 316 45.46 -11.66 5.28
N ASN A 317 45.43 -12.73 6.10
CA ASN A 317 45.20 -14.10 5.64
C ASN A 317 43.77 -14.61 5.87
N GLY A 318 42.90 -13.88 6.57
CA GLY A 318 41.53 -14.28 6.87
C GLY A 318 41.42 -15.40 7.93
N ASP A 319 42.37 -15.51 8.86
CA ASP A 319 42.35 -16.55 9.92
C ASP A 319 41.66 -16.12 11.24
N GLY A 320 41.15 -14.89 11.27
CA GLY A 320 40.40 -14.31 12.39
C GLY A 320 41.28 -13.52 13.36
N LYS A 321 42.48 -13.11 12.95
CA LYS A 321 43.48 -12.46 13.83
C LYS A 321 44.09 -11.23 13.17
N PRO A 322 44.38 -10.17 13.95
CA PRO A 322 45.07 -9.01 13.43
C PRO A 322 46.55 -9.29 13.16
N ASP A 323 46.96 -9.24 11.89
CA ASP A 323 48.35 -9.28 11.43
C ASP A 323 49.02 -7.90 11.52
N LEU A 324 50.30 -7.83 11.16
CA LEU A 324 51.08 -6.59 11.12
C LEU A 324 51.67 -6.33 9.73
N VAL A 325 51.46 -5.12 9.22
CA VAL A 325 52.10 -4.61 7.99
C VAL A 325 52.91 -3.36 8.31
N THR A 326 54.21 -3.35 8.03
CA THR A 326 55.12 -2.23 8.32
C THR A 326 55.73 -1.61 7.06
N ALA A 327 55.68 -0.28 6.93
CA ALA A 327 56.38 0.45 5.88
C ALA A 327 57.82 0.73 6.32
N ASN A 328 58.81 0.19 5.60
CA ASN A 328 60.22 0.26 6.00
C ASN A 328 60.99 1.28 5.14
N PHE A 329 61.35 2.41 5.76
CA PHE A 329 61.80 3.61 5.07
C PHE A 329 63.23 3.56 4.51
N ASP A 330 64.08 2.63 4.98
CA ASP A 330 65.49 2.57 4.58
C ASP A 330 65.87 1.25 3.87
N SER A 331 64.94 0.29 3.79
CA SER A 331 65.10 -0.99 3.06
C SER A 331 64.25 -1.10 1.79
N ASP A 332 63.58 -0.02 1.39
CA ASP A 332 62.77 0.08 0.16
C ASP A 332 61.81 -1.14 -0.02
N ASN A 333 61.12 -1.50 1.07
CA ASN A 333 60.15 -2.60 1.13
C ASN A 333 59.08 -2.39 2.21
N ALA A 334 58.03 -3.21 2.18
CA ALA A 334 57.12 -3.44 3.30
C ALA A 334 57.35 -4.83 3.91
N SER A 335 57.14 -5.00 5.22
CA SER A 335 57.14 -6.30 5.90
C SER A 335 55.74 -6.68 6.34
N ILE A 336 55.36 -7.95 6.15
CA ILE A 336 54.15 -8.54 6.74
C ILE A 336 54.56 -9.61 7.76
N LEU A 337 53.94 -9.60 8.93
CA LEU A 337 54.11 -10.59 9.98
C LEU A 337 52.71 -11.15 10.34
N LEU A 338 52.47 -12.42 10.03
CA LEU A 338 51.18 -13.06 10.33
C LEU A 338 51.09 -13.43 11.82
N ASN A 339 49.94 -13.19 12.44
CA ASN A 339 49.72 -13.38 13.87
C ASN A 339 49.37 -14.84 14.20
N THR A 340 50.29 -15.55 14.85
CA THR A 340 50.09 -16.95 15.26
C THR A 340 49.64 -17.10 16.72
N THR A 341 49.47 -16.00 17.44
CA THR A 341 49.16 -15.96 18.88
C THR A 341 47.89 -16.78 19.20
N PRO A 342 47.91 -17.68 20.19
CA PRO A 342 46.72 -18.37 20.68
C PRO A 342 45.80 -17.43 21.49
N GLN A 343 44.50 -17.70 21.51
CA GLN A 343 43.56 -16.86 22.26
C GLN A 343 43.89 -16.84 23.77
N GLY A 344 43.88 -15.65 24.38
CA GLY A 344 44.20 -15.42 25.78
C GLY A 344 45.67 -15.71 26.16
N ALA A 345 46.58 -15.79 25.18
CA ALA A 345 47.99 -16.02 25.46
C ALA A 345 48.64 -14.83 26.18
N ALA A 346 49.48 -15.11 27.18
CA ALA A 346 50.25 -14.10 27.92
C ALA A 346 51.58 -13.70 27.23
N THR A 347 51.80 -14.12 25.99
CA THR A 347 52.99 -13.82 25.18
C THR A 347 52.60 -13.88 23.70
N PRO A 348 52.86 -12.84 22.90
CA PRO A 348 52.52 -12.82 21.49
C PRO A 348 53.47 -13.72 20.68
N THR A 349 52.99 -14.27 19.57
CA THR A 349 53.79 -15.07 18.63
C THR A 349 53.40 -14.78 17.19
N PHE A 350 54.36 -14.33 16.38
CA PHE A 350 54.16 -14.07 14.95
C PHE A 350 54.98 -15.03 14.09
N ALA A 351 54.51 -15.26 12.86
CA ALA A 351 55.28 -15.93 11.82
C ALA A 351 56.53 -15.10 11.44
N PRO A 352 57.58 -15.72 10.86
CA PRO A 352 58.72 -14.99 10.33
C PRO A 352 58.29 -13.94 9.29
N GLN A 353 58.88 -12.74 9.34
CA GLN A 353 58.49 -11.66 8.43
C GLN A 353 58.67 -12.02 6.95
N ILE A 354 57.75 -11.54 6.12
CA ILE A 354 57.75 -11.71 4.67
C ILE A 354 57.77 -10.30 4.04
N THR A 355 58.78 -10.02 3.22
CA THR A 355 59.02 -8.68 2.69
C THR A 355 58.59 -8.55 1.23
N PHE A 356 57.81 -7.52 0.92
CA PHE A 356 57.38 -7.17 -0.44
C PHE A 356 58.14 -5.93 -0.92
N PRO A 357 58.77 -5.95 -2.12
CA PRO A 357 59.54 -4.82 -2.62
C PRO A 357 58.62 -3.65 -2.96
N THR A 358 59.09 -2.43 -2.71
CA THR A 358 58.37 -1.18 -2.98
C THR A 358 59.28 -0.18 -3.70
N ASP A 359 58.76 1.02 -3.96
CA ASP A 359 59.57 2.17 -4.35
C ASP A 359 60.32 2.73 -3.12
N LYS A 360 61.31 3.59 -3.38
CA LYS A 360 62.22 4.02 -2.31
C LYS A 360 61.54 4.82 -1.21
N ARG A 361 61.98 4.61 0.02
CA ARG A 361 61.50 5.32 1.22
C ARG A 361 60.00 5.18 1.44
N SER A 362 59.50 3.94 1.44
CA SER A 362 58.14 3.64 1.85
C SER A 362 57.84 4.25 3.22
N ALA A 363 56.85 5.12 3.22
CA ALA A 363 56.67 6.14 4.24
C ALA A 363 55.44 5.87 5.09
N SER A 364 54.37 5.40 4.45
CA SER A 364 53.11 5.03 5.07
C SER A 364 52.52 3.84 4.32
N VAL A 365 51.87 2.95 5.05
CA VAL A 365 51.11 1.82 4.51
C VAL A 365 49.74 1.82 5.17
N LYS A 366 48.67 1.64 4.39
CA LYS A 366 47.30 1.48 4.88
C LYS A 366 46.65 0.29 4.18
N ILE A 367 45.61 -0.24 4.80
CA ILE A 367 44.96 -1.50 4.44
C ILE A 367 43.48 -1.21 4.15
N GLY A 368 42.88 -1.92 3.19
CA GLY A 368 41.46 -1.85 2.84
C GLY A 368 41.15 -2.59 1.53
N ASP A 369 39.89 -2.95 1.28
CA ASP A 369 39.45 -3.72 0.10
C ASP A 369 39.29 -2.80 -1.14
N ILE A 370 40.36 -2.60 -1.90
CA ILE A 370 40.44 -1.62 -3.00
C ILE A 370 39.69 -2.12 -4.25
N ASN A 371 39.66 -3.43 -4.50
CA ASN A 371 38.93 -4.01 -5.62
C ASN A 371 37.52 -4.50 -5.27
N GLY A 372 37.13 -4.53 -3.99
CA GLY A 372 35.84 -5.02 -3.52
C GLY A 372 35.70 -6.54 -3.54
N ASP A 373 36.78 -7.33 -3.51
CA ASP A 373 36.72 -8.79 -3.54
C ASP A 373 36.54 -9.46 -2.16
N GLY A 374 36.51 -8.64 -1.10
CA GLY A 374 36.34 -9.07 0.29
C GLY A 374 37.66 -9.34 1.01
N LYS A 375 38.79 -8.88 0.47
CA LYS A 375 40.12 -9.06 1.06
C LYS A 375 40.82 -7.71 1.31
N PRO A 376 41.61 -7.60 2.40
CA PRO A 376 42.37 -6.40 2.67
C PRO A 376 43.59 -6.25 1.75
N ASP A 377 43.55 -5.28 0.83
CA ASP A 377 44.65 -4.87 -0.04
C ASP A 377 45.59 -3.87 0.68
N LEU A 378 46.77 -3.61 0.12
CA LEU A 378 47.72 -2.63 0.66
C LEU A 378 47.89 -1.41 -0.26
N ALA A 379 47.83 -0.20 0.32
CA ALA A 379 48.28 1.03 -0.30
C ALA A 379 49.53 1.58 0.39
N VAL A 380 50.62 1.82 -0.35
CA VAL A 380 51.93 2.23 0.17
C VAL A 380 52.40 3.54 -0.48
N ALA A 381 52.51 4.60 0.33
CA ALA A 381 53.05 5.90 -0.07
C ALA A 381 54.58 5.96 0.11
N ASN A 382 55.30 6.59 -0.83
CA ASN A 382 56.78 6.57 -0.87
C ASN A 382 57.36 8.00 -0.84
N PHE A 383 58.21 8.32 0.13
CA PHE A 383 58.60 9.70 0.41
C PHE A 383 59.75 10.21 -0.47
N GLY A 384 59.48 11.27 -1.22
CA GLY A 384 60.38 11.85 -2.21
C GLY A 384 60.27 11.20 -3.58
N ILE A 385 59.28 10.31 -3.79
CA ILE A 385 58.91 9.76 -5.10
C ILE A 385 57.42 10.02 -5.31
N ASN A 386 57.07 10.45 -6.51
CA ASN A 386 55.72 10.83 -6.92
C ASN A 386 54.85 9.59 -7.24
N SER A 387 54.82 8.61 -6.33
CA SER A 387 54.27 7.26 -6.56
C SER A 387 53.52 6.71 -5.34
N LEU A 388 52.30 6.24 -5.56
CA LEU A 388 51.50 5.44 -4.62
C LEU A 388 51.40 4.01 -5.17
N LEU A 389 51.85 3.02 -4.40
CA LEU A 389 51.88 1.61 -4.81
C LEU A 389 50.72 0.83 -4.21
N LEU A 390 50.06 0.02 -5.02
CA LEU A 390 48.97 -0.86 -4.62
C LEU A 390 49.34 -2.33 -4.81
N PHE A 391 48.97 -3.15 -3.82
CA PHE A 391 49.15 -4.59 -3.82
C PHE A 391 47.79 -5.25 -3.53
N LEU A 392 47.12 -5.78 -4.56
CA LEU A 392 45.84 -6.47 -4.39
C LEU A 392 46.06 -7.86 -3.77
N ASN A 393 45.31 -8.19 -2.72
CA ASN A 393 45.51 -9.35 -1.87
C ASN A 393 44.87 -10.60 -2.48
N THR A 394 45.71 -11.56 -2.86
CA THR A 394 45.26 -12.84 -3.43
C THR A 394 45.31 -14.00 -2.44
N THR A 395 45.74 -13.73 -1.20
CA THR A 395 45.97 -14.74 -0.15
C THR A 395 44.74 -15.63 0.05
N PRO A 396 44.88 -16.97 0.03
CA PRO A 396 43.81 -17.88 0.40
C PRO A 396 43.53 -17.82 1.91
N THR A 397 42.27 -17.94 2.31
CA THR A 397 41.83 -17.92 3.71
C THR A 397 42.60 -18.94 4.55
N GLY A 398 43.20 -18.50 5.66
CA GLY A 398 44.01 -19.34 6.55
C GLY A 398 45.42 -19.69 6.02
N ALA A 399 45.91 -19.04 4.97
CA ALA A 399 47.25 -19.32 4.45
C ALA A 399 48.36 -18.79 5.36
N THR A 400 49.42 -19.58 5.57
CA THR A 400 50.60 -19.21 6.38
C THR A 400 51.62 -18.36 5.61
N THR A 401 51.23 -17.76 4.49
CA THR A 401 52.09 -16.98 3.59
C THR A 401 51.18 -16.06 2.77
N PRO A 402 51.28 -14.73 2.89
CA PRO A 402 50.47 -13.80 2.11
C PRO A 402 50.96 -13.75 0.65
N THR A 403 50.03 -13.57 -0.28
CA THR A 403 50.32 -13.51 -1.72
C THR A 403 49.54 -12.38 -2.36
N PHE A 404 50.20 -11.56 -3.19
CA PHE A 404 49.59 -10.40 -3.85
C PHE A 404 49.66 -10.53 -5.38
N ALA A 405 48.72 -9.87 -6.05
CA ALA A 405 48.78 -9.61 -7.49
C ALA A 405 50.03 -8.77 -7.86
N PRO A 406 50.41 -8.69 -9.14
CA PRO A 406 51.49 -7.80 -9.58
C PRO A 406 51.24 -6.35 -9.15
N GLN A 407 52.23 -5.72 -8.53
CA GLN A 407 52.11 -4.36 -7.98
C GLN A 407 51.65 -3.34 -9.04
N VAL A 408 50.80 -2.39 -8.63
CA VAL A 408 50.27 -1.32 -9.48
C VAL A 408 50.78 0.02 -8.97
N ASN A 409 51.37 0.83 -9.85
CA ASN A 409 51.98 2.12 -9.50
C ASN A 409 51.13 3.28 -10.03
N LEU A 410 50.57 4.07 -9.12
CA LEU A 410 49.83 5.29 -9.42
C LEU A 410 50.80 6.48 -9.32
N THR A 411 51.11 7.09 -10.45
CA THR A 411 51.89 8.34 -10.50
C THR A 411 51.01 9.50 -10.02
N ILE A 412 51.46 10.22 -8.98
CA ILE A 412 50.81 11.41 -8.43
C ILE A 412 51.65 12.66 -8.71
N SER A 413 51.03 13.84 -8.79
CA SER A 413 51.73 15.12 -9.02
C SER A 413 52.63 15.55 -7.85
N SER A 414 52.42 14.96 -6.68
CA SER A 414 52.85 15.53 -5.40
C SER A 414 53.60 14.52 -4.51
N ASN A 415 54.44 15.02 -3.61
CA ASN A 415 55.36 14.23 -2.79
C ASN A 415 54.66 13.62 -1.55
N SER A 416 54.02 12.46 -1.66
CA SER A 416 53.27 11.85 -0.55
C SER A 416 54.16 11.46 0.66
N ALA A 417 53.71 11.82 1.87
CA ALA A 417 54.33 11.44 3.14
C ALA A 417 53.44 10.55 4.02
N SER A 418 52.15 10.44 3.69
CA SER A 418 51.13 9.64 4.36
C SER A 418 50.01 9.33 3.38
N VAL A 419 49.41 8.15 3.48
CA VAL A 419 48.16 7.80 2.80
C VAL A 419 47.06 7.55 3.84
N SER A 420 45.80 7.67 3.44
CA SER A 420 44.64 7.06 4.11
C SER A 420 43.66 6.59 3.05
N ILE A 421 42.76 5.69 3.47
CA ILE A 421 41.79 5.00 2.63
C ILE A 421 40.40 5.30 3.21
N GLY A 422 39.41 5.57 2.34
CA GLY A 422 38.03 5.83 2.76
C GLY A 422 37.17 6.32 1.60
N ASP A 423 35.85 6.11 1.67
CA ASP A 423 34.90 6.47 0.62
C ASP A 423 34.57 7.98 0.65
N ILE A 424 35.19 8.76 -0.23
CA ILE A 424 35.04 10.23 -0.30
C ILE A 424 33.80 10.62 -1.10
N ASN A 425 33.39 9.83 -2.09
CA ASN A 425 32.24 10.14 -2.95
C ASN A 425 30.94 9.41 -2.56
N GLY A 426 30.95 8.53 -1.56
CA GLY A 426 29.80 7.76 -1.12
C GLY A 426 29.32 6.71 -2.13
N ASP A 427 30.17 6.22 -3.03
CA ASP A 427 29.80 5.22 -4.06
C ASP A 427 29.98 3.76 -3.62
N GLY A 428 30.44 3.55 -2.37
CA GLY A 428 30.64 2.24 -1.75
C GLY A 428 32.03 1.67 -1.98
N LYS A 429 32.99 2.48 -2.47
CA LYS A 429 34.37 2.07 -2.75
C LYS A 429 35.36 2.91 -1.93
N PRO A 430 36.44 2.29 -1.43
CA PRO A 430 37.48 3.04 -0.73
C PRO A 430 38.36 3.81 -1.72
N ASP A 431 38.36 5.14 -1.60
CA ASP A 431 39.24 6.06 -2.33
C ASP A 431 40.60 6.20 -1.63
N LEU A 432 41.54 6.87 -2.30
CA LEU A 432 42.90 7.09 -1.79
C LEU A 432 43.18 8.58 -1.59
N VAL A 433 43.63 8.92 -0.38
CA VAL A 433 43.97 10.28 0.03
C VAL A 433 45.42 10.37 0.48
N THR A 434 46.20 11.32 -0.03
CA THR A 434 47.61 11.54 0.39
C THR A 434 47.89 12.94 0.89
N ALA A 435 48.74 13.05 1.93
CA ALA A 435 49.26 14.32 2.43
C ALA A 435 50.66 14.56 1.87
N ASN A 436 50.83 15.68 1.19
CA ASN A 436 51.99 15.87 0.32
C ASN A 436 52.99 16.88 0.91
N ASN A 437 54.23 16.46 1.08
CA ASN A 437 55.24 17.19 1.81
C ASN A 437 55.97 18.21 0.94
N GLY A 438 55.75 19.50 1.24
CA GLY A 438 56.40 20.63 0.57
C GLY A 438 55.58 21.25 -0.56
N THR A 439 54.54 20.58 -1.05
CA THR A 439 53.60 21.09 -2.08
C THR A 439 52.39 21.83 -1.51
N LYS A 440 52.13 21.71 -0.20
CA LYS A 440 51.00 22.35 0.53
C LYS A 440 49.63 21.98 -0.03
N ASN A 441 49.50 20.72 -0.45
CA ASN A 441 48.25 20.13 -0.89
C ASN A 441 48.07 18.71 -0.29
N ALA A 442 46.83 18.25 -0.30
CA ALA A 442 46.50 16.84 -0.28
C ALA A 442 46.04 16.42 -1.67
N SER A 443 46.25 15.16 -2.04
CA SER A 443 45.73 14.59 -3.29
C SER A 443 44.62 13.58 -2.99
N ILE A 444 43.57 13.61 -3.80
CA ILE A 444 42.46 12.64 -3.77
C ILE A 444 42.46 11.90 -5.11
N LEU A 445 42.32 10.57 -5.07
CA LEU A 445 42.13 9.70 -6.23
C LEU A 445 40.88 8.86 -5.97
N LEU A 446 39.79 9.16 -6.68
CA LEU A 446 38.53 8.41 -6.55
C LEU A 446 38.64 7.04 -7.23
N ASN A 447 38.13 6.01 -6.56
CA ASN A 447 38.23 4.61 -6.94
C ASN A 447 37.15 4.24 -7.95
N THR A 448 37.56 4.00 -9.20
CA THR A 448 36.64 3.58 -10.28
C THR A 448 36.59 2.06 -10.44
N THR A 449 37.35 1.31 -9.64
CA THR A 449 37.55 -0.13 -9.81
C THR A 449 36.21 -0.89 -9.87
N PRO A 450 36.00 -1.78 -10.86
CA PRO A 450 34.88 -2.71 -10.86
C PRO A 450 35.07 -3.79 -9.79
N LYS A 451 33.99 -4.19 -9.12
CA LYS A 451 34.05 -5.19 -8.04
C LYS A 451 34.72 -6.50 -8.50
N GLY A 452 35.75 -6.95 -7.79
CA GLY A 452 36.51 -8.16 -8.11
C GLY A 452 37.54 -8.01 -9.24
N ALA A 453 37.89 -6.80 -9.66
CA ALA A 453 38.88 -6.59 -10.71
C ALA A 453 40.32 -6.95 -10.25
N ALA A 454 41.06 -7.65 -11.10
CA ALA A 454 42.45 -8.04 -10.85
C ALA A 454 43.48 -6.89 -11.04
N THR A 455 43.02 -5.69 -11.39
CA THR A 455 43.80 -4.45 -11.51
C THR A 455 42.89 -3.29 -11.10
N PRO A 456 43.28 -2.41 -10.16
CA PRO A 456 42.45 -1.31 -9.72
C PRO A 456 42.58 -0.10 -10.67
N THR A 457 41.53 0.71 -10.76
CA THR A 457 41.47 1.88 -11.64
C THR A 457 40.96 3.11 -10.90
N PHE A 458 41.57 4.27 -11.14
CA PHE A 458 41.24 5.51 -10.45
C PHE A 458 40.89 6.64 -11.42
N ALA A 459 40.06 7.57 -10.95
CA ALA A 459 39.85 8.85 -11.59
C ALA A 459 41.14 9.70 -11.57
N PRO A 460 41.26 10.74 -12.42
CA PRO A 460 42.39 11.67 -12.37
C PRO A 460 42.57 12.30 -10.98
N GLU A 461 43.82 12.49 -10.57
CA GLU A 461 44.19 13.13 -9.31
C GLU A 461 43.61 14.56 -9.21
N VAL A 462 42.96 14.85 -8.08
CA VAL A 462 42.51 16.20 -7.72
C VAL A 462 43.20 16.64 -6.42
N THR A 463 43.75 17.85 -6.39
CA THR A 463 44.54 18.33 -5.25
C THR A 463 43.88 19.51 -4.52
N PHE A 464 43.81 19.44 -3.20
CA PHE A 464 43.22 20.50 -2.35
C PHE A 464 44.28 21.17 -1.47
N PRO A 465 44.31 22.52 -1.34
CA PRO A 465 45.30 23.21 -0.51
C PRO A 465 45.20 22.88 0.98
N ASN A 466 46.34 22.56 1.60
CA ASN A 466 46.50 22.39 3.05
C ASN A 466 47.65 23.27 3.58
N GLY A 467 48.15 23.02 4.79
CA GLY A 467 49.18 23.83 5.43
C GLY A 467 50.61 23.49 4.99
N ASP A 468 51.62 24.04 5.70
CA ASP A 468 53.01 23.80 5.32
C ASP A 468 53.60 22.51 5.89
N LYS A 469 54.29 21.76 5.01
CA LYS A 469 55.01 20.53 5.33
C LYS A 469 54.15 19.51 6.10
N SER A 470 53.04 19.13 5.46
CA SER A 470 52.15 18.06 5.91
C SER A 470 52.91 16.74 6.08
N LEU A 471 52.72 16.05 7.21
CA LEU A 471 53.43 14.80 7.53
C LEU A 471 52.52 13.58 7.73
N ALA A 472 51.29 13.82 8.18
CA ALA A 472 50.28 12.81 8.44
C ALA A 472 48.89 13.38 8.10
N LEU A 473 47.95 12.49 7.79
CA LEU A 473 46.53 12.81 7.69
C LEU A 473 45.70 11.73 8.37
N THR A 474 44.41 12.01 8.52
CA THR A 474 43.37 11.06 8.88
C THR A 474 42.05 11.49 8.24
N LEU A 475 41.14 10.55 8.06
CA LEU A 475 39.77 10.78 7.59
C LEU A 475 38.79 10.54 8.74
N GLY A 476 37.64 11.20 8.69
CA GLY A 476 36.53 10.99 9.64
C GLY A 476 35.49 12.09 9.53
N ASP A 477 34.22 11.78 9.79
CA ASP A 477 33.12 12.75 9.75
C ASP A 477 33.20 13.69 10.96
N LEU A 478 33.70 14.91 10.76
CA LEU A 478 33.86 15.91 11.82
C LEU A 478 32.63 16.83 11.94
N ASN A 479 31.74 16.79 10.95
CA ASN A 479 30.60 17.70 10.83
C ASN A 479 29.24 17.01 11.06
N GLY A 480 29.19 15.69 11.04
CA GLY A 480 28.00 14.88 11.24
C GLY A 480 27.10 14.70 10.01
N ASP A 481 27.57 14.98 8.78
CA ASP A 481 26.82 14.80 7.53
C ASP A 481 26.97 13.41 6.88
N GLY A 482 27.69 12.49 7.54
CA GLY A 482 27.88 11.11 7.11
C GLY A 482 29.05 10.90 6.15
N LYS A 483 29.84 11.95 5.83
CA LYS A 483 30.97 11.85 4.91
C LYS A 483 32.31 11.99 5.63
N PRO A 484 33.38 11.30 5.19
CA PRO A 484 34.69 11.48 5.76
C PRO A 484 35.29 12.84 5.38
N ASP A 485 35.42 13.74 6.36
CA ASP A 485 36.21 14.96 6.25
C ASP A 485 37.72 14.65 6.30
N LEU A 486 38.53 15.61 5.86
CA LEU A 486 39.99 15.47 5.79
C LEU A 486 40.69 16.32 6.86
N ALA A 487 41.45 15.67 7.75
CA ALA A 487 42.30 16.31 8.75
C ALA A 487 43.80 16.06 8.51
N VAL A 488 44.62 17.11 8.49
CA VAL A 488 46.05 17.06 8.10
C VAL A 488 46.95 17.76 9.12
N ALA A 489 48.03 17.08 9.56
CA ALA A 489 49.05 17.63 10.46
C ALA A 489 50.13 18.44 9.72
N ASN A 490 50.22 19.76 9.96
CA ASN A 490 51.13 20.66 9.26
C ASN A 490 52.36 21.03 10.11
N SER A 491 53.43 20.26 9.97
CA SER A 491 54.58 20.29 10.88
C SER A 491 55.41 21.58 10.89
N ASN A 492 55.28 22.43 9.87
CA ASN A 492 55.87 23.78 9.86
C ASN A 492 54.85 24.88 10.22
N GLY A 493 53.55 24.60 10.10
CA GLY A 493 52.48 25.57 10.38
C GLY A 493 52.07 25.63 11.85
N ASN A 494 52.47 24.63 12.66
CA ASN A 494 52.05 24.43 14.05
C ASN A 494 50.51 24.47 14.18
N ASN A 495 49.84 23.83 13.21
CA ASN A 495 48.40 23.74 13.08
C ASN A 495 47.97 22.44 12.38
N ALA A 496 46.67 22.15 12.45
CA ALA A 496 45.99 21.20 11.59
C ALA A 496 45.19 21.93 10.51
N SER A 497 45.16 21.40 9.29
CA SER A 497 44.18 21.80 8.25
C SER A 497 43.00 20.84 8.32
N ILE A 498 41.79 21.37 8.37
CA ILE A 498 40.54 20.62 8.20
C ILE A 498 39.85 21.09 6.93
N LEU A 499 39.41 20.15 6.10
CA LEU A 499 38.64 20.39 4.88
C LEU A 499 37.37 19.53 4.94
N PHE A 500 36.19 20.14 4.86
CA PHE A 500 34.93 19.39 4.90
C PHE A 500 34.61 18.79 3.53
N ASN A 501 34.08 17.56 3.51
CA ASN A 501 33.79 16.82 2.29
C ASN A 501 32.41 17.20 1.71
N THR A 502 32.40 18.08 0.72
CA THR A 502 31.16 18.51 0.04
C THR A 502 30.81 17.66 -1.18
N THR A 503 31.56 16.59 -1.45
CA THR A 503 31.38 15.71 -2.62
C THR A 503 29.94 15.17 -2.67
N PRO A 504 29.19 15.37 -3.78
CA PRO A 504 27.89 14.73 -3.97
C PRO A 504 28.01 13.21 -4.10
N THR A 505 27.03 12.47 -3.61
CA THR A 505 27.04 11.00 -3.65
C THR A 505 27.16 10.48 -5.08
N GLY A 506 28.12 9.58 -5.34
CA GLY A 506 28.42 9.04 -6.67
C GLY A 506 29.14 10.02 -7.63
N ALA A 507 29.65 11.15 -7.15
CA ALA A 507 30.37 12.10 -8.00
C ALA A 507 31.72 11.55 -8.49
N THR A 508 32.04 11.81 -9.76
CA THR A 508 33.30 11.40 -10.41
C THR A 508 34.43 12.43 -10.24
N THR A 509 34.25 13.42 -9.38
CA THR A 509 35.24 14.44 -9.03
C THR A 509 34.96 14.89 -7.59
N PRO A 510 35.95 14.82 -6.67
CA PRO A 510 35.75 15.21 -5.29
C PRO A 510 35.60 16.73 -5.16
N THR A 511 34.88 17.18 -4.15
CA THR A 511 34.81 18.60 -3.77
C THR A 511 34.93 18.75 -2.26
N PHE A 512 35.77 19.67 -1.82
CA PHE A 512 35.97 20.00 -0.41
C PHE A 512 35.83 21.50 -0.18
N THR A 513 35.53 21.91 1.06
CA THR A 513 35.59 23.33 1.44
C THR A 513 37.03 23.85 1.40
N PRO A 514 37.22 25.19 1.36
CA PRO A 514 38.50 25.79 1.73
C PRO A 514 38.96 25.31 3.12
N GLN A 515 40.28 25.17 3.30
CA GLN A 515 40.84 24.71 4.57
C GLN A 515 40.58 25.66 5.74
N ALA A 516 40.07 25.13 6.84
CA ALA A 516 40.13 25.75 8.16
C ALA A 516 41.46 25.37 8.85
N LEU A 517 42.07 26.31 9.58
CA LEU A 517 43.35 26.12 10.27
C LEU A 517 43.17 26.22 11.79
N PHE A 518 43.47 25.13 12.51
CA PHE A 518 43.34 25.07 13.96
C PHE A 518 44.71 24.94 14.63
N PRO A 519 45.10 25.82 15.57
CA PRO A 519 46.43 25.77 16.19
C PRO A 519 46.70 24.49 16.98
N THR A 520 47.90 23.92 16.82
CA THR A 520 48.41 22.75 17.56
C THR A 520 49.69 23.13 18.32
N GLY A 521 50.45 22.18 18.86
CA GLY A 521 51.82 22.43 19.31
C GLY A 521 52.80 22.51 18.13
N ASP A 522 54.05 22.86 18.45
CA ASP A 522 55.12 23.00 17.46
C ASP A 522 55.56 21.64 16.94
N GLY A 523 55.68 21.51 15.61
CA GLY A 523 56.09 20.26 14.97
C GLY A 523 55.03 19.16 14.97
N SER A 524 53.76 19.50 14.78
CA SER A 524 52.67 18.52 14.61
C SER A 524 53.03 17.45 13.57
N ALA A 525 53.22 16.21 14.04
CA ALA A 525 53.82 15.11 13.27
C ALA A 525 52.85 13.96 12.99
N SER A 526 51.82 13.81 13.82
CA SER A 526 50.73 12.85 13.67
C SER A 526 49.42 13.45 14.17
N ILE A 527 48.32 13.07 13.55
CA ILE A 527 46.95 13.52 13.84
C ILE A 527 46.00 12.31 13.90
N ARG A 528 45.00 12.38 14.78
CA ARG A 528 43.90 11.40 14.90
C ARG A 528 42.59 12.13 15.16
N ILE A 529 41.50 11.47 14.75
CA ILE A 529 40.12 11.81 15.06
C ILE A 529 39.57 10.78 16.06
N GLY A 530 38.76 11.21 17.02
CA GLY A 530 38.05 10.33 17.95
C GLY A 530 37.31 11.12 19.04
N ASP A 531 36.20 10.60 19.54
CA ASP A 531 35.37 11.24 20.57
C ASP A 531 35.96 11.01 21.97
N LEU A 532 36.64 12.01 22.53
CA LEU A 532 37.36 11.93 23.82
C LEU A 532 36.53 12.38 25.02
N ASN A 533 35.45 13.13 24.83
CA ASN A 533 34.54 13.50 25.92
C ASN A 533 33.22 12.69 25.88
N SER A 534 33.11 11.70 25.00
CA SER A 534 31.94 10.83 24.81
C SER A 534 30.64 11.60 24.52
N ASP A 535 30.72 12.72 23.80
CA ASP A 535 29.58 13.60 23.53
C ASP A 535 28.95 13.41 22.13
N GLY A 536 29.50 12.51 21.31
CA GLY A 536 28.98 12.14 20.00
C GLY A 536 29.47 13.00 18.83
N LYS A 537 30.44 13.92 19.04
CA LYS A 537 31.15 14.63 17.97
C LYS A 537 32.64 14.25 18.00
N PRO A 538 33.29 13.96 16.86
CA PRO A 538 34.69 13.56 16.91
C PRO A 538 35.65 14.74 17.15
N ASP A 539 36.61 14.54 18.05
CA ASP A 539 37.64 15.51 18.43
C ASP A 539 38.94 15.34 17.64
N LEU A 540 39.90 16.24 17.83
CA LEU A 540 41.24 16.15 17.23
C LEU A 540 42.34 15.99 18.26
N VAL A 541 43.25 15.06 17.99
CA VAL A 541 44.48 14.83 18.77
C VAL A 541 45.69 14.96 17.87
N THR A 542 46.73 15.68 18.30
CA THR A 542 48.01 15.77 17.58
C THR A 542 49.23 15.55 18.47
N ALA A 543 50.25 14.86 17.92
CA ALA A 543 51.55 14.70 18.54
C ALA A 543 52.53 15.79 18.05
N ASN A 544 53.07 16.61 18.96
CA ASN A 544 53.81 17.82 18.62
C ASN A 544 55.31 17.67 18.90
N PHE A 545 56.05 17.24 17.87
CA PHE A 545 57.42 16.73 17.97
C PHE A 545 58.46 17.74 18.49
N PHE A 546 58.25 19.05 18.31
CA PHE A 546 59.22 20.07 18.75
C PHE A 546 58.85 20.79 20.05
N SER A 547 57.67 20.51 20.62
CA SER A 547 57.20 21.15 21.86
C SER A 547 56.91 20.16 23.00
N ASP A 548 57.31 18.90 22.83
CA ASP A 548 57.26 17.83 23.85
C ASP A 548 55.88 17.68 24.54
N ASN A 549 54.81 17.78 23.74
CA ASN A 549 53.43 17.62 24.19
C ASN A 549 52.54 16.98 23.11
N ILE A 550 51.33 16.57 23.51
CA ILE A 550 50.20 16.41 22.60
C ILE A 550 49.26 17.62 22.71
N SER A 551 48.55 17.96 21.64
CA SER A 551 47.40 18.90 21.69
C SER A 551 46.10 18.15 21.48
N ILE A 552 45.08 18.52 22.23
CA ILE A 552 43.70 18.03 22.10
C ILE A 552 42.79 19.24 21.85
N LEU A 553 41.87 19.10 20.89
CA LEU A 553 40.87 20.10 20.54
C LEU A 553 39.50 19.40 20.52
N LEU A 554 38.62 19.72 21.48
CA LEU A 554 37.29 19.12 21.58
C LEU A 554 36.27 19.82 20.68
N ASN A 555 35.33 19.08 20.09
CA ASN A 555 34.38 19.58 19.11
C ASN A 555 33.10 20.14 19.78
N ASN A 556 33.11 21.43 20.14
CA ASN A 556 31.99 22.10 20.78
C ASN A 556 30.87 22.54 19.79
N THR A 557 30.93 22.14 18.52
CA THR A 557 29.96 22.59 17.51
C THR A 557 28.56 22.03 17.81
N PRO A 558 27.51 22.87 17.96
CA PRO A 558 26.19 22.36 18.33
C PRO A 558 25.59 21.45 17.26
N LYS A 559 25.04 20.30 17.65
CA LYS A 559 24.41 19.30 16.76
C LYS A 559 23.00 18.96 17.23
N VAL A 560 22.07 18.70 16.30
CA VAL A 560 20.74 18.19 16.65
C VAL A 560 20.84 16.77 17.21
N THR A 561 20.16 16.54 18.33
CA THR A 561 20.12 15.26 19.07
C THR A 561 18.75 14.61 19.03
N ALA A 562 17.66 15.38 18.98
CA ALA A 562 16.30 14.86 18.90
C ALA A 562 15.34 15.85 18.23
N VAL A 563 14.29 15.30 17.59
CA VAL A 563 13.12 16.03 17.10
C VAL A 563 11.87 15.31 17.61
N THR A 564 10.95 16.04 18.23
CA THR A 564 9.66 15.52 18.75
C THR A 564 8.63 16.64 18.67
N ALA A 565 7.33 16.34 18.70
CA ALA A 565 6.32 17.36 19.00
C ALA A 565 6.08 17.51 20.52
N THR A 566 5.50 18.64 20.92
CA THR A 566 4.83 18.80 22.23
C THR A 566 3.34 18.49 22.19
N SER A 567 2.79 18.26 20.99
CA SER A 567 1.46 17.65 20.82
C SER A 567 1.42 16.25 21.42
N THR A 568 0.22 15.82 21.83
CA THR A 568 -0.07 14.42 22.13
C THR A 568 -0.13 13.59 20.84
N ASP A 569 0.04 12.27 20.97
CA ASP A 569 -0.24 11.34 19.88
C ASP A 569 -1.74 11.37 19.52
N GLY A 570 -2.07 11.22 18.22
CA GLY A 570 -3.45 11.32 17.72
C GLY A 570 -3.58 12.05 16.38
N SER A 571 -4.83 12.31 15.97
CA SER A 571 -5.18 12.88 14.67
C SER A 571 -5.44 14.39 14.71
N TYR A 572 -4.93 15.10 13.70
CA TYR A 572 -5.00 16.57 13.61
C TYR A 572 -5.53 17.05 12.26
N GLY A 573 -6.66 17.78 12.28
CA GLY A 573 -7.30 18.37 11.11
C GLY A 573 -6.87 19.80 10.79
N VAL A 574 -7.44 20.37 9.72
CA VAL A 574 -7.06 21.69 9.16
C VAL A 574 -7.10 22.80 10.21
N GLY A 575 -6.04 23.62 10.25
CA GLY A 575 -5.87 24.72 11.20
C GLY A 575 -5.29 24.31 12.55
N SER A 576 -5.11 23.01 12.82
CA SER A 576 -4.34 22.54 13.98
C SER A 576 -2.91 23.07 13.90
N THR A 577 -2.38 23.57 15.02
CA THR A 577 -0.97 23.97 15.15
C THR A 577 -0.21 22.91 15.93
N ILE A 578 0.83 22.36 15.34
CA ILE A 578 1.66 21.29 15.90
C ILE A 578 3.04 21.90 16.22
N PRO A 579 3.40 22.11 17.50
CA PRO A 579 4.68 22.66 17.89
C PRO A 579 5.72 21.54 17.94
N ILE A 580 6.60 21.52 16.93
CA ILE A 580 7.70 20.58 16.78
C ILE A 580 8.95 21.17 17.43
N THR A 581 9.56 20.45 18.34
CA THR A 581 10.79 20.85 19.04
C THR A 581 12.00 20.10 18.50
N VAL A 582 12.98 20.87 18.00
CA VAL A 582 14.31 20.41 17.60
C VAL A 582 15.28 20.70 18.75
N THR A 583 15.95 19.67 19.26
CA THR A 583 16.83 19.75 20.43
C THR A 583 18.29 19.59 20.01
N PHE A 584 19.14 20.51 20.46
CA PHE A 584 20.59 20.51 20.26
C PHE A 584 21.32 20.02 21.52
N ASP A 585 22.53 19.48 21.35
CA ASP A 585 23.44 19.13 22.46
C ASP A 585 23.89 20.38 23.26
N ALA A 586 24.04 21.53 22.60
CA ALA A 586 24.48 22.80 23.16
C ALA A 586 23.42 23.91 22.97
N ALA A 587 23.61 25.06 23.63
CA ALA A 587 22.69 26.19 23.52
C ALA A 587 22.94 26.99 22.23
N VAL A 588 21.87 27.30 21.49
CA VAL A 588 21.95 27.97 20.19
C VAL A 588 21.12 29.25 20.12
N ASN A 589 21.72 30.29 19.55
CA ASN A 589 21.07 31.54 19.16
C ASN A 589 20.57 31.43 17.71
N VAL A 590 19.34 31.89 17.48
CA VAL A 590 18.68 31.91 16.17
C VAL A 590 18.50 33.34 15.67
N THR A 591 18.77 33.56 14.39
CA THR A 591 18.36 34.78 13.66
C THR A 591 17.52 34.41 12.43
N GLY A 592 16.74 35.35 11.91
CA GLY A 592 15.82 35.10 10.79
C GLY A 592 14.69 34.12 11.16
N THR A 593 14.20 33.37 10.17
CA THR A 593 13.10 32.40 10.34
C THR A 593 13.45 31.06 9.67
N PRO A 594 14.34 30.24 10.27
CA PRO A 594 14.60 28.87 9.82
C PRO A 594 13.33 28.04 9.67
N GLN A 595 13.39 27.03 8.80
CA GLN A 595 12.25 26.19 8.44
C GLN A 595 12.64 24.72 8.41
N LEU A 596 11.78 23.87 8.95
CA LEU A 596 11.87 22.41 8.89
C LEU A 596 10.84 21.90 7.88
N GLN A 597 11.28 21.25 6.79
CA GLN A 597 10.38 20.63 5.82
C GLN A 597 9.80 19.32 6.38
N LEU A 598 8.49 19.15 6.24
CA LEU A 598 7.73 17.99 6.69
C LEU A 598 7.17 17.21 5.50
N GLU A 599 7.19 15.89 5.63
CA GLU A 599 6.42 14.97 4.79
C GLU A 599 4.95 15.07 5.21
N THR A 600 4.12 15.63 4.33
CA THR A 600 2.70 15.91 4.57
C THR A 600 1.81 15.43 3.41
N GLY A 601 2.30 14.49 2.60
CA GLY A 601 1.61 13.93 1.45
C GLY A 601 2.01 14.60 0.14
N THR A 602 1.07 14.80 -0.78
CA THR A 602 1.37 15.22 -2.18
C THR A 602 2.00 16.61 -2.33
N THR A 603 2.11 17.40 -1.26
CA THR A 603 2.84 18.67 -1.23
C THR A 603 3.36 18.90 0.20
N ASP A 604 4.68 18.90 0.35
CA ASP A 604 5.36 19.10 1.63
C ASP A 604 5.16 20.51 2.18
N GLN A 605 4.93 20.59 3.48
CA GLN A 605 4.78 21.84 4.22
C GLN A 605 6.03 22.17 5.04
N PHE A 606 6.18 23.43 5.43
CA PHE A 606 7.27 23.88 6.29
C PHE A 606 6.76 24.24 7.69
N ALA A 607 7.32 23.61 8.72
CA ALA A 607 7.24 24.10 10.08
C ALA A 607 8.17 25.31 10.23
N ASN A 608 7.65 26.44 10.71
CA ASN A 608 8.38 27.70 10.76
C ASN A 608 8.91 27.96 12.19
N TYR A 609 10.17 28.36 12.32
CA TYR A 609 10.77 28.70 13.61
C TYR A 609 9.93 29.74 14.38
N ALA A 610 9.62 29.42 15.64
CA ALA A 610 8.72 30.19 16.48
C ALA A 610 9.38 30.70 17.79
N SER A 611 10.19 29.88 18.47
CA SER A 611 10.88 30.29 19.71
C SER A 611 12.02 29.33 20.10
N GLY A 612 12.84 29.69 21.09
CA GLY A 612 13.87 28.82 21.68
C GLY A 612 15.31 29.35 21.64
N SER A 613 15.58 30.40 20.85
CA SER A 613 16.88 31.08 20.77
C SER A 613 17.46 31.41 22.16
N GLY A 614 18.73 31.03 22.37
CA GLY A 614 19.43 31.11 23.66
C GLY A 614 19.32 29.86 24.53
N GLY A 615 18.55 28.85 24.10
CA GLY A 615 18.41 27.55 24.75
C GLY A 615 18.88 26.38 23.87
N LYS A 616 18.74 25.15 24.39
CA LYS A 616 19.01 23.91 23.63
C LYS A 616 17.85 23.48 22.73
N VAL A 617 16.61 23.93 23.01
CA VAL A 617 15.40 23.46 22.34
C VAL A 617 14.78 24.58 21.53
N LEU A 618 14.70 24.40 20.21
CA LEU A 618 14.03 25.30 19.28
C LEU A 618 12.66 24.76 18.92
N THR A 619 11.62 25.58 18.98
CA THR A 619 10.25 25.24 18.59
C THR A 619 9.95 25.79 17.20
N PHE A 620 9.43 24.93 16.33
CA PHE A 620 8.95 25.20 14.98
C PHE A 620 7.45 24.88 14.94
N ASN A 621 6.63 25.82 14.48
CA ASN A 621 5.19 25.60 14.36
C ASN A 621 4.83 25.18 12.93
N TYR A 622 4.31 23.97 12.79
CA TYR A 622 3.54 23.54 11.62
C TYR A 622 2.06 23.89 11.86
N VAL A 623 1.37 24.34 10.81
CA VAL A 623 -0.09 24.56 10.81
C VAL A 623 -0.66 23.73 9.67
N VAL A 624 -1.56 22.81 10.00
CA VAL A 624 -2.17 21.87 9.04
C VAL A 624 -3.01 22.64 8.02
N GLN A 625 -2.73 22.42 6.73
CA GLN A 625 -3.43 23.04 5.59
C GLN A 625 -4.36 22.04 4.91
N ALA A 626 -5.35 22.53 4.16
CA ALA A 626 -6.30 21.66 3.48
C ALA A 626 -5.61 20.89 2.32
N GLY A 627 -5.62 19.57 2.39
CA GLY A 627 -4.93 18.68 1.44
C GLY A 627 -3.70 17.99 2.03
N ASP A 628 -3.20 18.44 3.18
CA ASP A 628 -2.15 17.74 3.93
C ASP A 628 -2.72 16.39 4.46
N SER A 629 -1.96 15.31 4.33
CA SER A 629 -2.36 13.99 4.84
C SER A 629 -1.14 13.08 5.06
N THR A 630 -0.99 12.52 6.26
CA THR A 630 0.00 11.47 6.55
C THR A 630 -0.44 10.61 7.73
N THR A 631 -0.15 9.31 7.68
CA THR A 631 -0.37 8.36 8.77
C THR A 631 0.60 8.55 9.93
N ASP A 632 1.74 9.20 9.71
CA ASP A 632 2.65 9.62 10.77
C ASP A 632 3.51 10.82 10.31
N LEU A 633 3.54 11.90 11.09
CA LEU A 633 4.19 13.15 10.72
C LEU A 633 5.70 13.08 10.91
N GLN A 634 6.45 13.24 9.82
CA GLN A 634 7.90 13.16 9.79
C GLN A 634 8.51 14.34 9.03
N TYR A 635 9.81 14.59 9.20
CA TYR A 635 10.56 15.48 8.29
C TYR A 635 11.08 14.72 7.07
N LEU A 636 11.06 15.35 5.88
CA LEU A 636 11.31 14.67 4.60
C LEU A 636 12.66 13.92 4.54
N ALA A 637 13.72 14.50 5.12
CA ALA A 637 15.07 13.93 5.14
C ALA A 637 15.89 14.47 6.32
N THR A 638 17.01 13.83 6.62
CA THR A 638 17.94 14.25 7.69
C THR A 638 18.51 15.66 7.49
N ASN A 639 18.43 16.25 6.28
CA ASN A 639 18.84 17.62 5.98
C ASN A 639 17.67 18.62 5.82
N SER A 640 16.44 18.26 6.22
CA SER A 640 15.24 19.11 6.07
C SER A 640 15.20 20.38 6.93
N LEU A 641 16.14 20.57 7.87
CA LEU A 641 16.26 21.82 8.63
C LEU A 641 17.08 22.85 7.86
N SER A 642 16.39 23.83 7.28
CA SER A 642 16.97 24.90 6.47
C SER A 642 17.01 26.24 7.21
N LEU A 643 18.04 27.05 6.97
CA LEU A 643 18.20 28.36 7.62
C LEU A 643 17.26 29.46 7.09
N ASN A 644 16.74 29.32 5.86
CA ASN A 644 15.84 30.30 5.22
C ASN A 644 16.31 31.77 5.37
N GLY A 645 17.60 32.02 5.09
CA GLY A 645 18.22 33.35 5.21
C GLY A 645 18.54 33.82 6.63
N GLY A 646 18.19 33.04 7.65
CA GLY A 646 18.60 33.20 9.04
C GLY A 646 19.92 32.49 9.38
N THR A 647 20.16 32.30 10.68
CA THR A 647 21.29 31.52 11.22
C THR A 647 20.86 30.73 12.46
N ILE A 648 21.54 29.63 12.75
CA ILE A 648 21.49 28.90 14.03
C ILE A 648 22.94 28.68 14.45
N LYS A 649 23.37 29.31 15.56
CA LYS A 649 24.76 29.35 16.02
C LYS A 649 24.90 29.10 17.51
N GLU A 650 26.05 28.62 17.96
CA GLU A 650 26.38 28.52 19.40
C GLU A 650 26.16 29.86 20.12
N THR A 651 25.63 29.84 21.35
CA THR A 651 25.42 31.04 22.18
C THR A 651 26.73 31.71 22.69
N ALA A 652 27.90 31.08 22.51
CA ALA A 652 29.18 31.61 23.00
C ALA A 652 29.70 32.83 22.21
N ALA A 653 30.69 33.54 22.78
CA ALA A 653 31.28 34.74 22.19
C ALA A 653 32.08 34.50 20.88
N THR A 654 32.29 33.25 20.49
CA THR A 654 32.91 32.82 19.23
C THR A 654 31.92 32.18 18.24
N ALA A 655 30.63 32.11 18.60
CA ALA A 655 29.45 31.72 17.81
C ALA A 655 29.71 30.99 16.48
N PHE A 656 30.00 29.68 16.56
CA PHE A 656 30.08 28.79 15.40
C PHE A 656 28.68 28.38 14.91
N ASP A 657 28.54 28.00 13.63
CA ASP A 657 27.30 27.44 13.09
C ASP A 657 26.98 26.08 13.72
N ALA A 658 25.69 25.82 13.93
CA ALA A 658 25.22 24.51 14.36
C ALA A 658 25.11 23.55 13.16
N PHE A 659 25.45 22.27 13.39
CA PHE A 659 25.16 21.19 12.47
C PHE A 659 23.65 20.91 12.46
N LEU A 660 23.03 21.08 11.29
CA LEU A 660 21.58 21.02 11.10
C LEU A 660 21.07 19.62 10.70
N ILE A 661 21.97 18.63 10.65
CA ILE A 661 21.63 17.24 10.35
C ILE A 661 20.80 16.68 11.51
N LEU A 662 19.58 16.28 11.17
CA LEU A 662 18.58 15.69 12.05
C LEU A 662 18.86 14.19 12.24
N PRO A 663 18.32 13.57 13.30
CA PRO A 663 18.40 12.12 13.49
C PRO A 663 17.83 11.34 12.29
N GLU A 664 18.36 10.13 12.07
CA GLU A 664 17.83 9.21 11.06
C GLU A 664 16.32 8.97 11.23
N LEU A 665 15.59 8.86 10.12
CA LEU A 665 14.11 8.82 10.13
C LEU A 665 13.55 7.67 10.98
N THR A 666 14.26 6.53 11.02
CA THR A 666 13.92 5.32 11.80
C THR A 666 14.38 5.37 13.27
N SER A 667 15.09 6.41 13.69
CA SER A 667 15.56 6.56 15.06
C SER A 667 14.42 6.95 16.01
N ALA A 668 14.42 6.42 17.24
CA ALA A 668 13.52 6.87 18.32
C ALA A 668 13.73 8.35 18.75
N GLN A 669 14.64 9.07 18.09
CA GLN A 669 14.92 10.48 18.24
C GLN A 669 14.40 11.32 17.05
N SER A 670 13.79 10.70 16.03
CA SER A 670 13.08 11.39 14.94
C SER A 670 11.64 11.77 15.36
N LEU A 671 10.93 12.51 14.51
CA LEU A 671 9.59 13.00 14.85
C LEU A 671 8.60 11.83 14.98
N GLY A 672 8.43 11.03 13.93
CA GLY A 672 7.62 9.81 13.95
C GLY A 672 8.16 8.70 14.86
N GLY A 673 9.49 8.65 15.03
CA GLY A 673 10.12 7.73 15.98
C GLY A 673 9.86 8.08 17.45
N SER A 674 9.33 9.27 17.74
CA SER A 674 9.07 9.75 19.11
C SER A 674 7.62 10.19 19.38
N LYS A 675 6.77 10.32 18.35
CA LYS A 675 5.34 10.62 18.40
C LYS A 675 4.60 9.91 17.28
N ALA A 676 3.36 9.50 17.51
CA ALA A 676 2.44 9.02 16.48
C ALA A 676 1.42 10.13 16.15
N ILE A 677 1.73 10.97 15.17
CA ILE A 677 0.93 12.16 14.82
C ILE A 677 0.34 11.98 13.43
N VAL A 678 -0.96 11.71 13.38
CA VAL A 678 -1.71 11.55 12.13
C VAL A 678 -2.19 12.92 11.66
N ILE A 679 -1.92 13.26 10.40
CA ILE A 679 -2.52 14.42 9.75
C ILE A 679 -3.66 13.93 8.87
N ASP A 680 -4.87 14.41 9.14
CA ASP A 680 -6.06 14.00 8.41
C ASP A 680 -6.98 15.19 8.16
N THR A 681 -7.02 15.63 6.91
CA THR A 681 -7.78 16.82 6.48
C THR A 681 -8.99 16.47 5.61
N VAL A 682 -9.32 15.18 5.50
CA VAL A 682 -10.40 14.67 4.66
C VAL A 682 -11.68 14.58 5.48
N ALA A 683 -12.74 15.25 5.05
CA ALA A 683 -14.04 15.14 5.71
C ALA A 683 -14.65 13.72 5.55
N PRO A 684 -15.27 13.13 6.59
CA PRO A 684 -16.06 11.91 6.43
C PRO A 684 -17.23 12.15 5.49
N THR A 685 -17.35 11.35 4.42
CA THR A 685 -18.48 11.42 3.50
C THR A 685 -19.59 10.50 3.98
N ALA A 686 -20.78 11.03 4.25
CA ALA A 686 -21.94 10.27 4.70
C ALA A 686 -22.80 9.78 3.52
N ASN A 687 -23.24 8.54 3.59
CA ASN A 687 -24.24 7.94 2.70
C ASN A 687 -25.44 7.42 3.53
N LEU A 688 -26.64 7.38 2.94
CA LEU A 688 -27.85 6.83 3.55
C LEU A 688 -28.44 5.76 2.63
N THR A 689 -28.31 4.50 3.03
CA THR A 689 -28.85 3.33 2.31
C THR A 689 -30.03 2.71 3.06
N SER A 690 -30.85 1.94 2.34
CA SER A 690 -31.93 1.13 2.90
C SER A 690 -32.36 0.10 1.86
N THR A 691 -32.44 -1.17 2.27
CA THR A 691 -32.90 -2.30 1.46
C THR A 691 -34.39 -2.23 1.13
N ALA A 692 -35.18 -1.47 1.89
CA ALA A 692 -36.61 -1.31 1.63
C ALA A 692 -36.86 -0.60 0.28
N GLY A 693 -37.81 -1.11 -0.52
CA GLY A 693 -38.14 -0.61 -1.85
C GLY A 693 -38.61 0.85 -1.90
N THR A 694 -38.75 1.45 -3.09
CA THR A 694 -39.08 2.89 -3.23
C THR A 694 -40.49 3.26 -2.74
N VAL A 695 -41.41 2.29 -2.70
CA VAL A 695 -42.71 2.34 -2.02
C VAL A 695 -42.72 1.30 -0.90
N ILE A 696 -43.32 1.62 0.25
CA ILE A 696 -43.28 0.83 1.48
C ILE A 696 -44.60 0.91 2.27
N ASN A 697 -44.93 -0.13 3.02
CA ASN A 697 -46.10 -0.16 3.93
C ASN A 697 -45.75 -0.41 5.41
N SER A 698 -44.45 -0.42 5.75
CA SER A 698 -43.94 -0.74 7.09
C SER A 698 -42.80 0.20 7.53
N PRO A 699 -42.41 0.21 8.82
CA PRO A 699 -41.14 0.79 9.25
C PRO A 699 -39.96 0.14 8.52
N PHE A 700 -38.92 0.92 8.25
CA PHE A 700 -37.75 0.48 7.50
C PHE A 700 -36.46 0.83 8.22
N GLN A 701 -35.45 -0.04 8.11
CA GLN A 701 -34.10 0.28 8.56
C GLN A 701 -33.42 1.24 7.56
N VAL A 702 -32.61 2.13 8.09
CA VAL A 702 -31.70 2.99 7.33
C VAL A 702 -30.31 2.85 7.92
N THR A 703 -29.34 2.67 7.03
CA THR A 703 -27.92 2.59 7.37
C THR A 703 -27.26 3.91 6.98
N ALA A 704 -26.68 4.60 7.97
CA ALA A 704 -25.75 5.68 7.75
C ALA A 704 -24.32 5.12 7.71
N THR A 705 -23.71 5.17 6.53
CA THR A 705 -22.31 4.75 6.32
C THR A 705 -21.45 5.98 6.09
N PHE A 706 -20.36 6.10 6.84
CA PHE A 706 -19.35 7.15 6.72
C PHE A 706 -18.06 6.53 6.16
N SER A 707 -17.35 7.24 5.28
CA SER A 707 -16.10 6.75 4.66
C SER A 707 -14.89 6.60 5.60
N LYS A 708 -15.08 6.89 6.89
CA LYS A 708 -14.13 6.72 8.00
C LYS A 708 -14.90 6.76 9.32
N SER A 709 -14.27 6.33 10.41
CA SER A 709 -14.90 6.35 11.73
C SER A 709 -15.23 7.76 12.22
N VAL A 710 -16.48 7.96 12.61
CA VAL A 710 -16.99 9.20 13.23
C VAL A 710 -17.31 8.97 14.70
N THR A 711 -17.44 10.07 15.44
CA THR A 711 -17.84 10.07 16.85
C THR A 711 -19.06 10.95 17.09
N GLY A 712 -19.82 10.63 18.14
CA GLY A 712 -20.93 11.46 18.61
C GLY A 712 -22.25 11.36 17.83
N PHE A 713 -22.41 10.43 16.88
CA PHE A 713 -23.68 10.27 16.14
C PHE A 713 -24.85 9.88 17.06
N THR A 714 -25.96 10.60 16.93
CA THR A 714 -27.20 10.41 17.70
C THR A 714 -28.43 10.38 16.79
N ASP A 715 -29.58 10.00 17.36
CA ASP A 715 -30.88 10.10 16.68
C ASP A 715 -31.28 11.55 16.35
N THR A 716 -30.70 12.53 17.05
CA THR A 716 -30.95 13.97 16.78
C THR A 716 -30.21 14.52 15.55
N ASP A 717 -29.21 13.79 15.05
CA ASP A 717 -28.44 14.15 13.85
C ASP A 717 -29.15 13.77 12.54
N VAL A 718 -30.20 12.94 12.63
CA VAL A 718 -31.00 12.49 11.49
C VAL A 718 -32.33 13.24 11.45
N SER A 719 -32.56 13.97 10.36
CA SER A 719 -33.81 14.74 10.16
C SER A 719 -34.77 14.04 9.20
N VAL A 720 -35.98 13.72 9.68
CA VAL A 720 -37.01 12.99 8.92
C VAL A 720 -38.30 13.78 8.69
N THR A 721 -38.94 13.55 7.55
CA THR A 721 -40.31 14.00 7.25
C THR A 721 -41.28 12.83 7.28
N ASN A 722 -42.54 13.07 7.66
CA ASN A 722 -43.62 12.07 7.75
C ASN A 722 -43.32 10.82 8.64
N ALA A 723 -42.26 10.84 9.44
CA ALA A 723 -41.78 9.69 10.21
C ALA A 723 -41.20 10.07 11.59
N THR A 724 -40.70 9.08 12.32
CA THR A 724 -39.81 9.21 13.49
C THR A 724 -38.60 8.28 13.34
N VAL A 725 -37.44 8.71 13.82
CA VAL A 725 -36.24 7.87 14.00
C VAL A 725 -36.30 7.19 15.37
N SER A 726 -35.79 5.96 15.46
CA SER A 726 -35.64 5.21 16.71
C SER A 726 -34.62 4.07 16.54
N GLY A 727 -34.17 3.45 17.63
CA GLY A 727 -33.35 2.24 17.56
C GLY A 727 -31.94 2.42 16.99
N LEU A 728 -31.35 3.62 17.12
CA LEU A 728 -29.98 3.87 16.66
C LEU A 728 -28.99 2.91 17.33
N SER A 729 -28.18 2.25 16.51
CA SER A 729 -27.17 1.25 16.87
C SER A 729 -25.97 1.34 15.89
N GLY A 730 -24.89 0.63 16.18
CA GLY A 730 -23.63 0.70 15.41
C GLY A 730 -22.60 1.68 16.01
N SER A 731 -21.43 1.75 15.37
CA SER A 731 -20.29 2.57 15.80
C SER A 731 -19.25 2.72 14.69
N GLY A 732 -18.36 3.71 14.80
CA GLY A 732 -17.26 3.89 13.85
C GLY A 732 -17.77 4.40 12.51
N THR A 733 -17.71 3.57 11.47
CA THR A 733 -18.15 3.92 10.10
C THR A 733 -19.64 3.74 9.90
N THR A 734 -20.31 2.84 10.63
CA THR A 734 -21.61 2.30 10.21
C THR A 734 -22.61 2.32 11.35
N TYR A 735 -23.80 2.87 11.08
CA TYR A 735 -24.87 3.07 12.06
C TYR A 735 -26.24 2.75 11.48
N ASN A 736 -27.01 1.90 12.16
CA ASN A 736 -28.34 1.45 11.75
C ASN A 736 -29.41 2.09 12.64
N PHE A 737 -30.47 2.62 12.05
CA PHE A 737 -31.63 3.16 12.77
C PHE A 737 -32.94 2.91 12.03
N THR A 738 -34.02 2.70 12.79
CA THR A 738 -35.35 2.43 12.27
C THR A 738 -36.11 3.72 12.03
N VAL A 739 -36.55 3.94 10.79
CA VAL A 739 -37.47 5.00 10.40
C VAL A 739 -38.88 4.45 10.39
N THR A 740 -39.74 5.00 11.23
CA THR A 740 -41.16 4.64 11.38
C THR A 740 -42.04 5.71 10.75
N PRO A 741 -42.65 5.47 9.58
CA PRO A 741 -43.62 6.39 8.95
C PRO A 741 -44.91 6.54 9.78
N LYS A 742 -45.71 7.56 9.47
CA LYS A 742 -46.90 7.94 10.25
C LYS A 742 -48.23 7.82 9.51
N THR A 743 -48.26 8.22 8.24
CA THR A 743 -49.45 8.30 7.38
C THR A 743 -49.02 8.23 5.91
N ASP A 744 -49.91 7.85 5.01
CA ASP A 744 -49.62 7.76 3.57
C ASP A 744 -48.98 9.05 3.01
N GLY A 745 -48.01 8.88 2.12
CA GLY A 745 -47.26 9.96 1.48
C GLY A 745 -45.74 9.86 1.68
N LEU A 746 -45.02 10.85 1.15
CA LEU A 746 -43.55 10.84 1.09
C LEU A 746 -42.91 10.95 2.48
N VAL A 747 -42.02 10.01 2.77
CA VAL A 747 -41.04 10.05 3.86
C VAL A 747 -39.69 10.42 3.26
N THR A 748 -38.98 11.34 3.88
CA THR A 748 -37.56 11.64 3.55
C THR A 748 -36.70 11.60 4.80
N VAL A 749 -35.45 11.17 4.62
CA VAL A 749 -34.41 11.04 5.65
C VAL A 749 -33.20 11.82 5.17
N ASN A 750 -32.68 12.72 6.01
CA ASN A 750 -31.58 13.62 5.66
C ASN A 750 -30.58 13.70 6.81
N LEU A 751 -29.31 13.46 6.50
CA LEU A 751 -28.16 13.62 7.38
C LEU A 751 -27.33 14.82 6.88
N PRO A 752 -27.45 16.01 7.51
CA PRO A 752 -26.79 17.21 7.05
C PRO A 752 -25.28 17.20 7.32
N SER A 753 -24.57 18.15 6.70
CA SER A 753 -23.12 18.32 6.86
C SER A 753 -22.77 18.91 8.24
N GLY A 754 -21.78 18.34 8.91
CA GLY A 754 -21.34 18.78 10.24
C GLY A 754 -22.31 18.40 11.37
N SER A 755 -23.02 17.29 11.22
CA SER A 755 -23.73 16.64 12.33
C SER A 755 -22.75 15.85 13.20
N VAL A 756 -21.74 15.22 12.57
CA VAL A 756 -20.72 14.42 13.24
C VAL A 756 -19.31 14.74 12.74
N GLN A 757 -18.32 14.29 13.50
CA GLN A 757 -16.90 14.55 13.27
C GLN A 757 -16.07 13.26 13.36
N ASP A 758 -15.01 13.18 12.56
CA ASP A 758 -13.95 12.16 12.72
C ASP A 758 -13.00 12.50 13.90
N ALA A 759 -12.00 11.64 14.12
CA ALA A 759 -11.00 11.82 15.19
C ALA A 759 -10.13 13.09 15.04
N ALA A 760 -10.05 13.66 13.82
CA ALA A 760 -9.35 14.91 13.54
C ALA A 760 -10.26 16.16 13.68
N ASN A 761 -11.54 15.96 14.05
CA ASN A 761 -12.60 16.95 14.15
C ASN A 761 -13.12 17.47 12.78
N ASN A 762 -12.89 16.75 11.69
CA ASN A 762 -13.45 17.12 10.39
C ASN A 762 -14.96 16.82 10.35
N ASN A 763 -15.76 17.86 10.12
CA ASN A 763 -17.22 17.77 9.94
C ASN A 763 -17.58 16.88 8.74
N ASN A 764 -18.60 16.01 8.87
CA ASN A 764 -19.08 15.20 7.75
C ASN A 764 -19.64 16.03 6.59
N THR A 765 -19.56 15.51 5.37
CA THR A 765 -20.36 16.03 4.24
C THR A 765 -21.81 15.58 4.38
N ALA A 766 -22.76 16.36 3.86
CA ALA A 766 -24.16 15.97 3.85
C ALA A 766 -24.37 14.71 2.98
N ALA A 767 -25.21 13.80 3.44
CA ALA A 767 -25.64 12.65 2.64
C ALA A 767 -26.68 13.06 1.59
N ALA A 768 -26.86 12.23 0.57
CA ALA A 768 -28.01 12.32 -0.32
C ALA A 768 -29.31 12.06 0.46
N THR A 769 -30.39 12.78 0.13
CA THR A 769 -31.71 12.56 0.73
C THR A 769 -32.25 11.18 0.35
N LEU A 770 -32.36 10.28 1.32
CA LEU A 770 -33.06 9.02 1.14
C LEU A 770 -34.57 9.29 1.18
N ALA A 771 -35.30 8.86 0.16
CA ALA A 771 -36.74 9.10 0.02
C ALA A 771 -37.50 7.78 -0.20
N ARG A 772 -38.70 7.69 0.38
CA ARG A 772 -39.59 6.52 0.34
C ARG A 772 -41.05 6.98 0.33
N ALA A 773 -41.87 6.42 -0.55
CA ALA A 773 -43.31 6.65 -0.51
C ALA A 773 -43.94 5.64 0.48
N TYR A 774 -44.57 6.12 1.55
CA TYR A 774 -45.32 5.25 2.45
C TYR A 774 -46.77 5.15 2.01
N ASP A 775 -47.31 3.93 1.99
CA ASP A 775 -48.69 3.64 1.63
C ASP A 775 -49.17 2.39 2.37
N ILE A 776 -50.17 2.54 3.24
CA ILE A 776 -50.82 1.44 3.98
C ILE A 776 -52.29 1.24 3.57
N THR A 777 -52.71 1.81 2.44
CA THR A 777 -54.07 1.61 1.92
C THR A 777 -54.15 0.27 1.17
N ALA A 778 -55.06 -0.60 1.59
CA ALA A 778 -55.19 -1.94 1.03
C ALA A 778 -56.17 -1.99 -0.16
N PRO A 779 -55.80 -2.59 -1.31
CA PRO A 779 -56.64 -2.56 -2.50
C PRO A 779 -57.96 -3.30 -2.33
N THR A 780 -59.01 -2.72 -2.91
CA THR A 780 -60.39 -3.24 -2.89
C THR A 780 -60.83 -3.68 -4.28
N VAL A 781 -61.69 -4.69 -4.37
CA VAL A 781 -62.12 -5.27 -5.64
C VAL A 781 -63.65 -5.42 -5.75
N SER A 782 -64.17 -5.07 -6.93
CA SER A 782 -65.58 -5.22 -7.29
C SER A 782 -65.75 -6.12 -8.52
N LEU A 783 -66.76 -6.99 -8.51
CA LEU A 783 -67.08 -7.95 -9.59
C LEU A 783 -68.41 -7.62 -10.26
N PHE A 784 -68.46 -7.67 -11.59
CA PHE A 784 -69.65 -7.37 -12.38
C PHE A 784 -69.82 -8.30 -13.59
N SER A 785 -71.07 -8.62 -13.96
CA SER A 785 -71.39 -9.30 -15.23
C SER A 785 -72.83 -9.00 -15.67
N THR A 786 -73.02 -8.84 -16.97
CA THR A 786 -74.31 -8.56 -17.63
C THR A 786 -75.12 -9.81 -17.99
N SER A 787 -74.54 -11.01 -17.84
CA SER A 787 -75.19 -12.28 -18.23
C SER A 787 -76.42 -12.61 -17.37
N PRO A 788 -77.50 -13.23 -17.91
CA PRO A 788 -78.64 -13.71 -17.13
C PRO A 788 -78.26 -14.67 -15.99
N THR A 789 -79.13 -14.81 -14.98
CA THR A 789 -78.85 -15.62 -13.78
C THR A 789 -78.80 -17.14 -14.02
N ILE A 790 -79.40 -17.63 -15.11
CA ILE A 790 -79.28 -19.00 -15.61
C ILE A 790 -78.73 -18.93 -17.04
N THR A 791 -77.75 -19.77 -17.38
CA THR A 791 -77.06 -19.79 -18.69
C THR A 791 -76.69 -21.21 -19.11
N ASN A 792 -76.56 -21.45 -20.42
CA ASN A 792 -75.94 -22.65 -21.00
C ASN A 792 -74.66 -22.33 -21.78
N LYS A 793 -74.09 -21.14 -21.55
CA LYS A 793 -72.96 -20.55 -22.31
C LYS A 793 -71.99 -19.81 -21.39
N PRO A 794 -70.71 -19.68 -21.82
CA PRO A 794 -69.73 -18.83 -21.15
C PRO A 794 -70.22 -17.38 -20.99
N PHE A 795 -69.75 -16.71 -19.94
CA PHE A 795 -70.11 -15.31 -19.65
C PHE A 795 -68.92 -14.49 -19.18
N THR A 796 -68.80 -13.27 -19.69
CA THR A 796 -67.74 -12.34 -19.28
C THR A 796 -68.05 -11.73 -17.91
N VAL A 797 -67.01 -11.60 -17.09
CA VAL A 797 -66.97 -10.93 -15.80
C VAL A 797 -65.92 -9.83 -15.88
N THR A 798 -66.20 -8.67 -15.27
CA THR A 798 -65.27 -7.56 -15.10
C THR A 798 -64.90 -7.45 -13.62
N ALA A 799 -63.60 -7.32 -13.33
CA ALA A 799 -63.05 -6.98 -12.03
C ALA A 799 -62.44 -5.57 -12.07
N THR A 800 -62.81 -4.70 -11.12
CA THR A 800 -62.29 -3.33 -11.02
C THR A 800 -61.78 -3.04 -9.61
N PHE A 801 -60.60 -2.42 -9.54
CA PHE A 801 -59.84 -2.15 -8.32
C PHE A 801 -59.90 -0.67 -7.90
N SER A 802 -59.55 -0.36 -6.64
CA SER A 802 -59.42 1.02 -6.14
C SER A 802 -58.15 1.74 -6.57
N GLU A 803 -57.06 1.02 -6.79
CA GLU A 803 -55.77 1.50 -7.31
C GLU A 803 -55.15 0.49 -8.29
N SER A 804 -53.90 0.71 -8.71
CA SER A 804 -53.11 -0.24 -9.49
C SER A 804 -52.70 -1.45 -8.65
N VAL A 805 -52.96 -2.66 -9.16
CA VAL A 805 -52.63 -3.92 -8.49
C VAL A 805 -51.61 -4.73 -9.27
N THR A 806 -50.76 -5.46 -8.54
CA THR A 806 -49.74 -6.37 -9.07
C THR A 806 -50.15 -7.83 -8.84
N GLY A 807 -49.65 -8.76 -9.67
CA GLY A 807 -49.86 -10.21 -9.49
C GLY A 807 -51.30 -10.73 -9.68
N PHE A 808 -52.27 -9.90 -10.06
CA PHE A 808 -53.64 -10.35 -10.34
C PHE A 808 -53.73 -11.07 -11.70
N THR A 809 -53.81 -12.39 -11.65
CA THR A 809 -53.93 -13.31 -12.80
C THR A 809 -55.23 -14.09 -12.74
N ASP A 810 -55.56 -14.85 -13.79
CA ASP A 810 -56.75 -15.71 -13.84
C ASP A 810 -56.78 -16.75 -12.70
N THR A 811 -55.61 -17.25 -12.29
CA THR A 811 -55.44 -18.13 -11.12
C THR A 811 -55.89 -17.52 -9.78
N LYS A 812 -56.00 -16.18 -9.69
CA LYS A 812 -56.46 -15.47 -8.48
C LYS A 812 -57.98 -15.31 -8.44
N VAL A 813 -58.69 -15.72 -9.49
CA VAL A 813 -60.15 -15.73 -9.55
C VAL A 813 -60.65 -17.12 -9.19
N ASN A 814 -61.19 -17.28 -7.98
CA ASN A 814 -61.87 -18.50 -7.60
C ASN A 814 -63.20 -18.62 -8.35
N VAL A 815 -63.36 -19.72 -9.09
CA VAL A 815 -64.63 -20.08 -9.73
C VAL A 815 -65.03 -21.49 -9.29
N THR A 816 -66.17 -21.60 -8.61
CA THR A 816 -66.81 -22.90 -8.40
C THR A 816 -67.60 -23.28 -9.64
N ASN A 817 -67.57 -24.55 -10.04
CA ASN A 817 -68.30 -25.09 -11.19
C ASN A 817 -68.03 -24.37 -12.54
N GLY A 818 -66.86 -23.77 -12.71
CA GLY A 818 -66.46 -23.11 -13.94
C GLY A 818 -64.96 -22.92 -14.03
N LYS A 819 -64.49 -22.58 -15.24
CA LYS A 819 -63.10 -22.25 -15.54
C LYS A 819 -63.01 -20.83 -16.12
N VAL A 820 -61.96 -20.10 -15.73
CA VAL A 820 -61.61 -18.80 -16.27
C VAL A 820 -60.88 -18.95 -17.62
N SER A 821 -61.13 -18.02 -18.53
CA SER A 821 -60.59 -17.96 -19.88
C SER A 821 -60.61 -16.52 -20.39
N GLU A 822 -59.91 -16.22 -21.49
CA GLU A 822 -59.92 -14.88 -22.14
C GLU A 822 -59.54 -13.71 -21.20
N PHE A 823 -58.75 -14.00 -20.16
CA PHE A 823 -58.35 -13.04 -19.13
C PHE A 823 -57.44 -11.95 -19.72
N SER A 824 -57.89 -10.70 -19.63
CA SER A 824 -57.22 -9.54 -20.22
C SER A 824 -57.57 -8.25 -19.48
N GLY A 825 -56.60 -7.35 -19.29
CA GLY A 825 -56.79 -6.17 -18.46
C GLY A 825 -55.56 -5.28 -18.33
N ASN A 826 -55.65 -4.35 -17.38
CA ASN A 826 -54.55 -3.56 -16.85
C ASN A 826 -54.68 -3.46 -15.32
N GLU A 827 -53.67 -2.94 -14.66
CA GLU A 827 -53.52 -2.83 -13.20
C GLU A 827 -54.79 -2.36 -12.44
N SER A 828 -55.69 -1.58 -13.05
CA SER A 828 -56.92 -1.08 -12.39
C SER A 828 -58.20 -1.81 -12.81
N THR A 829 -58.22 -2.56 -13.92
CA THR A 829 -59.42 -3.28 -14.39
C THR A 829 -59.09 -4.44 -15.34
N TYR A 830 -59.69 -5.60 -15.07
CA TYR A 830 -59.56 -6.82 -15.86
C TYR A 830 -60.92 -7.37 -16.28
N ASN A 831 -60.95 -8.07 -17.42
CA ASN A 831 -62.11 -8.78 -17.95
C ASN A 831 -61.71 -10.22 -18.22
N PHE A 832 -62.61 -11.16 -17.94
CA PHE A 832 -62.38 -12.58 -18.21
C PHE A 832 -63.69 -13.32 -18.45
N THR A 833 -63.65 -14.33 -19.31
CA THR A 833 -64.79 -15.17 -19.63
C THR A 833 -64.79 -16.40 -18.72
N VAL A 834 -65.86 -16.53 -17.93
CA VAL A 834 -66.13 -17.73 -17.13
C VAL A 834 -66.90 -18.71 -18.00
N THR A 835 -66.29 -19.85 -18.28
CA THR A 835 -66.91 -21.01 -18.95
C THR A 835 -67.32 -22.01 -17.87
N PRO A 836 -68.62 -22.24 -17.61
CA PRO A 836 -69.05 -23.28 -16.68
C PRO A 836 -68.56 -24.68 -17.08
N THR A 837 -68.39 -25.57 -16.10
CA THR A 837 -67.84 -26.92 -16.33
C THR A 837 -68.85 -28.06 -16.15
N THR A 838 -69.81 -27.93 -15.23
CA THR A 838 -70.94 -28.87 -15.05
C THR A 838 -72.22 -28.12 -14.69
N ASP A 839 -73.34 -28.80 -14.55
CA ASP A 839 -74.64 -28.16 -14.23
C ASP A 839 -74.73 -27.78 -12.75
N GLY A 840 -75.40 -26.66 -12.44
CA GLY A 840 -75.55 -26.12 -11.09
C GLY A 840 -74.94 -24.72 -10.90
N VAL A 841 -74.86 -24.28 -9.65
CA VAL A 841 -74.42 -22.91 -9.32
C VAL A 841 -72.93 -22.73 -9.61
N VAL A 842 -72.60 -21.64 -10.30
CA VAL A 842 -71.27 -21.13 -10.60
C VAL A 842 -71.05 -19.87 -9.76
N THR A 843 -70.16 -19.91 -8.78
CA THR A 843 -69.79 -18.74 -7.97
C THR A 843 -68.42 -18.25 -8.39
N VAL A 844 -68.31 -16.96 -8.69
CA VAL A 844 -67.05 -16.26 -8.99
C VAL A 844 -66.73 -15.34 -7.82
N ASN A 845 -65.56 -15.49 -7.19
CA ASN A 845 -65.07 -14.55 -6.18
C ASN A 845 -63.55 -14.41 -6.22
N ILE A 846 -63.04 -13.35 -5.60
CA ILE A 846 -61.60 -13.09 -5.48
C ILE A 846 -61.30 -12.97 -3.97
N PRO A 847 -60.56 -13.92 -3.37
CA PRO A 847 -60.24 -13.87 -1.94
C PRO A 847 -59.39 -12.66 -1.56
N GLY A 848 -59.41 -12.29 -0.27
CA GLY A 848 -58.47 -11.32 0.29
C GLY A 848 -57.07 -11.92 0.40
N GLY A 849 -56.02 -11.11 0.17
CA GLY A 849 -54.63 -11.57 0.11
C GLY A 849 -54.30 -12.46 -1.09
N SER A 850 -55.09 -12.39 -2.16
CA SER A 850 -54.80 -13.08 -3.43
C SER A 850 -53.76 -12.34 -4.27
N PHE A 851 -53.75 -11.00 -4.18
CA PHE A 851 -52.89 -10.08 -4.92
C PHE A 851 -52.61 -8.84 -4.06
N GLN A 852 -51.70 -7.97 -4.52
CA GLN A 852 -51.24 -6.79 -3.78
C GLN A 852 -51.26 -5.53 -4.66
N ASP A 853 -51.02 -4.37 -4.08
CA ASP A 853 -50.72 -3.12 -4.80
C ASP A 853 -49.21 -3.06 -5.17
N ILE A 854 -48.62 -1.87 -5.24
CA ILE A 854 -47.17 -1.64 -5.42
C ILE A 854 -46.41 -1.42 -4.09
N ALA A 855 -47.13 -1.34 -2.97
CA ALA A 855 -46.59 -1.21 -1.61
C ALA A 855 -46.65 -2.53 -0.82
N ASN A 856 -47.05 -3.62 -1.47
CA ASN A 856 -47.29 -4.96 -0.93
C ASN A 856 -48.47 -5.04 0.06
N ASN A 857 -49.45 -4.14 -0.02
CA ASN A 857 -50.69 -4.24 0.77
C ASN A 857 -51.61 -5.33 0.19
N ASN A 858 -51.93 -6.34 1.00
CA ASN A 858 -52.81 -7.45 0.63
C ASN A 858 -54.25 -6.98 0.36
N ASN A 859 -54.83 -7.40 -0.76
CA ASN A 859 -56.17 -7.00 -1.14
C ASN A 859 -57.26 -7.44 -0.16
N THR A 860 -58.35 -6.67 -0.10
CA THR A 860 -59.60 -7.09 0.54
C THR A 860 -60.42 -7.99 -0.38
N ALA A 861 -61.21 -8.91 0.18
CA ALA A 861 -61.96 -9.90 -0.59
C ALA A 861 -63.13 -9.27 -1.38
N SER A 862 -63.42 -9.80 -2.57
CA SER A 862 -64.64 -9.44 -3.32
C SER A 862 -65.89 -10.00 -2.66
N THR A 863 -67.04 -9.40 -2.96
CA THR A 863 -68.33 -10.09 -2.83
C THR A 863 -68.48 -11.17 -3.89
N ASP A 864 -69.18 -12.26 -3.58
CA ASP A 864 -69.49 -13.35 -4.52
C ASP A 864 -70.40 -12.88 -5.67
N LEU A 865 -70.07 -13.29 -6.91
CA LEU A 865 -70.87 -13.13 -8.11
C LEU A 865 -71.36 -14.50 -8.60
N THR A 866 -72.65 -14.79 -8.43
CA THR A 866 -73.24 -16.10 -8.75
C THR A 866 -73.99 -16.13 -10.08
N ARG A 867 -73.98 -17.30 -10.72
CA ARG A 867 -74.81 -17.72 -11.87
C ARG A 867 -75.20 -19.19 -11.71
N THR A 868 -76.13 -19.70 -12.52
CA THR A 868 -76.43 -21.14 -12.61
C THR A 868 -76.16 -21.59 -14.03
N ASN A 869 -75.32 -22.60 -14.20
CA ASN A 869 -75.15 -23.28 -15.47
C ASN A 869 -76.15 -24.41 -15.61
N ASP A 870 -76.71 -24.58 -16.80
CA ASP A 870 -77.51 -25.75 -17.15
C ASP A 870 -77.30 -26.11 -18.62
N THR A 871 -76.54 -27.18 -18.83
CA THR A 871 -76.16 -27.77 -20.11
C THR A 871 -76.75 -29.18 -20.31
N ALA A 872 -77.43 -29.73 -19.31
CA ALA A 872 -78.26 -30.90 -19.46
C ALA A 872 -79.38 -30.63 -20.47
N GLY A 873 -79.59 -31.59 -21.37
CA GLY A 873 -80.81 -31.67 -22.17
C GLY A 873 -81.61 -32.92 -21.80
N PRO A 874 -82.90 -32.99 -22.20
CA PRO A 874 -83.86 -33.87 -21.55
C PRO A 874 -83.44 -35.34 -21.46
N THR A 875 -83.52 -35.89 -20.25
CA THR A 875 -83.40 -37.33 -20.01
C THR A 875 -84.68 -38.04 -20.47
N ALA A 876 -84.53 -39.15 -21.20
CA ALA A 876 -85.64 -39.92 -21.76
C ALA A 876 -85.66 -41.34 -21.21
N LYS A 877 -86.85 -41.90 -20.95
CA LYS A 877 -87.02 -43.25 -20.37
C LYS A 877 -88.17 -44.01 -21.02
N LEU A 878 -87.90 -45.23 -21.47
CA LEU A 878 -88.89 -46.19 -21.98
C LEU A 878 -89.61 -46.88 -20.82
N GLU A 879 -90.92 -46.68 -20.68
CA GLU A 879 -91.74 -47.42 -19.70
C GLU A 879 -93.14 -47.74 -20.27
N PRO A 880 -93.62 -49.00 -20.18
CA PRO A 880 -92.88 -50.21 -19.79
C PRO A 880 -91.88 -50.66 -20.86
N ALA A 881 -90.91 -51.51 -20.48
CA ALA A 881 -89.90 -52.04 -21.39
C ALA A 881 -90.47 -53.06 -22.41
N ILE A 882 -89.87 -53.11 -23.60
CA ILE A 882 -90.19 -54.11 -24.64
C ILE A 882 -89.54 -55.45 -24.27
N SER A 883 -90.28 -56.55 -24.39
CA SER A 883 -89.80 -57.90 -24.05
C SER A 883 -88.83 -58.46 -25.09
N SER A 884 -87.79 -59.18 -24.65
CA SER A 884 -86.79 -59.80 -25.53
C SER A 884 -87.39 -60.77 -26.54
N ILE A 885 -87.08 -60.56 -27.82
CA ILE A 885 -87.53 -61.41 -28.92
C ILE A 885 -86.59 -62.62 -29.05
N THR A 886 -87.16 -63.83 -28.97
CA THR A 886 -86.44 -65.11 -29.09
C THR A 886 -87.13 -66.05 -30.11
N THR A 887 -88.14 -65.55 -30.82
CA THR A 887 -88.99 -66.28 -31.79
C THR A 887 -89.52 -65.30 -32.85
N GLY A 888 -89.45 -65.66 -34.13
CA GLY A 888 -89.86 -64.79 -35.25
C GLY A 888 -91.38 -64.65 -35.47
N GLY A 889 -91.79 -63.54 -36.11
CA GLY A 889 -93.18 -63.23 -36.49
C GLY A 889 -93.43 -61.75 -36.80
N ASP A 890 -94.67 -61.42 -37.21
CA ASP A 890 -94.99 -60.21 -38.01
C ASP A 890 -95.62 -59.02 -37.22
N THR A 891 -95.78 -59.12 -35.90
CA THR A 891 -96.59 -58.14 -35.13
C THR A 891 -95.95 -56.76 -34.98
N SER A 892 -96.76 -55.72 -35.24
CA SER A 892 -96.45 -54.31 -34.99
C SER A 892 -96.50 -53.96 -33.49
N GLN A 893 -95.59 -53.10 -33.04
CA GLN A 893 -95.35 -52.77 -31.63
C GLN A 893 -95.61 -51.28 -31.34
N THR A 894 -96.01 -50.95 -30.11
CA THR A 894 -96.31 -49.58 -29.64
C THR A 894 -95.77 -49.39 -28.23
N PHE A 895 -95.16 -48.25 -27.93
CA PHE A 895 -94.54 -47.96 -26.63
C PHE A 895 -94.58 -46.46 -26.27
N THR A 896 -94.24 -46.17 -25.01
CA THR A 896 -94.27 -44.82 -24.42
C THR A 896 -92.90 -44.42 -23.86
N VAL A 897 -92.54 -43.14 -24.05
CA VAL A 897 -91.29 -42.54 -23.55
C VAL A 897 -91.63 -41.33 -22.68
N THR A 898 -91.07 -41.29 -21.48
CA THR A 898 -91.21 -40.16 -20.55
C THR A 898 -89.92 -39.34 -20.55
N PHE A 899 -90.05 -38.01 -20.59
CA PHE A 899 -88.96 -37.03 -20.63
C PHE A 899 -88.93 -36.20 -19.34
N SER A 900 -87.74 -36.04 -18.76
CA SER A 900 -87.48 -35.33 -17.50
C SER A 900 -86.20 -34.49 -17.59
N ASP A 901 -86.22 -33.31 -16.98
CA ASP A 901 -85.14 -32.33 -17.00
C ASP A 901 -85.26 -31.39 -15.77
N ASN A 902 -84.23 -30.62 -15.47
CA ASN A 902 -84.27 -29.58 -14.43
C ASN A 902 -84.98 -28.31 -14.93
N ASN A 903 -84.86 -28.01 -16.23
CA ASN A 903 -85.64 -26.99 -16.93
C ASN A 903 -86.98 -27.57 -17.42
N ALA A 904 -87.69 -26.75 -18.20
CA ALA A 904 -88.91 -27.16 -18.88
C ALA A 904 -88.58 -27.83 -20.23
N ILE A 905 -89.17 -28.99 -20.52
CA ILE A 905 -89.13 -29.57 -21.89
C ILE A 905 -89.78 -28.58 -22.86
N ASP A 906 -89.17 -28.34 -24.02
CA ASP A 906 -89.85 -27.68 -25.13
C ASP A 906 -90.74 -28.69 -25.85
N VAL A 907 -92.06 -28.63 -25.64
CA VAL A 907 -92.98 -29.60 -26.27
C VAL A 907 -93.15 -29.38 -27.78
N SER A 908 -92.59 -28.31 -28.35
CA SER A 908 -92.54 -28.12 -29.81
C SER A 908 -91.43 -28.93 -30.49
N SER A 909 -90.55 -29.59 -29.71
CA SER A 909 -89.40 -30.38 -30.19
C SER A 909 -89.63 -31.89 -30.31
N LEU A 910 -90.88 -32.36 -30.19
CA LEU A 910 -91.27 -33.78 -30.17
C LEU A 910 -92.03 -34.18 -31.44
N ASP A 911 -91.47 -35.05 -32.29
CA ASP A 911 -92.16 -35.61 -33.47
C ASP A 911 -91.80 -37.09 -33.80
N SER A 912 -92.07 -37.55 -35.04
CA SER A 912 -91.81 -38.95 -35.43
C SER A 912 -90.33 -39.28 -35.66
N SER A 913 -89.46 -38.27 -35.70
CA SER A 913 -88.01 -38.44 -35.80
C SER A 913 -87.33 -38.73 -34.46
N ASP A 914 -88.00 -38.45 -33.33
CA ASP A 914 -87.44 -38.61 -31.98
C ASP A 914 -86.85 -40.01 -31.72
N ILE A 915 -87.50 -41.07 -32.23
CA ILE A 915 -87.14 -42.47 -31.90
C ILE A 915 -86.94 -43.29 -33.17
N VAL A 916 -85.87 -44.09 -33.16
CA VAL A 916 -85.63 -45.19 -34.12
C VAL A 916 -85.47 -46.51 -33.33
N VAL A 917 -85.70 -47.65 -33.97
CA VAL A 917 -85.36 -48.97 -33.40
C VAL A 917 -84.28 -49.60 -34.28
N ASN A 918 -83.06 -49.71 -33.75
CA ASN A 918 -81.90 -50.23 -34.47
C ASN A 918 -81.71 -51.73 -34.21
N GLY A 919 -81.24 -52.46 -35.21
CA GLY A 919 -81.01 -53.91 -35.15
C GLY A 919 -79.88 -54.40 -36.04
N ALA A 920 -79.58 -55.70 -35.97
CA ALA A 920 -78.50 -56.32 -36.75
C ALA A 920 -78.73 -56.20 -38.27
N SER A 921 -79.98 -56.28 -38.74
CA SER A 921 -80.36 -56.06 -40.15
C SER A 921 -80.66 -54.58 -40.51
N GLY A 922 -80.41 -53.62 -39.61
CA GLY A 922 -80.57 -52.19 -39.88
C GLY A 922 -81.60 -51.47 -39.00
N ALA A 923 -81.93 -50.23 -39.39
CA ALA A 923 -82.77 -49.31 -38.62
C ALA A 923 -84.25 -49.34 -39.05
N ILE A 924 -85.15 -49.25 -38.07
CA ILE A 924 -86.60 -49.22 -38.24
C ILE A 924 -87.13 -47.85 -37.81
N THR A 925 -87.83 -47.17 -38.71
CA THR A 925 -88.50 -45.89 -38.41
C THR A 925 -89.72 -46.09 -37.51
N THR A 926 -89.93 -45.17 -36.57
CA THR A 926 -91.13 -45.14 -35.72
C THR A 926 -92.11 -44.06 -36.20
N LYS A 927 -93.30 -44.04 -35.59
CA LYS A 927 -94.32 -43.01 -35.80
C LYS A 927 -94.83 -42.48 -34.46
N PHE A 928 -94.73 -41.17 -34.27
CA PHE A 928 -95.29 -40.42 -33.12
C PHE A 928 -96.82 -40.42 -33.16
N VAL A 929 -97.44 -40.43 -31.97
CA VAL A 929 -98.89 -40.53 -31.79
C VAL A 929 -99.45 -39.38 -30.95
N SER A 930 -98.81 -39.03 -29.82
CA SER A 930 -99.27 -37.99 -28.90
C SER A 930 -98.20 -37.61 -27.86
N VAL A 931 -98.37 -36.43 -27.25
CA VAL A 931 -97.65 -35.96 -26.05
C VAL A 931 -98.64 -35.51 -24.97
N THR A 932 -98.29 -35.61 -23.69
CA THR A 932 -99.08 -35.09 -22.56
C THR A 932 -98.19 -34.70 -21.36
N PRO A 933 -98.46 -33.59 -20.66
CA PRO A 933 -99.28 -32.43 -21.06
C PRO A 933 -98.73 -31.67 -22.29
N THR A 934 -99.55 -30.81 -22.90
CA THR A 934 -99.26 -30.12 -24.18
C THR A 934 -98.65 -28.72 -24.02
N THR A 935 -97.92 -28.46 -22.94
CA THR A 935 -97.20 -27.20 -22.70
C THR A 935 -95.84 -27.49 -22.07
N ASN A 936 -94.89 -26.57 -22.21
CA ASN A 936 -93.55 -26.73 -21.65
C ASN A 936 -93.57 -26.95 -20.13
N GLY A 937 -92.63 -27.75 -19.64
CA GLY A 937 -92.51 -28.17 -18.24
C GLY A 937 -92.14 -29.64 -18.12
N THR A 938 -91.95 -30.12 -16.89
CA THR A 938 -91.34 -31.44 -16.60
C THR A 938 -92.11 -32.22 -15.53
N PRO A 939 -92.14 -33.56 -15.59
CA PRO A 939 -91.86 -34.41 -16.76
C PRO A 939 -92.98 -34.34 -17.81
N ARG A 940 -92.74 -34.82 -19.04
CA ARG A 940 -93.73 -35.02 -20.13
C ARG A 940 -93.71 -36.49 -20.58
N THR A 941 -94.76 -36.99 -21.23
CA THR A 941 -94.76 -38.34 -21.84
C THR A 941 -95.25 -38.29 -23.28
N ALA A 942 -94.59 -39.04 -24.18
CA ALA A 942 -94.94 -39.18 -25.59
C ALA A 942 -95.06 -40.67 -26.03
N THR A 943 -95.79 -40.93 -27.12
CA THR A 943 -96.18 -42.29 -27.56
C THR A 943 -95.76 -42.56 -29.02
N TYR A 944 -95.20 -43.74 -29.30
CA TYR A 944 -94.61 -44.13 -30.59
C TYR A 944 -94.97 -45.57 -31.01
N SER A 945 -94.84 -45.90 -32.30
CA SER A 945 -95.16 -47.23 -32.87
C SER A 945 -94.26 -47.63 -34.06
N PHE A 946 -94.04 -48.94 -34.30
CA PHE A 946 -93.17 -49.47 -35.37
C PHE A 946 -93.48 -50.93 -35.79
N THR A 947 -92.98 -51.35 -36.96
CA THR A 947 -93.16 -52.69 -37.56
C THR A 947 -91.82 -53.40 -37.83
N PRO A 948 -91.74 -54.75 -37.85
CA PRO A 948 -90.46 -55.46 -38.04
C PRO A 948 -89.75 -55.23 -39.40
N PRO A 949 -88.43 -55.41 -39.50
CA PRO A 949 -87.67 -55.36 -40.76
C PRO A 949 -88.18 -56.41 -41.74
N GLY A 950 -88.36 -56.04 -43.01
CA GLY A 950 -88.89 -56.95 -44.05
C GLY A 950 -90.32 -57.48 -43.82
N GLY A 951 -90.90 -57.24 -42.65
CA GLY A 951 -92.15 -57.82 -42.16
C GLY A 951 -91.98 -58.76 -40.96
N SER A 952 -90.82 -59.37 -40.71
CA SER A 952 -90.66 -60.46 -39.72
C SER A 952 -89.20 -60.71 -39.26
N TRP A 953 -88.99 -61.13 -38.02
CA TRP A 953 -87.65 -61.36 -37.40
C TRP A 953 -87.00 -62.74 -37.67
N ASP A 954 -85.66 -62.81 -37.83
CA ASP A 954 -84.89 -64.07 -38.05
C ASP A 954 -83.60 -64.29 -37.19
N VAL A 955 -82.50 -64.80 -37.79
CA VAL A 955 -81.20 -65.16 -37.17
C VAL A 955 -80.02 -64.35 -37.73
N ALA A 956 -80.14 -63.73 -38.91
CA ALA A 956 -79.24 -62.64 -39.31
C ALA A 956 -79.53 -61.39 -38.43
N ASP A 957 -80.78 -61.30 -37.98
CA ASP A 957 -81.25 -60.46 -36.88
C ASP A 957 -80.61 -60.76 -35.50
N ASN A 958 -79.76 -61.79 -35.31
CA ASN A 958 -79.13 -62.09 -34.02
C ASN A 958 -78.09 -61.02 -33.61
N GLY A 959 -78.59 -59.94 -33.04
CA GLY A 959 -77.82 -58.91 -32.36
C GLY A 959 -78.69 -58.11 -31.39
N ASN A 960 -78.07 -57.12 -30.75
CA ASN A 960 -78.69 -56.26 -29.76
C ASN A 960 -79.64 -55.26 -30.45
N TYR A 961 -80.95 -55.50 -30.41
CA TYR A 961 -81.94 -54.51 -30.79
C TYR A 961 -82.02 -53.40 -29.77
N THR A 962 -82.05 -52.16 -30.24
CA THR A 962 -81.85 -50.97 -29.43
C THR A 962 -82.91 -49.95 -29.78
N VAL A 963 -83.83 -49.63 -28.85
CA VAL A 963 -84.72 -48.47 -29.00
C VAL A 963 -83.89 -47.23 -28.70
N SER A 964 -83.68 -46.34 -29.68
CA SER A 964 -82.73 -45.22 -29.56
C SER A 964 -83.42 -43.87 -29.77
N LEU A 965 -83.23 -42.95 -28.82
CA LEU A 965 -83.52 -41.53 -29.03
C LEU A 965 -82.54 -40.96 -30.08
N GLN A 966 -83.05 -40.19 -31.03
CA GLN A 966 -82.28 -39.56 -32.11
C GLN A 966 -81.72 -38.20 -31.70
N LYS A 967 -80.59 -37.84 -32.30
CA LYS A 967 -79.79 -36.67 -31.90
C LYS A 967 -80.52 -35.38 -32.24
N GLU A 968 -80.46 -34.41 -31.32
CA GLU A 968 -80.89 -33.02 -31.54
C GLU A 968 -82.37 -32.82 -31.93
N GLN A 969 -83.25 -33.82 -31.74
CA GLN A 969 -84.69 -33.63 -31.92
C GLN A 969 -85.27 -32.94 -30.67
N VAL A 970 -85.50 -33.70 -29.61
CA VAL A 970 -86.07 -33.24 -28.33
C VAL A 970 -85.13 -32.29 -27.58
N LYS A 971 -85.67 -31.21 -27.00
CA LYS A 971 -84.92 -30.12 -26.34
C LYS A 971 -85.60 -29.58 -25.07
N ASP A 972 -84.82 -28.91 -24.23
CA ASP A 972 -85.30 -28.06 -23.14
C ASP A 972 -85.55 -26.60 -23.63
N THR A 973 -86.00 -25.72 -22.73
CA THR A 973 -86.20 -24.29 -22.98
C THR A 973 -84.92 -23.44 -23.17
N LEU A 974 -83.73 -23.89 -22.78
CA LEU A 974 -82.45 -23.28 -23.13
C LEU A 974 -81.93 -23.74 -24.52
N GLY A 975 -82.58 -24.75 -25.10
CA GLY A 975 -82.23 -25.36 -26.39
C GLY A 975 -81.27 -26.53 -26.27
N ASN A 976 -80.99 -27.01 -25.06
CA ASN A 976 -80.13 -28.16 -24.78
C ASN A 976 -80.80 -29.42 -25.35
N ALA A 977 -80.08 -30.15 -26.20
CA ALA A 977 -80.59 -31.34 -26.85
C ALA A 977 -80.61 -32.54 -25.89
N ALA A 978 -81.71 -33.29 -25.91
CA ALA A 978 -81.81 -34.57 -25.25
C ALA A 978 -80.70 -35.51 -25.76
N ASN A 979 -79.98 -36.14 -24.82
CA ASN A 979 -78.84 -36.99 -25.15
C ASN A 979 -79.31 -38.25 -25.89
N THR A 980 -78.66 -38.58 -27.01
CA THR A 980 -78.91 -39.85 -27.73
C THR A 980 -78.63 -41.02 -26.81
N GLY A 981 -79.68 -41.77 -26.49
CA GLY A 981 -79.60 -42.89 -25.56
C GLY A 981 -80.32 -44.13 -26.11
N ASN A 982 -79.73 -45.29 -25.83
CA ASN A 982 -80.49 -46.53 -25.76
C ASN A 982 -81.51 -46.40 -24.62
N LEU A 983 -82.80 -46.27 -24.96
CA LEU A 983 -83.89 -46.20 -23.99
C LEU A 983 -84.29 -47.58 -23.46
N GLY A 984 -83.91 -48.65 -24.19
CA GLY A 984 -84.12 -50.04 -23.80
C GLY A 984 -83.70 -50.99 -24.93
N THR A 985 -82.92 -52.00 -24.58
CA THR A 985 -82.45 -53.06 -25.49
C THR A 985 -83.24 -54.36 -25.38
N PHE A 986 -83.16 -55.16 -26.44
CA PHE A 986 -83.40 -56.61 -26.44
C PHE A 986 -82.16 -57.27 -27.15
N SER A 987 -81.42 -58.25 -26.57
CA SER A 987 -80.24 -58.08 -25.63
C SER A 987 -78.79 -58.66 -25.95
N VAL A 988 -77.64 -57.94 -25.60
CA VAL A 988 -76.10 -58.22 -25.56
C VAL A 988 -75.19 -57.13 -24.76
N ASP A 989 -73.79 -57.11 -24.70
CA ASP A 989 -72.80 -56.37 -23.77
C ASP A 989 -71.26 -56.09 -24.24
N ILE A 990 -70.33 -55.34 -23.52
CA ILE A 990 -68.78 -55.44 -23.27
C ILE A 990 -67.77 -54.17 -23.08
N GLN A 991 -66.64 -54.29 -22.28
CA GLN A 991 -65.18 -53.74 -22.28
C GLN A 991 -64.60 -52.38 -21.60
N THR A 992 -63.24 -52.27 -21.31
CA THR A 992 -62.45 -51.24 -20.44
C THR A 992 -60.86 -51.02 -20.65
N SER A 993 -60.09 -50.14 -19.88
CA SER A 993 -58.63 -49.69 -20.09
C SER A 993 -57.59 -49.40 -18.86
N THR A 994 -56.64 -48.40 -18.86
CA THR A 994 -55.24 -48.34 -18.18
C THR A 994 -54.70 -47.01 -17.46
N LEU A 995 -53.38 -46.85 -17.05
CA LEU A 995 -52.74 -45.82 -16.10
C LEU A 995 -51.27 -45.22 -16.38
N ALA A 996 -50.52 -44.59 -15.40
CA ALA A 996 -49.35 -43.62 -15.53
C ALA A 996 -48.11 -43.68 -14.50
N LEU A 997 -47.35 -42.55 -14.19
CA LEU A 997 -45.92 -42.44 -13.67
C LEU A 997 -45.57 -41.39 -12.50
N ASN A 998 -44.28 -41.04 -12.23
CA ASN A 998 -43.64 -40.24 -11.10
C ASN A 998 -42.43 -39.30 -11.54
N LEU A 999 -41.73 -38.57 -10.62
CA LEU A 999 -40.51 -37.68 -10.78
C LEU A 999 -39.67 -37.50 -9.47
N ASP A 1000 -38.32 -37.27 -9.54
CA ASP A 1000 -37.29 -37.25 -8.44
C ASP A 1000 -36.00 -36.35 -8.78
N GLY A 1001 -35.01 -36.01 -7.89
CA GLY A 1001 -33.81 -35.10 -8.17
C GLY A 1001 -32.70 -34.78 -7.06
N GLN A 1002 -31.44 -34.34 -7.42
CA GLN A 1002 -30.07 -34.34 -6.74
C GLN A 1002 -29.05 -33.39 -7.49
N CYS A 1003 -27.69 -33.45 -7.34
CA CYS A 1003 -26.75 -32.77 -8.29
C CYS A 1003 -27.12 -33.14 -9.75
N PRO A 1004 -27.16 -32.19 -10.70
CA PRO A 1004 -27.57 -32.48 -12.08
C PRO A 1004 -26.63 -33.49 -12.73
N THR A 1005 -27.16 -34.60 -13.26
CA THR A 1005 -26.31 -35.67 -13.83
C THR A 1005 -25.61 -35.21 -15.11
N ILE A 1006 -24.37 -34.72 -15.00
CA ILE A 1006 -23.49 -34.44 -16.13
C ILE A 1006 -23.25 -35.75 -16.91
N PRO A 1007 -23.25 -35.76 -18.26
CA PRO A 1007 -23.09 -36.98 -19.04
C PRO A 1007 -21.68 -37.57 -18.86
N SER A 1008 -21.53 -38.58 -18.00
CA SER A 1008 -20.23 -39.21 -17.76
C SER A 1008 -19.59 -39.78 -19.04
N ASN A 1009 -18.25 -39.92 -19.02
CA ASN A 1009 -17.33 -40.37 -20.08
C ASN A 1009 -17.91 -41.41 -21.06
N SER A 1010 -18.73 -42.36 -20.57
CA SER A 1010 -19.50 -43.34 -21.36
C SER A 1010 -20.34 -42.76 -22.53
N SER A 1011 -20.59 -41.46 -22.54
CA SER A 1011 -21.33 -40.71 -23.56
C SER A 1011 -20.48 -40.27 -24.77
N PHE A 1012 -19.16 -40.07 -24.59
CA PHE A 1012 -18.31 -39.40 -25.58
C PHE A 1012 -17.66 -40.39 -26.57
N VAL A 1013 -18.35 -40.58 -27.70
CA VAL A 1013 -17.97 -41.60 -28.71
C VAL A 1013 -16.79 -41.14 -29.57
N ASN A 1014 -15.57 -41.56 -29.19
CA ASN A 1014 -14.39 -41.78 -30.04
C ASN A 1014 -14.31 -40.93 -31.34
N LEU A 1015 -13.76 -39.72 -31.24
CA LEU A 1015 -13.34 -38.90 -32.39
C LEU A 1015 -11.80 -38.85 -32.51
N PRO A 1016 -11.24 -38.69 -33.73
CA PRO A 1016 -9.81 -38.88 -33.96
C PRO A 1016 -8.94 -37.70 -33.47
N SER A 1017 -8.05 -38.00 -32.52
CA SER A 1017 -7.14 -37.08 -31.83
C SER A 1017 -6.22 -36.23 -32.74
N SER A 1018 -6.15 -34.93 -32.45
CA SER A 1018 -5.11 -33.99 -32.92
C SER A 1018 -3.80 -34.16 -32.15
N LEU A 1019 -3.13 -35.30 -32.34
CA LEU A 1019 -1.89 -35.69 -31.64
C LEU A 1019 -0.85 -34.56 -31.54
N SER A 1020 -0.67 -34.02 -30.33
CA SER A 1020 0.47 -33.18 -30.02
C SER A 1020 1.72 -34.01 -29.74
N GLN A 1021 2.88 -33.35 -29.82
CA GLN A 1021 4.16 -33.89 -29.42
C GLN A 1021 4.75 -32.92 -28.38
N ASN A 1022 4.91 -33.40 -27.15
CA ASN A 1022 5.32 -32.67 -25.93
C ASN A 1022 4.19 -31.91 -25.18
N GLY A 1023 3.06 -32.57 -24.89
CA GLY A 1023 2.16 -32.15 -23.79
C GLY A 1023 1.46 -30.79 -23.98
N ARG A 1024 1.01 -30.45 -25.20
CA ARG A 1024 0.31 -29.17 -25.44
C ARG A 1024 -0.56 -29.21 -26.69
N ILE A 1025 -1.88 -29.12 -26.54
CA ILE A 1025 -2.86 -29.14 -27.62
C ILE A 1025 -3.51 -27.75 -27.76
N LEU A 1026 -3.65 -27.26 -29.00
CA LEU A 1026 -4.30 -25.98 -29.30
C LEU A 1026 -5.46 -26.23 -30.28
N GLY A 1027 -6.67 -25.85 -29.87
CA GLY A 1027 -7.84 -25.66 -30.72
C GLY A 1027 -7.69 -24.42 -31.62
N THR A 1028 -8.76 -24.04 -32.33
CA THR A 1028 -8.70 -22.94 -33.30
C THR A 1028 -9.53 -21.72 -32.89
N ARG A 1029 -10.73 -21.55 -33.45
CA ARG A 1029 -11.69 -20.44 -33.22
C ARG A 1029 -13.12 -20.82 -33.63
N ASN A 1030 -13.45 -22.11 -33.58
CA ASN A 1030 -14.78 -22.64 -33.83
C ASN A 1030 -14.94 -23.89 -32.95
N ALA A 1031 -16.18 -24.22 -32.58
CA ALA A 1031 -16.52 -25.38 -31.76
C ALA A 1031 -15.83 -26.68 -32.23
N GLU A 1032 -14.92 -27.19 -31.41
CA GLU A 1032 -14.03 -28.31 -31.65
C GLU A 1032 -14.07 -29.33 -30.49
N THR A 1033 -13.47 -30.52 -30.72
CA THR A 1033 -13.29 -31.52 -29.65
C THR A 1033 -11.80 -31.76 -29.44
N LEU A 1034 -11.31 -31.36 -28.27
CA LEU A 1034 -9.94 -31.50 -27.82
C LEU A 1034 -9.83 -32.71 -26.89
N ILE A 1035 -8.82 -33.55 -27.11
CA ILE A 1035 -8.63 -34.79 -26.37
C ILE A 1035 -7.14 -34.95 -26.09
N GLY A 1036 -6.78 -34.99 -24.81
CA GLY A 1036 -5.43 -35.17 -24.29
C GLY A 1036 -4.94 -36.61 -24.39
N THR A 1037 -3.89 -36.90 -23.63
CA THR A 1037 -3.26 -38.23 -23.57
C THR A 1037 -3.22 -38.74 -22.14
N SER A 1038 -2.76 -39.98 -21.92
CA SER A 1038 -2.54 -40.49 -20.56
C SER A 1038 -1.22 -39.99 -19.96
N SER A 1039 -0.99 -38.67 -20.02
CA SER A 1039 0.21 -37.95 -19.54
C SER A 1039 0.00 -36.44 -19.63
N ALA A 1040 0.20 -35.74 -18.51
CA ALA A 1040 0.24 -34.27 -18.36
C ALA A 1040 0.42 -33.47 -19.66
N ASP A 1041 -0.70 -33.01 -20.19
CA ASP A 1041 -0.94 -32.21 -21.37
C ASP A 1041 -1.35 -30.77 -20.97
N SER A 1042 -1.44 -29.86 -21.95
CA SER A 1042 -1.98 -28.51 -21.75
C SER A 1042 -2.87 -28.14 -22.92
N LEU A 1043 -4.18 -28.09 -22.69
CA LEU A 1043 -5.21 -27.97 -23.71
C LEU A 1043 -5.79 -26.56 -23.74
N PHE A 1044 -6.04 -26.01 -24.93
CA PHE A 1044 -6.53 -24.64 -25.12
C PHE A 1044 -7.62 -24.60 -26.21
N GLY A 1045 -8.88 -24.33 -25.86
CA GLY A 1045 -10.01 -24.25 -26.82
C GLY A 1045 -9.99 -22.99 -27.68
N ASN A 1046 -9.91 -21.84 -27.00
CA ASN A 1046 -9.81 -20.45 -27.45
C ASN A 1046 -11.13 -19.70 -27.72
N SER A 1047 -12.05 -20.21 -28.56
CA SER A 1047 -13.26 -19.48 -28.97
C SER A 1047 -14.30 -20.33 -29.73
N ASP A 1048 -15.58 -20.07 -29.43
CA ASP A 1048 -16.79 -20.86 -29.71
C ASP A 1048 -16.85 -22.16 -28.88
N ASN A 1049 -18.06 -22.63 -28.58
CA ASN A 1049 -18.38 -23.74 -27.66
C ASN A 1049 -17.57 -25.04 -27.92
N ASP A 1050 -16.52 -25.26 -27.15
CA ASP A 1050 -15.61 -26.40 -27.28
C ASP A 1050 -16.01 -27.61 -26.39
N THR A 1051 -15.41 -28.77 -26.66
CA THR A 1051 -15.47 -29.93 -25.75
C THR A 1051 -14.06 -30.45 -25.49
N ILE A 1052 -13.58 -30.41 -24.25
CA ILE A 1052 -12.20 -30.71 -23.88
C ILE A 1052 -12.15 -31.87 -22.88
N LEU A 1053 -11.36 -32.89 -23.18
CA LEU A 1053 -11.17 -34.08 -22.34
C LEU A 1053 -9.67 -34.27 -22.09
N GLY A 1054 -9.20 -34.17 -20.85
CA GLY A 1054 -7.79 -34.40 -20.50
C GLY A 1054 -7.38 -35.87 -20.67
N GLN A 1055 -8.08 -36.73 -19.91
CA GLN A 1055 -8.02 -38.18 -19.78
C GLN A 1055 -7.37 -38.69 -18.50
N ALA A 1056 -6.05 -38.56 -18.34
CA ALA A 1056 -5.34 -39.15 -17.21
C ALA A 1056 -3.90 -38.62 -17.05
N GLY A 1057 -3.59 -38.12 -15.86
CA GLY A 1057 -2.33 -37.48 -15.54
C GLY A 1057 -2.46 -35.96 -15.61
N ARG A 1058 -1.96 -35.30 -14.57
CA ARG A 1058 -2.12 -33.87 -14.25
C ARG A 1058 -2.06 -32.90 -15.45
N ASP A 1059 -3.21 -32.52 -15.95
CA ASP A 1059 -3.43 -31.70 -17.13
C ASP A 1059 -3.63 -30.20 -16.78
N SER A 1060 -3.66 -29.37 -17.81
CA SER A 1060 -3.99 -27.94 -17.70
C SER A 1060 -4.89 -27.50 -18.86
N ILE A 1061 -6.19 -27.45 -18.61
CA ILE A 1061 -7.26 -27.14 -19.57
C ILE A 1061 -7.65 -25.66 -19.48
N TYR A 1062 -7.63 -24.96 -20.61
CA TYR A 1062 -8.14 -23.61 -20.77
C TYR A 1062 -9.19 -23.60 -21.89
N ALA A 1063 -10.47 -23.54 -21.56
CA ALA A 1063 -11.57 -23.64 -22.53
C ALA A 1063 -11.61 -22.37 -23.41
N GLY A 1064 -12.01 -21.23 -22.84
CA GLY A 1064 -11.56 -19.92 -23.29
C GLY A 1064 -12.69 -18.93 -23.56
N LYS A 1065 -13.64 -19.28 -24.46
CA LYS A 1065 -14.75 -18.40 -24.88
C LYS A 1065 -15.85 -19.17 -25.63
N GLY A 1066 -16.72 -19.83 -24.90
CA GLY A 1066 -17.97 -20.41 -25.39
C GLY A 1066 -18.79 -20.84 -24.19
N ASP A 1067 -19.95 -21.47 -24.39
CA ASP A 1067 -20.51 -22.32 -23.34
C ASP A 1067 -19.82 -23.69 -23.54
N ASP A 1068 -18.61 -23.82 -22.99
CA ASP A 1068 -17.66 -24.91 -23.24
C ASP A 1068 -17.93 -26.11 -22.31
N LEU A 1069 -17.46 -27.31 -22.69
CA LEU A 1069 -17.62 -28.53 -21.90
C LEU A 1069 -16.27 -29.20 -21.62
N SER A 1070 -15.75 -29.06 -20.41
CA SER A 1070 -14.43 -29.55 -20.01
C SER A 1070 -14.52 -30.70 -19.00
N TYR A 1071 -13.66 -31.71 -19.17
CA TYR A 1071 -13.46 -32.81 -18.23
C TYR A 1071 -11.96 -33.06 -18.06
N GLY A 1072 -11.47 -33.09 -16.82
CA GLY A 1072 -10.08 -33.45 -16.50
C GLY A 1072 -9.85 -34.93 -16.77
N GLY A 1073 -10.10 -35.76 -15.74
CA GLY A 1073 -10.17 -37.21 -15.89
C GLY A 1073 -9.73 -37.96 -14.64
N THR A 1074 -8.42 -38.07 -14.42
CA THR A 1074 -7.81 -38.79 -13.27
C THR A 1074 -6.40 -38.27 -12.98
N GLU A 1075 -6.01 -38.18 -11.71
CA GLU A 1075 -4.88 -37.37 -11.18
C GLU A 1075 -5.15 -35.86 -11.18
N ASP A 1076 -4.52 -35.15 -10.23
CA ASP A 1076 -4.71 -33.73 -9.87
C ASP A 1076 -4.64 -32.76 -11.09
N ASP A 1077 -5.79 -32.35 -11.62
CA ASP A 1077 -5.94 -31.56 -12.84
C ASP A 1077 -6.19 -30.05 -12.58
N GLN A 1078 -6.05 -29.20 -13.62
CA GLN A 1078 -6.39 -27.77 -13.57
C GLN A 1078 -7.27 -27.36 -14.75
N ILE A 1079 -8.45 -26.80 -14.50
CA ILE A 1079 -9.47 -26.50 -15.52
C ILE A 1079 -9.99 -25.06 -15.38
N PHE A 1080 -9.96 -24.32 -16.49
CA PHE A 1080 -10.39 -22.92 -16.58
C PHE A 1080 -11.40 -22.75 -17.73
N GLY A 1081 -12.64 -22.32 -17.46
CA GLY A 1081 -13.66 -22.01 -18.48
C GLY A 1081 -13.40 -20.69 -19.22
N ASP A 1082 -12.90 -19.69 -18.47
CA ASP A 1082 -12.66 -18.29 -18.87
C ASP A 1082 -13.96 -17.48 -19.15
N ARG A 1083 -14.80 -17.85 -20.13
CA ARG A 1083 -15.96 -17.03 -20.58
C ARG A 1083 -17.04 -17.72 -21.43
N GLY A 1084 -18.06 -18.22 -20.77
CA GLY A 1084 -19.44 -18.38 -21.21
C GLY A 1084 -20.14 -19.26 -20.21
N ASN A 1085 -21.26 -19.91 -20.53
CA ASN A 1085 -21.93 -20.77 -19.54
C ASN A 1085 -21.26 -22.16 -19.48
N ASP A 1086 -20.10 -22.22 -18.85
CA ASP A 1086 -19.16 -23.34 -18.94
C ASP A 1086 -19.60 -24.52 -18.08
N THR A 1087 -19.45 -25.75 -18.58
CA THR A 1087 -19.66 -26.99 -17.82
C THR A 1087 -18.32 -27.68 -17.62
N ILE A 1088 -17.90 -27.79 -16.36
CA ILE A 1088 -16.59 -28.31 -15.94
C ILE A 1088 -16.82 -29.51 -15.02
N ALA A 1089 -16.09 -30.60 -15.27
CA ALA A 1089 -15.94 -31.69 -14.32
C ALA A 1089 -14.46 -32.01 -14.08
N GLY A 1090 -14.05 -32.22 -12.83
CA GLY A 1090 -12.70 -32.64 -12.46
C GLY A 1090 -12.45 -34.09 -12.85
N GLY A 1091 -12.68 -35.01 -11.92
CA GLY A 1091 -12.59 -36.45 -12.14
C GLY A 1091 -12.17 -37.24 -10.89
N ASP A 1092 -11.25 -38.18 -11.06
CA ASP A 1092 -10.62 -38.91 -9.96
C ASP A 1092 -9.28 -38.22 -9.56
N GLY A 1093 -9.30 -37.10 -8.84
CA GLY A 1093 -8.10 -36.29 -8.52
C GLY A 1093 -8.34 -35.22 -7.44
N ASP A 1094 -7.27 -34.65 -6.86
CA ASP A 1094 -7.35 -33.43 -6.03
C ASP A 1094 -7.28 -32.21 -6.98
N ASP A 1095 -8.40 -31.80 -7.56
CA ASP A 1095 -8.46 -30.96 -8.77
C ASP A 1095 -8.66 -29.46 -8.50
N LEU A 1096 -8.32 -28.62 -9.48
CA LEU A 1096 -8.59 -27.17 -9.50
C LEU A 1096 -9.60 -26.84 -10.61
N GLY A 1097 -10.85 -26.61 -10.25
CA GLY A 1097 -11.92 -26.18 -11.16
C GLY A 1097 -12.21 -24.69 -11.09
N ARG A 1098 -12.39 -24.03 -12.24
CA ARG A 1098 -12.70 -22.60 -12.32
C ARG A 1098 -13.56 -22.26 -13.53
N GLY A 1099 -14.78 -21.78 -13.31
CA GLY A 1099 -15.71 -21.33 -14.35
C GLY A 1099 -15.16 -20.08 -15.05
N GLY A 1100 -15.52 -18.91 -14.56
CA GLY A 1100 -14.85 -17.66 -14.91
C GLY A 1100 -15.80 -16.50 -15.09
N LYS A 1101 -16.71 -16.60 -16.08
CA LYS A 1101 -17.72 -15.59 -16.46
C LYS A 1101 -18.87 -16.15 -17.29
N GLY A 1102 -19.89 -16.69 -16.62
CA GLY A 1102 -21.13 -17.14 -17.23
C GLY A 1102 -22.25 -17.37 -16.23
N ASN A 1103 -22.91 -18.52 -16.39
CA ASN A 1103 -23.62 -19.23 -15.33
C ASN A 1103 -23.17 -20.67 -15.49
N ASP A 1104 -22.22 -21.07 -14.65
CA ASP A 1104 -21.32 -22.20 -14.88
C ASP A 1104 -21.73 -23.41 -14.02
N LEU A 1105 -21.40 -24.61 -14.46
CA LEU A 1105 -21.70 -25.86 -13.78
C LEU A 1105 -20.39 -26.61 -13.52
N LEU A 1106 -19.92 -26.59 -12.27
CA LEU A 1106 -18.67 -27.20 -11.82
C LEU A 1106 -18.99 -28.46 -10.99
N ASP A 1107 -18.26 -29.55 -11.25
CA ASP A 1107 -18.44 -30.85 -10.61
C ASP A 1107 -17.06 -31.50 -10.32
N GLY A 1108 -16.57 -31.40 -9.10
CA GLY A 1108 -15.26 -31.94 -8.69
C GLY A 1108 -15.12 -33.44 -8.98
N ASN A 1109 -16.16 -34.19 -8.59
CA ASN A 1109 -16.34 -35.65 -8.65
C ASN A 1109 -15.73 -36.41 -7.48
N SER A 1110 -14.41 -36.56 -7.38
CA SER A 1110 -13.80 -37.53 -6.44
C SER A 1110 -12.33 -37.23 -6.08
N GLY A 1111 -12.14 -36.29 -5.17
CA GLY A 1111 -10.90 -36.03 -4.44
C GLY A 1111 -11.08 -34.90 -3.44
N ASN A 1112 -10.03 -34.12 -3.15
CA ASN A 1112 -10.12 -32.96 -2.26
C ASN A 1112 -10.02 -31.69 -3.11
N ASP A 1113 -11.13 -31.30 -3.71
CA ASP A 1113 -11.19 -30.38 -4.83
C ASP A 1113 -11.19 -28.90 -4.42
N LEU A 1114 -10.76 -28.03 -5.32
CA LEU A 1114 -10.77 -26.58 -5.16
C LEU A 1114 -11.53 -25.92 -6.32
N LEU A 1115 -12.76 -25.50 -6.06
CA LEU A 1115 -13.70 -25.00 -7.07
C LEU A 1115 -13.97 -23.49 -6.93
N PHE A 1116 -14.10 -22.80 -8.07
CA PHE A 1116 -14.43 -21.37 -8.16
C PHE A 1116 -15.45 -21.09 -9.29
N GLY A 1117 -16.61 -20.50 -9.01
CA GLY A 1117 -17.54 -20.01 -10.04
C GLY A 1117 -17.00 -18.76 -10.76
N ASP A 1118 -16.38 -17.85 -9.99
CA ASP A 1118 -15.63 -16.65 -10.36
C ASP A 1118 -16.44 -15.40 -10.81
N SER A 1119 -17.66 -15.54 -11.37
CA SER A 1119 -18.61 -14.44 -11.66
C SER A 1119 -19.83 -14.95 -12.46
N GLY A 1120 -20.82 -15.56 -11.80
CA GLY A 1120 -21.98 -16.08 -12.49
C GLY A 1120 -23.18 -16.36 -11.60
N ASN A 1121 -24.13 -17.18 -12.05
CA ASN A 1121 -25.12 -17.78 -11.15
C ASN A 1121 -24.83 -19.27 -11.24
N ASP A 1122 -23.83 -19.68 -10.49
CA ASP A 1122 -23.02 -20.85 -10.72
C ASP A 1122 -23.49 -22.01 -9.84
N THR A 1123 -23.26 -23.23 -10.31
CA THR A 1123 -23.65 -24.46 -9.63
C THR A 1123 -22.40 -25.29 -9.40
N LEU A 1124 -21.96 -25.37 -8.14
CA LEU A 1124 -20.76 -26.11 -7.74
C LEU A 1124 -21.19 -27.36 -6.96
N CYS A 1125 -20.74 -28.54 -7.40
CA CYS A 1125 -20.79 -29.79 -6.64
C CYS A 1125 -19.34 -30.26 -6.40
N GLY A 1126 -18.94 -30.52 -5.16
CA GLY A 1126 -17.67 -31.19 -4.84
C GLY A 1126 -17.75 -32.70 -5.09
N ASN A 1127 -18.71 -33.34 -4.41
CA ASN A 1127 -19.03 -34.77 -4.38
C ASN A 1127 -18.21 -35.63 -3.37
N GLU A 1128 -17.24 -36.46 -3.79
CA GLU A 1128 -16.57 -37.45 -2.90
C GLU A 1128 -15.17 -37.01 -2.40
N GLY A 1129 -15.12 -36.10 -1.44
CA GLY A 1129 -13.97 -35.88 -0.55
C GLY A 1129 -14.08 -34.62 0.29
N ASN A 1130 -12.95 -34.09 0.81
CA ASN A 1130 -12.93 -32.89 1.67
C ASN A 1130 -12.68 -31.64 0.82
N ASP A 1131 -13.75 -31.04 0.32
CA ASP A 1131 -13.67 -30.06 -0.76
C ASP A 1131 -13.58 -28.61 -0.25
N THR A 1132 -13.05 -27.72 -1.09
CA THR A 1132 -13.03 -26.27 -0.87
C THR A 1132 -13.74 -25.56 -2.02
N LEU A 1133 -14.96 -25.10 -1.77
CA LEU A 1133 -15.81 -24.43 -2.76
C LEU A 1133 -15.86 -22.92 -2.49
N TYR A 1134 -15.71 -22.13 -3.55
CA TYR A 1134 -15.97 -20.70 -3.58
C TYR A 1134 -16.96 -20.38 -4.70
N GLY A 1135 -18.03 -19.65 -4.41
CA GLY A 1135 -18.84 -19.04 -5.46
C GLY A 1135 -17.99 -18.04 -6.25
N ASP A 1136 -17.63 -16.94 -5.60
CA ASP A 1136 -16.84 -15.87 -6.21
C ASP A 1136 -15.32 -15.98 -5.93
N ASN A 1137 -14.50 -15.36 -6.79
CA ASN A 1137 -13.03 -15.48 -6.78
C ASN A 1137 -12.34 -14.90 -5.53
N ASP A 1138 -13.00 -13.93 -4.89
CA ASP A 1138 -12.37 -12.99 -3.97
C ASP A 1138 -12.25 -13.56 -2.56
N ASN A 1139 -11.22 -14.38 -2.33
CA ASN A 1139 -10.79 -14.79 -0.97
C ASN A 1139 -10.36 -13.60 -0.08
N SER A 1140 -10.33 -12.38 -0.64
CA SER A 1140 -10.27 -11.13 0.09
C SER A 1140 -11.64 -10.45 0.15
N ASN A 1141 -12.10 -10.18 1.37
CA ASN A 1141 -13.21 -9.29 1.72
C ASN A 1141 -13.01 -7.88 1.10
N THR A 1142 -13.43 -7.68 -0.15
CA THR A 1142 -13.17 -6.49 -0.96
C THR A 1142 -14.33 -6.03 -1.88
N ASN A 1143 -15.59 -6.31 -1.54
CA ASN A 1143 -16.78 -5.62 -2.06
C ASN A 1143 -16.87 -5.54 -3.61
N ASN A 1144 -16.79 -6.69 -4.29
CA ASN A 1144 -16.95 -6.72 -5.75
C ASN A 1144 -18.44 -6.58 -6.16
N ALA A 1145 -18.82 -5.41 -6.70
CA ALA A 1145 -20.22 -5.05 -6.96
C ALA A 1145 -20.81 -5.68 -8.26
N ASN A 1146 -20.47 -6.94 -8.58
CA ASN A 1146 -21.04 -7.69 -9.70
C ASN A 1146 -21.43 -9.14 -9.37
N ASP A 1147 -21.43 -9.51 -8.09
CA ASP A 1147 -21.80 -10.85 -7.63
C ASP A 1147 -23.28 -11.18 -7.89
N GLN A 1148 -23.62 -12.47 -7.91
CA GLN A 1148 -24.85 -13.06 -8.40
C GLN A 1148 -25.14 -14.39 -7.66
N LYS A 1149 -26.33 -14.96 -7.82
CA LYS A 1149 -26.79 -16.04 -6.93
C LYS A 1149 -26.21 -17.41 -7.31
N ASP A 1150 -25.51 -18.04 -6.38
CA ASP A 1150 -24.95 -19.38 -6.54
C ASP A 1150 -25.75 -20.48 -5.82
N TYR A 1151 -25.42 -21.72 -6.20
CA TYR A 1151 -25.96 -22.96 -5.67
C TYR A 1151 -24.84 -23.97 -5.43
N LEU A 1152 -24.35 -24.02 -4.19
CA LEU A 1152 -23.16 -24.77 -3.79
C LEU A 1152 -23.54 -26.04 -3.03
N ILE A 1153 -22.87 -27.13 -3.33
CA ILE A 1153 -22.98 -28.44 -2.68
C ILE A 1153 -21.55 -28.94 -2.46
N GLY A 1154 -21.13 -29.17 -1.21
CA GLY A 1154 -19.89 -29.89 -0.89
C GLY A 1154 -20.02 -31.35 -1.33
N GLY A 1155 -20.24 -32.26 -0.40
CA GLY A 1155 -20.93 -33.51 -0.71
C GLY A 1155 -20.75 -34.62 0.32
N SER A 1156 -19.50 -35.03 0.57
CA SER A 1156 -19.18 -36.23 1.37
C SER A 1156 -17.72 -36.23 1.86
N GLY A 1157 -17.34 -35.21 2.62
CA GLY A 1157 -16.11 -35.14 3.44
C GLY A 1157 -16.29 -34.15 4.59
N ASP A 1158 -15.22 -33.66 5.21
CA ASP A 1158 -15.32 -32.46 6.07
C ASP A 1158 -15.01 -31.23 5.20
N ASP A 1159 -16.04 -30.58 4.67
CA ASP A 1159 -15.94 -29.58 3.59
C ASP A 1159 -15.75 -28.14 4.08
N LEU A 1160 -15.28 -27.26 3.19
CA LEU A 1160 -15.14 -25.82 3.43
C LEU A 1160 -15.77 -25.03 2.28
N VAL A 1161 -16.96 -24.46 2.51
CA VAL A 1161 -17.73 -23.79 1.46
C VAL A 1161 -17.94 -22.32 1.80
N PHE A 1162 -17.62 -21.46 0.83
CA PHE A 1162 -17.89 -20.02 0.84
C PHE A 1162 -18.89 -19.69 -0.27
N GLY A 1163 -19.97 -18.98 0.07
CA GLY A 1163 -20.85 -18.35 -0.92
C GLY A 1163 -20.14 -17.16 -1.58
N GLY A 1164 -20.41 -15.96 -1.07
CA GLY A 1164 -19.82 -14.74 -1.59
C GLY A 1164 -20.37 -13.47 -0.93
N GLU A 1165 -20.86 -12.56 -1.77
CA GLU A 1165 -21.57 -11.33 -1.40
C GLU A 1165 -23.01 -11.26 -1.97
N ALA A 1166 -23.54 -12.39 -2.48
CA ALA A 1166 -24.87 -12.55 -3.07
C ALA A 1166 -25.78 -13.52 -2.28
N GLU A 1167 -27.09 -13.60 -2.61
CA GLU A 1167 -28.07 -14.39 -1.85
C GLU A 1167 -27.98 -15.89 -2.15
N ASP A 1168 -27.08 -16.61 -1.49
CA ASP A 1168 -26.66 -17.95 -1.90
C ASP A 1168 -27.47 -19.09 -1.31
N THR A 1169 -27.19 -20.31 -1.78
CA THR A 1169 -27.79 -21.53 -1.21
C THR A 1169 -26.75 -22.62 -1.18
N ILE A 1170 -26.35 -22.96 0.05
CA ILE A 1170 -25.19 -23.79 0.36
C ILE A 1170 -25.70 -25.07 1.03
N TYR A 1171 -25.28 -26.21 0.51
CA TYR A 1171 -25.34 -27.50 1.17
C TYR A 1171 -23.90 -27.93 1.47
N GLY A 1172 -23.62 -28.38 2.70
CA GLY A 1172 -22.39 -29.14 2.98
C GLY A 1172 -22.56 -30.55 2.43
N GLY A 1173 -22.77 -31.52 3.30
CA GLY A 1173 -23.12 -32.87 2.87
C GLY A 1173 -23.15 -33.90 3.99
N ASP A 1174 -22.61 -35.09 3.71
CA ASP A 1174 -22.32 -36.10 4.73
C ASP A 1174 -20.94 -35.81 5.37
N GLY A 1175 -20.87 -34.82 6.26
CA GLY A 1175 -19.61 -34.21 6.70
C GLY A 1175 -19.54 -33.61 8.11
N ASN A 1176 -18.47 -32.87 8.42
CA ASN A 1176 -18.41 -31.94 9.58
C ASN A 1176 -17.99 -30.57 9.05
N ASP A 1177 -18.91 -29.94 8.34
CA ASP A 1177 -18.57 -28.95 7.32
C ASP A 1177 -18.37 -27.55 7.89
N SER A 1178 -17.70 -26.67 7.15
CA SER A 1178 -17.50 -25.26 7.49
C SER A 1178 -18.15 -24.39 6.42
N LEU A 1179 -19.43 -24.08 6.60
CA LEU A 1179 -20.21 -23.29 5.65
C LEU A 1179 -20.23 -21.81 6.06
N ILE A 1180 -19.81 -20.95 5.15
CA ILE A 1180 -19.77 -19.50 5.31
C ILE A 1180 -20.60 -18.90 4.17
N GLY A 1181 -21.73 -18.25 4.50
CA GLY A 1181 -22.55 -17.53 3.53
C GLY A 1181 -21.77 -16.34 2.97
N GLY A 1182 -21.75 -15.25 3.74
CA GLY A 1182 -20.86 -14.12 3.51
C GLY A 1182 -21.59 -12.79 3.67
N ASN A 1183 -22.05 -12.21 2.57
CA ASN A 1183 -22.96 -11.07 2.60
C ASN A 1183 -24.21 -11.34 1.73
N ALA A 1184 -25.30 -10.63 2.05
CA ALA A 1184 -26.69 -10.87 1.58
C ALA A 1184 -27.45 -11.88 2.47
N ASN A 1185 -28.50 -12.54 1.94
CA ASN A 1185 -29.46 -13.32 2.72
C ASN A 1185 -29.36 -14.81 2.36
N ASP A 1186 -28.52 -15.55 3.08
CA ASP A 1186 -28.09 -16.87 2.62
C ASP A 1186 -28.92 -18.02 3.16
N ILE A 1187 -28.99 -19.12 2.40
CA ILE A 1187 -29.61 -20.38 2.86
C ILE A 1187 -28.50 -21.41 3.10
N LEU A 1188 -28.14 -21.63 4.37
CA LEU A 1188 -27.12 -22.60 4.76
C LEU A 1188 -27.79 -23.88 5.26
N VAL A 1189 -27.47 -25.01 4.63
CA VAL A 1189 -27.88 -26.35 5.02
C VAL A 1189 -26.61 -27.14 5.34
N GLY A 1190 -26.29 -27.34 6.64
CA GLY A 1190 -25.10 -28.08 7.07
C GLY A 1190 -25.02 -29.45 6.39
N GLY A 1191 -25.88 -30.36 6.84
CA GLY A 1191 -26.06 -31.65 6.17
C GLY A 1191 -26.25 -32.75 7.20
N ALA A 1192 -25.19 -33.54 7.43
CA ALA A 1192 -25.20 -34.74 8.25
C ALA A 1192 -23.91 -34.99 9.07
N GLY A 1193 -23.49 -34.04 9.91
CA GLY A 1193 -22.60 -34.35 11.04
C GLY A 1193 -22.54 -33.34 12.18
N ASN A 1194 -21.64 -32.35 12.15
CA ASN A 1194 -21.43 -31.41 13.27
C ASN A 1194 -20.90 -30.07 12.77
N ASP A 1195 -21.71 -29.38 11.98
CA ASP A 1195 -21.22 -28.40 11.01
C ASP A 1195 -21.05 -27.01 11.64
N SER A 1196 -20.01 -26.29 11.25
CA SER A 1196 -19.71 -24.91 11.63
C SER A 1196 -20.35 -23.96 10.62
N LEU A 1197 -21.48 -23.36 11.00
CA LEU A 1197 -22.27 -22.48 10.13
C LEU A 1197 -22.06 -21.01 10.51
N VAL A 1198 -21.72 -20.18 9.53
CA VAL A 1198 -21.54 -18.73 9.67
C VAL A 1198 -22.37 -18.03 8.59
N GLY A 1199 -23.31 -17.18 9.00
CA GLY A 1199 -24.16 -16.46 8.05
C GLY A 1199 -23.45 -15.25 7.46
N GLY A 1200 -22.96 -14.36 8.33
CA GLY A 1200 -22.23 -13.14 7.96
C GLY A 1200 -23.07 -11.88 8.06
N SER A 1201 -23.43 -11.27 6.92
CA SER A 1201 -24.20 -10.00 6.83
C SER A 1201 -25.71 -10.21 6.54
N GLU A 1202 -26.48 -9.12 6.44
CA GLU A 1202 -27.96 -9.08 6.30
C GLU A 1202 -28.83 -10.06 7.13
N ASN A 1203 -29.43 -11.13 6.57
CA ASN A 1203 -30.43 -11.98 7.28
C ASN A 1203 -30.48 -13.42 6.75
N ASP A 1204 -29.99 -14.38 7.54
CA ASP A 1204 -29.68 -15.73 7.03
C ASP A 1204 -30.65 -16.82 7.51
N VAL A 1205 -30.73 -17.90 6.73
CA VAL A 1205 -31.61 -19.05 6.95
C VAL A 1205 -30.77 -20.30 7.17
N PHE A 1206 -30.46 -20.59 8.43
CA PHE A 1206 -29.77 -21.82 8.84
C PHE A 1206 -30.79 -22.96 8.92
N VAL A 1207 -30.70 -23.93 8.01
CA VAL A 1207 -31.66 -25.02 7.83
C VAL A 1207 -31.27 -26.24 8.64
N LEU A 1208 -32.08 -26.58 9.64
CA LEU A 1208 -31.94 -27.81 10.42
C LEU A 1208 -32.79 -28.94 9.83
N VAL A 1209 -32.17 -30.11 9.68
CA VAL A 1209 -32.78 -31.40 9.29
C VAL A 1209 -32.70 -32.41 10.44
N SER A 1210 -33.63 -33.35 10.53
CA SER A 1210 -33.54 -34.44 11.52
C SER A 1210 -32.65 -35.55 10.97
N GLY A 1211 -31.70 -36.01 11.78
CA GLY A 1211 -30.57 -36.82 11.33
C GLY A 1211 -29.33 -36.01 10.95
N GLY A 1212 -29.41 -34.68 10.91
CA GLY A 1212 -28.29 -33.82 10.47
C GLY A 1212 -27.13 -33.71 11.46
N GLY A 1213 -27.34 -34.15 12.71
CA GLY A 1213 -26.30 -34.06 13.74
C GLY A 1213 -26.33 -32.72 14.47
N SER A 1214 -25.19 -32.21 14.90
CA SER A 1214 -25.08 -31.25 16.03
C SER A 1214 -24.28 -29.99 15.71
N ASP A 1215 -24.85 -29.14 14.88
CA ASP A 1215 -24.26 -27.95 14.28
C ASP A 1215 -23.86 -26.88 15.32
N ALA A 1216 -22.90 -26.03 14.96
CA ALA A 1216 -22.48 -24.84 15.68
C ALA A 1216 -22.73 -23.60 14.78
N ILE A 1217 -23.76 -22.83 15.10
CA ILE A 1217 -24.07 -21.59 14.39
C ILE A 1217 -23.37 -20.45 15.13
N ALA A 1218 -22.34 -19.86 14.52
CA ALA A 1218 -21.36 -19.03 15.23
C ALA A 1218 -21.84 -17.60 15.54
N ASP A 1219 -22.71 -17.03 14.71
CA ASP A 1219 -22.98 -15.59 14.65
C ASP A 1219 -24.47 -15.19 14.75
N PHE A 1220 -25.39 -16.17 14.84
CA PHE A 1220 -26.85 -15.99 14.75
C PHE A 1220 -27.43 -14.73 15.44
N ARG A 1221 -27.96 -13.82 14.64
CA ARG A 1221 -28.50 -12.50 15.01
C ARG A 1221 -29.99 -12.58 15.28
N ILE A 1222 -30.35 -12.55 16.56
CA ILE A 1222 -31.73 -12.56 17.04
C ILE A 1222 -32.61 -11.51 16.31
N GLY A 1223 -33.55 -12.01 15.51
CA GLY A 1223 -34.57 -11.18 14.85
C GLY A 1223 -34.18 -10.62 13.48
N GLN A 1224 -33.00 -10.99 12.98
CA GLN A 1224 -32.65 -10.93 11.56
C GLN A 1224 -32.69 -12.37 11.03
N ASP A 1225 -31.84 -13.23 11.60
CA ASP A 1225 -31.67 -14.62 11.16
C ASP A 1225 -32.81 -15.53 11.57
N LEU A 1226 -33.01 -16.58 10.77
CA LEU A 1226 -34.04 -17.59 10.91
C LEU A 1226 -33.46 -18.99 10.96
N ILE A 1227 -34.05 -19.83 11.79
CA ILE A 1227 -33.83 -21.27 11.75
C ILE A 1227 -34.86 -21.90 10.81
N GLY A 1228 -34.41 -22.32 9.64
CA GLY A 1228 -35.19 -23.13 8.72
C GLY A 1228 -35.41 -24.54 9.29
N LEU A 1229 -36.62 -25.07 9.15
CA LEU A 1229 -36.95 -26.44 9.59
C LEU A 1229 -37.37 -27.29 8.39
N ALA A 1230 -36.53 -28.25 8.05
CA ALA A 1230 -36.70 -29.23 6.98
C ALA A 1230 -36.87 -30.66 7.56
N GLY A 1231 -36.84 -31.69 6.71
CA GLY A 1231 -36.95 -33.11 7.15
C GLY A 1231 -38.26 -33.49 7.86
N GLY A 1232 -39.28 -32.60 7.85
CA GLY A 1232 -40.52 -32.77 8.62
C GLY A 1232 -40.45 -32.27 10.07
N LEU A 1233 -39.34 -31.64 10.50
CA LEU A 1233 -39.24 -30.95 11.79
C LEU A 1233 -40.26 -29.80 11.88
N ARG A 1234 -40.73 -29.50 13.10
CA ARG A 1234 -41.64 -28.39 13.39
C ARG A 1234 -41.28 -27.75 14.72
N PHE A 1235 -41.44 -26.43 14.82
CA PHE A 1235 -41.15 -25.66 16.03
C PHE A 1235 -41.80 -26.26 17.31
N SER A 1236 -43.01 -26.82 17.21
CA SER A 1236 -43.72 -27.45 18.33
C SER A 1236 -43.12 -28.78 18.82
N GLN A 1237 -42.07 -29.30 18.18
CA GLN A 1237 -41.31 -30.48 18.58
C GLN A 1237 -39.95 -30.12 19.20
N LEU A 1238 -39.51 -28.85 19.09
CA LEU A 1238 -38.20 -28.40 19.51
C LEU A 1238 -38.16 -28.09 21.02
N THR A 1239 -37.04 -28.43 21.64
CA THR A 1239 -36.69 -28.05 23.01
C THR A 1239 -35.49 -27.10 22.95
N ILE A 1240 -35.72 -25.84 23.32
CA ILE A 1240 -34.69 -24.79 23.34
C ILE A 1240 -34.20 -24.63 24.78
N SER A 1241 -32.87 -24.61 24.99
CA SER A 1241 -32.28 -24.56 26.34
C SER A 1241 -30.90 -23.90 26.35
N GLN A 1242 -30.52 -23.28 27.47
CA GLN A 1242 -29.20 -22.66 27.59
C GLN A 1242 -28.11 -23.72 27.84
N GLY A 1243 -27.09 -23.75 26.98
CA GLY A 1243 -25.84 -24.48 27.19
C GLY A 1243 -24.72 -23.59 27.73
N ASN A 1244 -23.51 -24.13 27.87
CA ASN A 1244 -22.35 -23.38 28.35
C ASN A 1244 -21.77 -22.41 27.30
N ASN A 1245 -21.85 -22.75 26.02
CA ASN A 1245 -21.28 -21.97 24.91
C ASN A 1245 -22.32 -21.12 24.17
N GLY A 1246 -23.61 -21.48 24.28
CA GLY A 1246 -24.67 -20.94 23.44
C GLY A 1246 -26.03 -21.54 23.76
N THR A 1247 -27.00 -21.32 22.87
CA THR A 1247 -28.35 -21.88 22.95
C THR A 1247 -28.44 -23.22 22.21
N LEU A 1248 -28.87 -24.26 22.92
CA LEU A 1248 -29.04 -25.61 22.40
C LEU A 1248 -30.47 -25.79 21.85
N ILE A 1249 -30.60 -26.11 20.57
CA ILE A 1249 -31.85 -26.47 19.88
C ILE A 1249 -31.91 -27.99 19.72
N ARG A 1250 -32.95 -28.63 20.24
CA ARG A 1250 -33.06 -30.09 20.33
C ARG A 1250 -34.37 -30.64 19.76
N SER A 1251 -34.31 -31.77 19.04
CA SER A 1251 -35.49 -32.57 18.69
C SER A 1251 -35.54 -33.81 19.60
N GLY A 1252 -36.35 -33.76 20.65
CA GLY A 1252 -36.37 -34.81 21.68
C GLY A 1252 -35.03 -34.97 22.39
N ASN A 1253 -34.27 -36.03 22.05
CA ASN A 1253 -32.93 -36.29 22.59
C ASN A 1253 -31.79 -35.81 21.65
N GLU A 1254 -32.10 -35.58 20.38
CA GLU A 1254 -31.17 -35.06 19.36
C GLU A 1254 -30.70 -33.66 19.77
N LEU A 1255 -29.43 -33.33 19.59
CA LEU A 1255 -28.98 -31.94 19.49
C LEU A 1255 -28.98 -31.66 17.99
N LEU A 1256 -29.63 -30.59 17.55
CA LEU A 1256 -29.63 -30.17 16.15
C LEU A 1256 -28.64 -29.04 15.94
N ALA A 1257 -28.66 -28.02 16.80
CA ALA A 1257 -27.73 -26.90 16.71
C ALA A 1257 -27.41 -26.28 18.08
N THR A 1258 -26.24 -25.66 18.15
CA THR A 1258 -25.78 -24.76 19.20
C THR A 1258 -25.58 -23.38 18.59
N LEU A 1259 -26.42 -22.40 18.95
CA LEU A 1259 -26.24 -21.01 18.54
C LEU A 1259 -25.30 -20.33 19.54
N GLU A 1260 -24.06 -20.11 19.15
CA GLU A 1260 -23.02 -19.55 20.01
C GLU A 1260 -23.36 -18.10 20.43
N GLY A 1261 -23.00 -17.72 21.66
CA GLY A 1261 -23.30 -16.38 22.24
C GLY A 1261 -24.78 -16.10 22.57
N VAL A 1262 -25.73 -16.66 21.81
CA VAL A 1262 -27.18 -16.43 21.94
C VAL A 1262 -27.73 -16.95 23.27
N GLN A 1263 -28.64 -16.19 23.89
CA GLN A 1263 -29.40 -16.64 25.07
C GLN A 1263 -30.75 -17.27 24.68
N ALA A 1264 -31.07 -18.40 25.30
CA ALA A 1264 -32.24 -19.24 24.97
C ALA A 1264 -33.59 -18.54 25.21
N SER A 1265 -33.61 -17.47 26.01
CA SER A 1265 -34.78 -16.60 26.23
C SER A 1265 -35.01 -15.56 25.13
N GLN A 1266 -34.10 -15.43 24.17
CA GLN A 1266 -34.20 -14.50 23.04
C GLN A 1266 -34.81 -15.15 21.79
N LEU A 1267 -34.68 -16.47 21.62
CA LEU A 1267 -35.34 -17.20 20.55
C LEU A 1267 -36.85 -17.27 20.81
N LEU A 1268 -37.62 -16.92 19.79
CA LEU A 1268 -39.09 -16.92 19.80
C LEU A 1268 -39.63 -17.80 18.67
N ALA A 1269 -40.94 -18.03 18.64
CA ALA A 1269 -41.57 -18.85 17.60
C ALA A 1269 -41.41 -18.29 16.17
N ASN A 1270 -41.09 -17.00 16.04
CA ASN A 1270 -40.77 -16.33 14.77
C ASN A 1270 -39.27 -16.30 14.44
N SER A 1271 -38.41 -16.88 15.28
CA SER A 1271 -37.00 -17.20 14.93
C SER A 1271 -36.88 -18.51 14.14
N PHE A 1272 -38.01 -19.13 13.78
CA PHE A 1272 -38.10 -20.42 13.12
C PHE A 1272 -39.14 -20.38 11.99
N SER A 1273 -38.87 -21.05 10.88
CA SER A 1273 -39.82 -21.20 9.76
C SER A 1273 -39.80 -22.63 9.20
N GLN A 1274 -40.77 -23.00 8.37
CA GLN A 1274 -40.72 -24.25 7.60
C GLN A 1274 -40.01 -23.96 6.27
N VAL A 1275 -39.13 -24.86 5.80
CA VAL A 1275 -38.41 -24.63 4.53
C VAL A 1275 -39.35 -24.57 3.32
N SER A 1276 -40.48 -25.30 3.34
CA SER A 1276 -41.56 -25.16 2.34
C SER A 1276 -42.40 -23.87 2.47
N THR A 1277 -41.89 -22.88 3.22
CA THR A 1277 -42.39 -21.50 3.33
C THR A 1277 -41.24 -20.49 3.34
N LEU A 1278 -40.05 -20.91 2.92
CA LEU A 1278 -38.83 -20.11 2.76
C LEU A 1278 -38.32 -20.15 1.31
N ILE A 1279 -38.56 -21.27 0.61
CA ILE A 1279 -38.32 -21.51 -0.83
C ILE A 1279 -39.66 -21.51 -1.57
#